data_AF-A0A1B9XZL9-F1
#
_entry.id   AF-A0A1B9XZL9-F1
#
_cell.length_a   1.000
_cell.length_b   1.000
_cell.length_c   1.000
_cell.angle_alpha   90.00
_cell.angle_beta   90.00
_cell.angle_gamma   90.00
#
_symmetry.space_group_name_H-M   'P 1'
#
loop_
_entity.id
_entity.type
_entity.pdbx_description
1 polymer ?
#
loop_
_entity_poly.entity_id
_entity_poly.type
_entity_poly.pdbx_seq_one_letter_code
_entity_poly.pdbx_strand_id
1 'polypeptide(L)'
;MATINTTERINFASSQLGTDYPDFLDIQVKSFQDFFQLQTKADERGEEGLYKTFMDNFPITDTRNQFVLEFLDYFVDPPRYSIQECIERGLTHSVPLKARLKLYCTDPEHEDFETIVQDVYLGTIPYMTNSGTFIINGAERVVVSQLHRSPGVFFGQSFHANGTKLYSARVIPFKGSWIEFATDINQVMYAYIDRKKKLPVTTLFRAIGFERDKDILEIFDLAEEVKVSKAGLKKVLGRKLAARVLKTWHEDFVDEDTGEVVSIERNEIVFDRDTIIEKEHIDEIIDAGAKTILLHKVDNDMADYAIIHNTLQKDPTNSEKEAVEHVYRQLRNAEPPDEETARGIIEKLFFSEQRYSLGEVGRFRMNTKLGLNEDIDQKVLTKTDIITIIKYLIELINSKAEVDDIDHLSNRRVRTVGEQLAGQFGVGLARMARTIRERMNVRDNEVFTPIDLINAKTLSSVINSFFGTNQLSQFMDQTNPLAEITHKRRLSALGPGGLSRERAGFEVRDVHYTHYGRLCPIETPEGPNIGLISSLSVFAKVNNLGFIETPYVKVTEGNVDAKKEHIYLSAEEEEGMKFAQSNLEVDADGSFVGEKLISREGGDFPVVTPTEIDYMDVAPNQIASISASLIPFLEHDDANRALMGSNMMRQAVPLLRPESPIVGTGLERRVAKDSRILINAEGAGVVEYVDANKIKIKYDRTEEERLVSFDSDDISYNLIKFRKTNQGTNINLKPIVKVGDRVEEGQVLCEGYATQKGELALGRNMKVAFMPWKGYNFEDAIVISEKVVREDIFTSIHIDEYSLDVRDTKLGAEELTNDIPNVSEEATKDLDENGMIRIGAEVNPGDILIGKITPKGESDPTPEEKLLRAIFGDKAGDVKDASLKASPSLRGVVINKKLFKRALKDKTKRARDKEAIAALEASYVSKFEGLKDILIEKLFNLITGKTSQGVFNDLGEEVLPKGKKFTQKMLNSVGDFTHLHGTWTTDKDLNRLVVELVHNYKIKVNDLQGSLRREKFTISVGDELPAGILKLAKIYVAKKRKLKVGDKMAGRHGNKGIVARIVRQEDMPFLEDGTPVDIVLNPLGVPSRMNIGQIYETVLGWAGQKLDQKYATPIFDGANINEINALTDEAGIPRYGHTYLYDGGTGKRFDQPATVGIIYMIKLGHMIEDKMHARSIGPYSLITQQPLGGKAQFGGQRFGEMEVWALEAYGASSILREILTVKSDDVLGRAKTYEAIVKGETMPEPGLPESFNVLMHELKGLGLDVKLEE
;
A
#
# COMPACT_ATOMS: atom_id res chain seq x y z
N MET A 1 7.31 3.04 -27.35
CA MET A 1 6.79 4.14 -28.16
C MET A 1 6.79 5.49 -27.42
N ALA A 2 7.89 5.91 -26.78
CA ALA A 2 7.98 7.27 -26.21
C ALA A 2 8.15 8.39 -27.27
N THR A 3 8.49 8.04 -28.52
CA THR A 3 8.78 9.00 -29.61
C THR A 3 7.90 8.85 -30.86
N ILE A 4 6.96 7.90 -30.89
CA ILE A 4 5.98 7.83 -31.99
C ILE A 4 4.81 8.77 -31.67
N ASN A 5 4.66 9.76 -32.55
CA ASN A 5 3.75 10.90 -32.51
C ASN A 5 2.27 10.49 -32.35
N THR A 6 1.86 10.16 -31.11
CA THR A 6 0.45 9.91 -30.76
C THR A 6 -0.21 11.13 -30.10
N THR A 7 0.57 12.16 -29.74
CA THR A 7 0.09 13.41 -29.14
C THR A 7 0.10 14.54 -30.16
N GLU A 8 -0.86 15.47 -30.09
CA GLU A 8 -0.84 16.74 -30.85
C GLU A 8 0.30 17.68 -30.40
N ARG A 9 1.31 17.20 -29.67
CA ARG A 9 2.40 18.00 -29.06
C ARG A 9 3.68 17.90 -29.87
N ILE A 10 4.36 19.02 -30.05
CA ILE A 10 5.71 19.06 -30.62
C ILE A 10 6.70 18.66 -29.53
N ASN A 11 7.44 17.57 -29.76
CA ASN A 11 8.40 17.02 -28.79
C ASN A 11 9.82 17.51 -29.08
N PHE A 12 10.54 17.95 -28.04
CA PHE A 12 11.92 18.41 -28.11
C PHE A 12 12.97 17.35 -27.78
N ALA A 13 12.56 16.13 -27.41
CA ALA A 13 13.49 15.05 -27.06
C ALA A 13 14.49 14.78 -28.19
N SER A 14 15.78 14.74 -27.84
CA SER A 14 16.87 14.37 -28.74
C SER A 14 17.10 12.85 -28.79
N SER A 15 16.73 12.12 -27.74
CA SER A 15 16.94 10.68 -27.65
C SER A 15 16.08 9.87 -28.61
N GLN A 16 16.69 8.97 -29.39
CA GLN A 16 16.04 8.17 -30.42
C GLN A 16 15.50 6.82 -29.92
N LEU A 17 15.93 6.35 -28.74
CA LEU A 17 15.59 5.04 -28.16
C LEU A 17 14.19 5.07 -27.50
N GLY A 18 13.15 4.91 -28.30
CA GLY A 18 11.76 5.10 -27.87
C GLY A 18 11.09 3.88 -27.20
N THR A 19 11.18 3.75 -25.88
CA THR A 19 10.59 2.62 -25.13
C THR A 19 9.16 2.88 -24.63
N ASP A 20 8.33 1.85 -24.49
CA ASP A 20 6.99 1.99 -23.88
C ASP A 20 7.05 1.94 -22.36
N TYR A 21 6.27 2.82 -21.71
CA TYR A 21 6.08 2.78 -20.27
C TYR A 21 5.31 1.51 -19.87
N PRO A 22 5.68 0.85 -18.75
CA PRO A 22 4.85 -0.20 -18.18
C PRO A 22 3.50 0.36 -17.71
N ASP A 23 2.50 -0.50 -17.51
CA ASP A 23 1.25 -0.05 -16.89
C ASP A 23 1.55 0.40 -15.45
N PHE A 24 1.19 1.65 -15.15
CA PHE A 24 1.49 2.25 -13.86
C PHE A 24 0.79 1.58 -12.68
N LEU A 25 -0.26 0.78 -12.92
CA LEU A 25 -1.02 0.08 -11.87
C LEU A 25 -0.64 -1.39 -11.70
N ASP A 26 0.32 -1.92 -12.46
CA ASP A 26 0.70 -3.33 -12.42
C ASP A 26 1.06 -3.81 -11.01
N ILE A 27 1.77 -3.01 -10.22
CA ILE A 27 2.15 -3.39 -8.84
C ILE A 27 0.96 -3.73 -7.94
N GLN A 28 -0.21 -3.12 -8.20
CA GLN A 28 -1.45 -3.40 -7.47
C GLN A 28 -2.27 -4.48 -8.17
N VAL A 29 -2.59 -4.25 -9.46
CA VAL A 29 -3.56 -5.06 -10.21
C VAL A 29 -2.98 -6.43 -10.52
N LYS A 30 -1.76 -6.49 -11.07
CA LYS A 30 -1.10 -7.76 -11.40
C LYS A 30 -0.88 -8.58 -10.14
N SER A 31 -0.35 -7.97 -9.07
CA SER A 31 -0.15 -8.66 -7.79
C SER A 31 -1.45 -9.27 -7.21
N PHE A 32 -2.59 -8.59 -7.35
CA PHE A 32 -3.86 -9.09 -6.89
C PHE A 32 -4.44 -10.18 -7.81
N GLN A 33 -4.22 -10.06 -9.12
CA GLN A 33 -4.56 -11.10 -10.11
C GLN A 33 -3.75 -12.37 -9.85
N ASP A 34 -2.43 -12.26 -9.67
CA ASP A 34 -1.53 -13.38 -9.39
C ASP A 34 -1.89 -14.06 -8.05
N PHE A 35 -2.39 -13.30 -7.07
CA PHE A 35 -2.86 -13.84 -5.80
C PHE A 35 -4.12 -14.73 -5.94
N PHE A 36 -5.08 -14.32 -6.79
CA PHE A 36 -6.39 -14.98 -6.92
C PHE A 36 -6.52 -15.91 -8.14
N GLN A 37 -5.62 -15.82 -9.14
CA GLN A 37 -5.58 -16.66 -10.35
C GLN A 37 -6.95 -16.99 -10.99
N LEU A 38 -7.90 -16.04 -10.95
CA LEU A 38 -9.32 -16.33 -11.26
C LEU A 38 -9.57 -16.63 -12.74
N GLN A 39 -8.75 -16.05 -13.62
CA GLN A 39 -8.84 -16.24 -15.07
C GLN A 39 -8.02 -17.45 -15.56
N THR A 40 -7.29 -18.11 -14.65
CA THR A 40 -6.52 -19.30 -14.96
C THR A 40 -7.42 -20.52 -14.80
N LYS A 41 -7.38 -21.45 -15.76
CA LYS A 41 -8.13 -22.72 -15.68
C LYS A 41 -7.68 -23.48 -14.43
N ALA A 42 -8.59 -24.25 -13.82
CA ALA A 42 -8.28 -25.02 -12.61
C ALA A 42 -7.04 -25.92 -12.80
N ASP A 43 -6.92 -26.56 -13.97
CA ASP A 43 -5.78 -27.43 -14.33
C ASP A 43 -4.49 -26.66 -14.66
N GLU A 44 -4.57 -25.36 -14.93
CA GLU A 44 -3.44 -24.50 -15.29
C GLU A 44 -3.03 -23.56 -14.13
N ARG A 45 -3.69 -23.66 -12.96
CA ARG A 45 -3.35 -22.86 -11.77
C ARG A 45 -1.97 -23.27 -11.23
N GLY A 46 -1.11 -22.27 -11.03
CA GLY A 46 0.20 -22.47 -10.41
C GLY A 46 0.11 -22.51 -8.89
N GLU A 47 1.13 -23.09 -8.23
CA GLU A 47 1.28 -23.13 -6.78
C GLU A 47 1.70 -21.76 -6.20
N GLU A 48 0.88 -20.74 -6.42
CA GLU A 48 1.14 -19.37 -6.01
C GLU A 48 -0.08 -18.74 -5.31
N GLY A 49 0.15 -17.61 -4.62
CA GLY A 49 -0.91 -16.79 -4.04
C GLY A 49 -1.78 -17.51 -3.01
N LEU A 50 -3.10 -17.42 -3.18
CA LEU A 50 -4.09 -18.02 -2.28
C LEU A 50 -4.03 -19.55 -2.31
N TYR A 51 -3.77 -20.15 -3.48
CA TYR A 51 -3.69 -21.61 -3.62
C TYR A 51 -2.53 -22.18 -2.80
N LYS A 52 -1.33 -21.59 -2.93
CA LYS A 52 -0.17 -21.93 -2.09
C LYS A 52 -0.49 -21.79 -0.60
N THR A 53 -1.20 -20.74 -0.21
CA THR A 53 -1.57 -20.51 1.19
C THR A 53 -2.51 -21.61 1.73
N PHE A 54 -3.39 -22.17 0.88
CA PHE A 54 -4.18 -23.36 1.24
C PHE A 54 -3.30 -24.60 1.35
N MET A 55 -2.44 -24.86 0.37
CA MET A 55 -1.52 -26.00 0.39
C MET A 55 -0.54 -25.97 1.58
N ASP A 56 -0.12 -24.80 2.03
CA ASP A 56 0.76 -24.67 3.21
C ASP A 56 0.06 -25.07 4.53
N ASN A 57 -1.28 -25.06 4.56
CA ASN A 57 -2.07 -25.33 5.78
C ASN A 57 -2.85 -26.66 5.73
N PHE A 58 -3.03 -27.25 4.54
CA PHE A 58 -3.71 -28.53 4.31
C PHE A 58 -2.70 -29.55 3.76
N PRO A 59 -2.84 -30.86 4.00
CA PRO A 59 -3.96 -31.52 4.67
C PRO A 59 -3.96 -31.32 6.19
N ILE A 60 -5.15 -31.22 6.77
CA ILE A 60 -5.33 -31.18 8.23
C ILE A 60 -5.68 -32.59 8.70
N THR A 61 -4.81 -33.17 9.52
CA THR A 61 -5.06 -34.46 10.16
C THR A 61 -5.44 -34.29 11.62
N ASP A 62 -6.20 -35.27 12.09
CA ASP A 62 -6.47 -35.47 13.51
C ASP A 62 -5.21 -35.90 14.29
N THR A 63 -5.22 -35.80 15.64
CA THR A 63 -4.07 -36.23 16.47
C THR A 63 -3.73 -37.71 16.29
N ARG A 64 -4.72 -38.54 15.96
CA ARG A 64 -4.54 -39.98 15.70
C ARG A 64 -4.31 -40.30 14.21
N ASN A 65 -4.29 -39.29 13.33
CA ASN A 65 -4.24 -39.44 11.87
C ASN A 65 -5.33 -40.36 11.29
N GLN A 66 -6.52 -40.45 11.91
CA GLN A 66 -7.64 -41.25 11.39
C GLN A 66 -8.44 -40.48 10.33
N PHE A 67 -8.75 -39.21 10.60
CA PHE A 67 -9.46 -38.34 9.67
C PHE A 67 -8.51 -37.36 9.00
N VAL A 68 -8.62 -37.26 7.68
CA VAL A 68 -7.82 -36.35 6.85
C VAL A 68 -8.76 -35.43 6.07
N LEU A 69 -8.60 -34.13 6.28
CA LEU A 69 -9.27 -33.10 5.49
C LEU A 69 -8.28 -32.51 4.47
N GLU A 70 -8.54 -32.78 3.21
CA GLU A 70 -7.73 -32.39 2.06
C GLU A 70 -8.40 -31.22 1.32
N PHE A 71 -7.56 -30.31 0.82
CA PHE A 71 -8.00 -29.19 -0.02
C PHE A 71 -7.82 -29.56 -1.49
N LEU A 72 -8.88 -29.40 -2.31
CA LEU A 72 -8.83 -29.67 -3.74
C LEU A 72 -8.75 -28.38 -4.56
N ASP A 73 -9.69 -27.46 -4.36
CA ASP A 73 -9.74 -26.21 -5.13
C ASP A 73 -10.55 -25.12 -4.40
N TYR A 74 -10.53 -23.89 -4.90
CA TYR A 74 -11.36 -22.79 -4.41
C TYR A 74 -12.12 -22.07 -5.53
N PHE A 75 -13.25 -21.50 -5.14
CA PHE A 75 -14.14 -20.73 -6.00
C PHE A 75 -14.48 -19.39 -5.34
N VAL A 76 -14.51 -18.36 -6.16
CA VAL A 76 -14.93 -17.02 -5.75
C VAL A 76 -16.26 -16.72 -6.44
N ASP A 77 -17.31 -16.55 -5.64
CA ASP A 77 -18.61 -16.14 -6.18
C ASP A 77 -18.60 -14.64 -6.52
N PRO A 78 -19.46 -14.19 -7.46
CA PRO A 78 -19.59 -12.77 -7.77
C PRO A 78 -20.04 -11.94 -6.54
N PRO A 79 -19.65 -10.65 -6.48
CA PRO A 79 -19.94 -9.79 -5.34
C PRO A 79 -21.44 -9.52 -5.19
N ARG A 80 -21.89 -9.43 -3.93
CA ARG A 80 -23.31 -9.21 -3.61
C ARG A 80 -23.84 -7.83 -3.98
N TYR A 81 -22.98 -6.82 -4.00
CA TYR A 81 -23.34 -5.44 -4.26
C TYR A 81 -22.34 -4.84 -5.25
N SER A 82 -22.82 -3.90 -6.07
CA SER A 82 -21.93 -3.16 -6.97
C SER A 82 -21.06 -2.19 -6.17
N ILE A 83 -19.94 -1.79 -6.77
CA ILE A 83 -19.03 -0.77 -6.24
C ILE A 83 -19.81 0.49 -5.80
N GLN A 84 -20.73 0.98 -6.64
CA GLN A 84 -21.52 2.18 -6.36
C GLN A 84 -22.48 1.98 -5.17
N GLU A 85 -23.16 0.83 -5.09
CA GLU A 85 -24.03 0.51 -3.95
C GLU A 85 -23.25 0.39 -2.65
N CYS A 86 -22.04 -0.20 -2.67
CA CYS A 86 -21.18 -0.30 -1.51
C CYS A 86 -20.80 1.08 -0.96
N ILE A 87 -20.37 2.00 -1.83
CA ILE A 87 -20.02 3.38 -1.46
C ILE A 87 -21.22 4.09 -0.83
N GLU A 88 -22.37 4.00 -1.47
CA GLU A 88 -23.58 4.72 -1.03
C GLU A 88 -24.12 4.20 0.30
N ARG A 89 -24.15 2.88 0.48
CA ARG A 89 -24.68 2.20 1.67
C ARG A 89 -23.68 2.16 2.84
N GLY A 90 -22.40 2.46 2.61
CA GLY A 90 -21.38 2.30 3.65
C GLY A 90 -20.94 0.84 3.84
N LEU A 91 -21.05 0.00 2.81
CA LEU A 91 -20.71 -1.42 2.86
C LEU A 91 -19.34 -1.69 2.25
N THR A 92 -18.79 -2.86 2.57
CA THR A 92 -17.52 -3.33 1.99
C THR A 92 -17.78 -4.10 0.70
N HIS A 93 -17.10 -3.74 -0.39
CA HIS A 93 -17.15 -4.50 -1.63
C HIS A 93 -16.37 -5.80 -1.46
N SER A 94 -17.12 -6.90 -1.34
CA SER A 94 -16.55 -8.20 -1.00
C SER A 94 -17.18 -9.32 -1.82
N VAL A 95 -16.36 -10.35 -2.05
CA VAL A 95 -16.70 -11.57 -2.76
C VAL A 95 -16.78 -12.74 -1.78
N PRO A 96 -17.78 -13.63 -1.90
CA PRO A 96 -17.84 -14.86 -1.11
C PRO A 96 -16.76 -15.85 -1.58
N LEU A 97 -15.93 -16.36 -0.66
CA LEU A 97 -14.96 -17.42 -0.92
C LEU A 97 -15.53 -18.78 -0.50
N LYS A 98 -15.41 -19.77 -1.39
CA LYS A 98 -15.68 -21.18 -1.12
C LYS A 98 -14.45 -22.02 -1.41
N ALA A 99 -14.25 -23.08 -0.63
CA ALA A 99 -13.22 -24.08 -0.88
C ALA A 99 -13.87 -25.46 -1.02
N ARG A 100 -13.42 -26.22 -2.00
CA ARG A 100 -13.78 -27.62 -2.19
C ARG A 100 -12.87 -28.48 -1.35
N LEU A 101 -13.44 -29.14 -0.36
CA LEU A 101 -12.71 -29.95 0.61
C LEU A 101 -13.16 -31.39 0.53
N LYS A 102 -12.22 -32.30 0.70
CA LYS A 102 -12.43 -33.75 0.72
C LYS A 102 -12.09 -34.26 2.11
N LEU A 103 -13.06 -34.90 2.76
CA LEU A 103 -12.89 -35.54 4.05
C LEU A 103 -12.96 -37.05 3.84
N TYR A 104 -11.91 -37.76 4.27
CA TYR A 104 -11.87 -39.22 4.23
C TYR A 104 -11.23 -39.78 5.51
N CYS A 105 -11.60 -41.02 5.83
CA CYS A 105 -11.05 -41.79 6.93
C CYS A 105 -10.00 -42.77 6.39
N THR A 106 -8.85 -42.88 7.05
CA THR A 106 -7.79 -43.85 6.71
C THR A 106 -7.81 -45.11 7.57
N ASP A 107 -8.69 -45.18 8.57
CA ASP A 107 -8.80 -46.32 9.49
C ASP A 107 -9.64 -47.47 8.87
N PRO A 108 -9.10 -48.69 8.71
CA PRO A 108 -9.85 -49.85 8.25
C PRO A 108 -11.01 -50.26 9.16
N GLU A 109 -11.03 -49.88 10.44
CA GLU A 109 -12.13 -50.21 11.38
C GLU A 109 -13.37 -49.30 11.21
N HIS A 110 -13.28 -48.25 10.38
CA HIS A 110 -14.37 -47.32 10.07
C HIS A 110 -14.82 -47.46 8.60
N GLU A 111 -15.22 -48.66 8.19
CA GLU A 111 -15.73 -48.94 6.82
C GLU A 111 -17.01 -48.15 6.46
N ASP A 112 -17.78 -47.67 7.45
CA ASP A 112 -19.04 -46.93 7.22
C ASP A 112 -18.84 -45.44 6.85
N PHE A 113 -17.60 -44.91 6.88
CA PHE A 113 -17.33 -43.50 6.60
C PHE A 113 -17.07 -43.25 5.10
N GLU A 114 -18.11 -42.83 4.38
CA GLU A 114 -17.99 -42.44 2.96
C GLU A 114 -17.09 -41.22 2.78
N THR A 115 -16.29 -41.20 1.70
CA THR A 115 -15.50 -40.02 1.33
C THR A 115 -16.43 -38.90 0.89
N ILE A 116 -16.45 -37.78 1.62
CA ILE A 116 -17.33 -36.64 1.34
C ILE A 116 -16.52 -35.53 0.68
N VAL A 117 -16.92 -35.13 -0.53
CA VAL A 117 -16.41 -33.94 -1.21
C VAL A 117 -17.50 -32.86 -1.20
N GLN A 118 -17.18 -31.69 -0.65
CA GLN A 118 -18.15 -30.61 -0.52
C GLN A 118 -17.52 -29.22 -0.67
N ASP A 119 -18.27 -28.30 -1.29
CA ASP A 119 -17.91 -26.88 -1.38
C ASP A 119 -18.33 -26.14 -0.10
N VAL A 120 -17.36 -25.74 0.71
CA VAL A 120 -17.57 -25.07 2.00
C VAL A 120 -17.33 -23.56 1.88
N TYR A 121 -18.25 -22.76 2.43
CA TYR A 121 -18.11 -21.32 2.49
C TYR A 121 -17.15 -20.87 3.61
N LEU A 122 -16.09 -20.16 3.25
CA LEU A 122 -15.03 -19.72 4.17
C LEU A 122 -15.17 -18.28 4.67
N GLY A 123 -16.06 -17.49 4.06
CA GLY A 123 -16.28 -16.08 4.42
C GLY A 123 -16.34 -15.15 3.22
N THR A 124 -16.50 -13.86 3.49
CA THR A 124 -16.42 -12.80 2.47
C THR A 124 -15.06 -12.13 2.52
N ILE A 125 -14.46 -11.88 1.36
CA ILE A 125 -13.16 -11.22 1.24
C ILE A 125 -13.34 -9.90 0.50
N PRO A 126 -12.77 -8.79 0.97
CA PRO A 126 -12.74 -7.55 0.20
C PRO A 126 -12.05 -7.75 -1.16
N TYR A 127 -12.71 -7.32 -2.23
CA TYR A 127 -12.23 -7.51 -3.60
C TYR A 127 -11.73 -6.19 -4.19
N MET A 128 -10.67 -6.27 -5.01
CA MET A 128 -10.07 -5.10 -5.64
C MET A 128 -10.91 -4.66 -6.85
N THR A 129 -11.06 -3.34 -7.01
CA THR A 129 -11.67 -2.73 -8.19
C THR A 129 -10.70 -2.73 -9.37
N ASN A 130 -11.20 -2.51 -10.59
CA ASN A 130 -10.36 -2.43 -11.80
C ASN A 130 -9.32 -1.29 -11.77
N SER A 131 -9.52 -0.29 -10.91
CA SER A 131 -8.60 0.83 -10.71
C SER A 131 -7.53 0.55 -9.63
N GLY A 132 -7.50 -0.64 -9.03
CA GLY A 132 -6.50 -1.01 -8.03
C GLY A 132 -6.83 -0.52 -6.61
N THR A 133 -8.12 -0.45 -6.26
CA THR A 133 -8.60 0.09 -4.98
C THR A 133 -9.53 -0.90 -4.27
N PHE A 134 -9.74 -0.74 -2.97
CA PHE A 134 -10.68 -1.55 -2.18
C PHE A 134 -11.76 -0.66 -1.58
N ILE A 135 -13.02 -1.08 -1.63
CA ILE A 135 -14.08 -0.35 -0.91
C ILE A 135 -14.31 -1.01 0.44
N ILE A 136 -13.94 -0.31 1.51
CA ILE A 136 -14.10 -0.77 2.89
C ILE A 136 -15.03 0.19 3.62
N ASN A 137 -16.16 -0.31 4.13
CA ASN A 137 -17.19 0.48 4.80
C ASN A 137 -17.63 1.72 4.00
N GLY A 138 -17.79 1.57 2.68
CA GLY A 138 -18.18 2.61 1.73
C GLY A 138 -17.11 3.64 1.38
N ALA A 139 -15.88 3.52 1.89
CA ALA A 139 -14.77 4.39 1.53
C ALA A 139 -13.75 3.63 0.65
N GLU A 140 -13.24 4.30 -0.39
CA GLU A 140 -12.17 3.75 -1.21
C GLU A 140 -10.83 3.82 -0.44
N ARG A 141 -10.13 2.69 -0.37
CA ARG A 141 -8.84 2.48 0.29
C ARG A 141 -7.82 1.90 -0.68
N VAL A 142 -6.55 2.11 -0.38
CA VAL A 142 -5.41 1.51 -1.09
C VAL A 142 -4.54 0.81 -0.06
N VAL A 143 -4.04 -0.38 -0.43
CA VAL A 143 -3.04 -1.10 0.37
C VAL A 143 -1.66 -0.72 -0.17
N VAL A 144 -0.91 0.03 0.62
CA VAL A 144 0.42 0.51 0.26
C VAL A 144 1.41 -0.65 0.32
N SER A 145 2.24 -0.78 -0.72
CA SER A 145 3.29 -1.79 -0.79
C SER A 145 4.38 -1.49 0.26
N GLN A 146 4.89 -2.53 0.91
CA GLN A 146 5.80 -2.37 2.04
C GLN A 146 7.25 -2.69 1.65
N LEU A 147 8.18 -1.77 1.88
CA LEU A 147 9.61 -2.05 1.76
C LEU A 147 10.13 -2.56 3.12
N HIS A 148 10.70 -3.75 3.14
CA HIS A 148 11.26 -4.35 4.36
C HIS A 148 12.56 -5.09 4.03
N ARG A 149 13.32 -5.46 5.06
CA ARG A 149 14.54 -6.24 4.88
C ARG A 149 14.20 -7.60 4.30
N SER A 150 14.95 -8.03 3.27
CA SER A 150 14.80 -9.36 2.71
C SER A 150 15.22 -10.43 3.73
N PRO A 151 14.58 -11.61 3.74
CA PRO A 151 15.12 -12.76 4.45
C PRO A 151 16.50 -13.13 3.89
N GLY A 152 17.37 -13.66 4.72
CA GLY A 152 18.76 -14.01 4.36
C GLY A 152 19.75 -13.72 5.47
N VAL A 153 21.04 -13.75 5.14
CA VAL A 153 22.14 -13.42 6.04
C VAL A 153 22.65 -12.00 5.78
N PHE A 154 22.99 -11.28 6.85
CA PHE A 154 23.52 -9.92 6.81
C PHE A 154 24.77 -9.82 7.66
N PHE A 155 25.86 -9.34 7.08
CA PHE A 155 27.12 -9.10 7.78
C PHE A 155 27.24 -7.63 8.14
N GLY A 156 27.39 -7.33 9.43
CA GLY A 156 27.44 -5.98 9.97
C GLY A 156 28.64 -5.76 10.87
N GLN A 157 29.07 -4.51 10.97
CA GLN A 157 30.04 -4.06 11.95
C GLN A 157 29.40 -3.05 12.93
N SER A 158 29.83 -3.09 14.19
CA SER A 158 29.47 -2.10 15.20
C SER A 158 30.69 -1.72 16.02
N PHE A 159 30.69 -0.53 16.62
CA PHE A 159 31.77 -0.07 17.48
C PHE A 159 31.32 -0.17 18.93
N HIS A 160 32.12 -0.85 19.76
CA HIS A 160 31.93 -0.77 21.19
C HIS A 160 32.41 0.60 21.72
N ALA A 161 31.93 1.03 22.89
CA ALA A 161 32.28 2.33 23.48
C ALA A 161 33.79 2.55 23.73
N ASN A 162 34.58 1.48 23.71
CA ASN A 162 36.04 1.49 23.82
C ASN A 162 36.76 1.64 22.45
N GLY A 163 36.01 1.73 21.35
CA GLY A 163 36.55 1.83 19.98
C GLY A 163 36.83 0.49 19.30
N THR A 164 36.66 -0.66 19.97
CA THR A 164 36.85 -1.98 19.34
C THR A 164 35.76 -2.25 18.33
N LYS A 165 36.14 -2.70 17.12
CA LYS A 165 35.22 -3.16 16.09
C LYS A 165 34.66 -4.54 16.47
N LEU A 166 33.34 -4.65 16.49
CA LEU A 166 32.61 -5.89 16.69
C LEU A 166 31.93 -6.26 15.39
N TYR A 167 32.15 -7.48 14.93
CA TYR A 167 31.53 -8.01 13.72
C TYR A 167 30.36 -8.91 14.07
N SER A 168 29.36 -8.93 13.21
CA SER A 168 28.15 -9.72 13.40
C SER A 168 27.63 -10.27 12.08
N ALA A 169 27.07 -11.48 12.12
CA ALA A 169 26.32 -12.08 11.04
C ALA A 169 24.90 -12.39 11.55
N ARG A 170 23.89 -11.74 10.98
CA ARG A 170 22.49 -11.91 11.38
C ARG A 170 21.72 -12.64 10.30
N VAL A 171 21.10 -13.76 10.64
CA VAL A 171 20.20 -14.49 9.77
C VAL A 171 18.76 -14.12 10.11
N ILE A 172 18.05 -13.59 9.12
CA ILE A 172 16.66 -13.17 9.21
C ILE A 172 15.81 -14.18 8.42
N PRO A 173 14.98 -15.00 9.07
CA PRO A 173 14.05 -15.88 8.36
C PRO A 173 12.85 -15.13 7.82
N PHE A 174 12.16 -15.74 6.86
CA PHE A 174 10.81 -15.32 6.46
C PHE A 174 9.79 -15.60 7.58
N LYS A 175 9.92 -16.75 8.24
CA LYS A 175 9.12 -17.20 9.39
C LYS A 175 10.03 -17.95 10.36
N GLY A 176 10.03 -17.59 11.65
CA GLY A 176 10.82 -18.29 12.67
C GLY A 176 11.63 -17.35 13.58
N SER A 177 12.48 -17.93 14.42
CA SER A 177 13.36 -17.21 15.35
C SER A 177 14.59 -16.64 14.65
N TRP A 178 15.09 -15.50 15.11
CA TRP A 178 16.28 -14.88 14.54
C TRP A 178 17.53 -15.46 15.18
N ILE A 179 18.58 -15.69 14.38
CA ILE A 179 19.89 -16.11 14.87
C ILE A 179 20.94 -15.09 14.46
N GLU A 180 21.77 -14.67 15.42
CA GLU A 180 22.80 -13.66 15.22
C GLU A 180 24.12 -14.16 15.82
N PHE A 181 25.16 -14.23 15.01
CA PHE A 181 26.52 -14.53 15.45
C PHE A 181 27.25 -13.21 15.62
N ALA A 182 27.86 -12.96 16.77
CA ALA A 182 28.61 -11.72 16.99
C ALA A 182 29.86 -11.95 17.81
N THR A 183 30.90 -11.16 17.52
CA THR A 183 32.14 -11.13 18.29
C THR A 183 32.03 -10.18 19.47
N ASP A 184 32.65 -10.54 20.59
CA ASP A 184 32.82 -9.69 21.76
C ASP A 184 34.20 -9.01 21.77
N ILE A 185 34.41 -8.07 22.70
CA ILE A 185 35.67 -7.32 22.88
C ILE A 185 36.87 -8.26 23.10
N ASN A 186 36.64 -9.42 23.71
CA ASN A 186 37.66 -10.44 23.98
C ASN A 186 37.88 -11.41 22.80
N GLN A 187 37.40 -11.08 21.59
CA GLN A 187 37.46 -11.95 20.41
C GLN A 187 36.79 -13.32 20.65
N VAL A 188 35.72 -13.34 21.45
CA VAL A 188 34.88 -14.54 21.64
C VAL A 188 33.65 -14.42 20.76
N MET A 189 33.29 -15.49 20.07
CA MET A 189 32.10 -15.52 19.21
C MET A 189 30.90 -16.11 19.95
N TYR A 190 29.78 -15.38 19.96
CA TYR A 190 28.53 -15.81 20.56
C TYR A 190 27.42 -15.91 19.51
N ALA A 191 26.56 -16.92 19.66
CA ALA A 191 25.27 -17.01 19.01
C ALA A 191 24.18 -16.43 19.91
N TYR A 192 23.35 -15.56 19.34
CA TYR A 192 22.21 -14.93 19.96
C TYR A 192 20.94 -15.43 19.29
N ILE A 193 20.04 -16.04 20.07
CA ILE A 193 18.72 -16.46 19.61
C ILE A 193 17.70 -15.42 20.07
N ASP A 194 16.92 -14.87 19.14
CA ASP A 194 15.91 -13.82 19.36
C ASP A 194 16.42 -12.60 20.14
N ARG A 195 17.72 -12.27 19.98
CA ARG A 195 18.42 -11.14 20.64
C ARG A 195 18.40 -11.13 22.17
N LYS A 196 18.10 -12.26 22.81
CA LYS A 196 17.97 -12.34 24.28
C LYS A 196 18.93 -13.32 24.93
N LYS A 197 19.20 -14.45 24.28
CA LYS A 197 19.91 -15.58 24.87
C LYS A 197 21.28 -15.71 24.21
N LYS A 198 22.36 -15.52 24.96
CA LYS A 198 23.74 -15.60 24.46
C LYS A 198 24.32 -16.98 24.74
N LEU A 199 24.89 -17.61 23.72
CA LEU A 199 25.49 -18.94 23.79
C LEU A 199 26.84 -18.90 23.07
N PRO A 200 27.92 -19.52 23.59
CA PRO A 200 29.12 -19.70 22.78
C PRO A 200 28.77 -20.46 21.49
N VAL A 201 29.35 -20.05 20.36
CA VAL A 201 29.05 -20.69 19.05
C VAL A 201 29.42 -22.17 19.05
N THR A 202 30.45 -22.57 19.79
CA THR A 202 30.89 -23.96 19.93
C THR A 202 29.85 -24.82 20.65
N THR A 203 29.15 -24.28 21.66
CA THR A 203 28.03 -24.96 22.33
C THR A 203 26.90 -25.23 21.34
N LEU A 204 26.63 -24.29 20.43
CA LEU A 204 25.65 -24.49 19.36
C LEU A 204 26.09 -25.58 18.37
N PHE A 205 27.36 -25.61 17.97
CA PHE A 205 27.87 -26.67 17.10
C PHE A 205 27.73 -28.06 17.71
N ARG A 206 28.04 -28.21 19.01
CA ARG A 206 27.81 -29.46 19.73
C ARG A 206 26.35 -29.89 19.71
N ALA A 207 25.44 -28.94 19.98
CA ALA A 207 24.00 -29.22 19.97
C ALA A 207 23.41 -29.56 18.58
N ILE A 208 24.14 -29.29 17.49
CA ILE A 208 23.75 -29.61 16.11
C ILE A 208 24.43 -30.91 15.61
N GLY A 209 25.27 -31.55 16.44
CA GLY A 209 25.88 -32.85 16.17
C GLY A 209 27.39 -32.84 15.87
N PHE A 210 28.11 -31.74 16.15
CA PHE A 210 29.58 -31.72 16.15
C PHE A 210 30.11 -31.98 17.56
N GLU A 211 30.15 -33.25 17.94
CA GLU A 211 30.34 -33.68 19.33
C GLU A 211 31.71 -33.32 19.90
N ARG A 212 32.79 -33.59 19.17
CA ARG A 212 34.16 -33.46 19.69
C ARG A 212 34.83 -32.17 19.23
N ASP A 213 35.79 -31.70 20.03
CA ASP A 213 36.66 -30.56 19.67
C ASP A 213 37.33 -30.79 18.30
N LYS A 214 37.62 -32.06 17.97
CA LYS A 214 38.12 -32.48 16.65
C LYS A 214 37.22 -32.01 15.52
N ASP A 215 35.93 -32.34 15.60
CA ASP A 215 34.98 -32.13 14.53
C ASP A 215 34.77 -30.61 14.33
N ILE A 216 34.83 -29.81 15.40
CA ILE A 216 34.76 -28.34 15.33
C ILE A 216 36.04 -27.73 14.73
N LEU A 217 37.23 -28.19 15.10
CA LEU A 217 38.50 -27.65 14.61
C LEU A 217 38.79 -28.04 13.15
N GLU A 218 38.33 -29.21 12.71
CA GLU A 218 38.43 -29.65 11.31
C GLU A 218 37.57 -28.81 10.36
N ILE A 219 36.40 -28.33 10.80
CA ILE A 219 35.53 -27.44 9.99
C ILE A 219 36.31 -26.23 9.46
N PHE A 220 37.20 -25.68 10.29
CA PHE A 220 37.98 -24.47 10.01
C PHE A 220 39.43 -24.76 9.54
N ASP A 221 39.80 -26.04 9.37
CA ASP A 221 41.16 -26.47 8.99
C ASP A 221 42.28 -25.89 9.89
N LEU A 222 42.00 -25.80 11.20
CA LEU A 222 42.89 -25.14 12.18
C LEU A 222 43.88 -26.11 12.87
N ALA A 223 43.69 -27.43 12.74
CA ALA A 223 44.47 -28.42 13.47
C ALA A 223 45.01 -29.54 12.57
N GLU A 224 46.22 -30.01 12.88
CA GLU A 224 46.87 -31.18 12.26
C GLU A 224 46.68 -32.41 13.16
N GLU A 225 46.12 -33.49 12.61
CA GLU A 225 45.95 -34.76 13.34
C GLU A 225 47.24 -35.60 13.31
N VAL A 226 47.74 -35.96 14.49
CA VAL A 226 48.91 -36.84 14.64
C VAL A 226 48.53 -38.10 15.40
N LYS A 227 48.79 -39.27 14.79
CA LYS A 227 48.58 -40.57 15.45
C LYS A 227 49.53 -40.74 16.63
N VAL A 228 48.96 -41.11 17.78
CA VAL A 228 49.69 -41.32 19.03
C VAL A 228 50.60 -42.55 18.87
N SER A 229 51.89 -42.29 18.72
CA SER A 229 52.95 -43.30 18.70
C SER A 229 54.23 -42.68 19.25
N LYS A 230 55.09 -43.47 19.91
CA LYS A 230 56.37 -42.96 20.44
C LYS A 230 57.26 -42.31 19.37
N ALA A 231 57.11 -42.69 18.09
CA ALA A 231 57.81 -42.08 16.96
C ALA A 231 57.13 -40.80 16.46
N GLY A 232 55.79 -40.76 16.43
CA GLY A 232 55.01 -39.59 16.03
C GLY A 232 55.14 -38.43 17.02
N LEU A 233 55.01 -38.70 18.32
CA LEU A 233 55.08 -37.70 19.40
C LEU A 233 56.48 -37.06 19.54
N LYS A 234 57.54 -37.81 19.24
CA LYS A 234 58.92 -37.26 19.22
C LYS A 234 59.16 -36.25 18.09
N LYS A 235 58.41 -36.32 16.98
CA LYS A 235 58.53 -35.38 15.84
C LYS A 235 57.85 -34.04 16.09
N VAL A 236 56.96 -33.96 17.09
CA VAL A 236 56.11 -32.81 17.37
C VAL A 236 56.40 -32.15 18.73
N LEU A 237 57.54 -32.48 19.33
CA LEU A 237 58.04 -31.82 20.55
C LEU A 237 58.16 -30.30 20.36
N GLY A 238 57.65 -29.53 21.31
CA GLY A 238 57.61 -28.06 21.25
C GLY A 238 56.42 -27.48 20.48
N ARG A 239 55.53 -28.30 19.91
CA ARG A 239 54.24 -27.85 19.37
C ARG A 239 53.17 -27.81 20.48
N LYS A 240 52.16 -26.95 20.29
CA LYS A 240 51.04 -26.77 21.21
C LYS A 240 49.89 -27.73 20.87
N LEU A 241 49.19 -28.21 21.89
CA LEU A 241 47.94 -28.94 21.74
C LEU A 241 46.79 -28.00 21.34
N ALA A 242 46.04 -28.39 20.30
CA ALA A 242 44.87 -27.63 19.82
C ALA A 242 43.56 -28.05 20.52
N ALA A 243 43.47 -29.29 20.99
CA ALA A 243 42.31 -29.83 21.71
C ALA A 243 42.73 -30.47 23.04
N ARG A 244 41.77 -30.64 23.95
CA ARG A 244 41.99 -31.32 25.24
C ARG A 244 42.27 -32.81 25.01
N VAL A 245 43.13 -33.39 25.84
CA VAL A 245 43.32 -34.84 25.90
C VAL A 245 42.45 -35.37 27.03
N LEU A 246 41.40 -36.12 26.67
CA LEU A 246 40.45 -36.69 27.61
C LEU A 246 40.75 -38.16 27.85
N LYS A 247 40.55 -38.59 29.09
CA LYS A 247 40.43 -40.00 29.46
C LYS A 247 38.94 -40.31 29.62
N THR A 248 38.41 -41.10 28.69
CA THR A 248 36.99 -41.50 28.63
C THR A 248 36.84 -42.92 29.17
N TRP A 249 35.90 -43.15 30.08
CA TRP A 249 35.48 -44.50 30.48
C TRP A 249 33.96 -44.55 30.68
N HIS A 250 33.38 -45.75 30.52
CA HIS A 250 31.96 -45.99 30.76
C HIS A 250 31.75 -46.53 32.17
N GLU A 251 30.79 -45.95 32.88
CA GLU A 251 30.36 -46.39 34.19
C GLU A 251 28.90 -46.83 34.10
N ASP A 252 28.65 -48.13 34.30
CA ASP A 252 27.32 -48.71 34.22
C ASP A 252 26.56 -48.44 35.52
N PHE A 253 25.50 -47.64 35.43
CA PHE A 253 24.62 -47.36 36.54
C PHE A 253 23.36 -48.20 36.41
N VAL A 254 22.92 -48.82 37.51
CA VAL A 254 21.63 -49.52 37.55
C VAL A 254 20.64 -48.59 38.23
N ASP A 255 19.62 -48.16 37.51
CA ASP A 255 18.54 -47.37 38.09
C ASP A 255 17.73 -48.25 39.04
N GLU A 256 17.68 -47.89 40.34
CA GLU A 256 17.04 -48.67 41.40
C GLU A 256 15.52 -48.79 41.21
N ASP A 257 14.89 -47.86 40.49
CA ASP A 257 13.45 -47.84 40.27
C ASP A 257 13.01 -48.58 38.99
N THR A 258 13.86 -48.62 37.95
CA THR A 258 13.52 -49.20 36.63
C THR A 258 14.27 -50.51 36.31
N GLY A 259 15.38 -50.79 37.01
CA GLY A 259 16.21 -51.98 36.77
C GLY A 259 16.99 -51.95 35.46
N GLU A 260 16.95 -50.85 34.71
CA GLU A 260 17.71 -50.66 33.47
C GLU A 260 19.17 -50.29 33.78
N VAL A 261 20.10 -50.89 33.04
CA VAL A 261 21.52 -50.58 33.12
C VAL A 261 21.82 -49.44 32.14
N VAL A 262 22.05 -48.25 32.67
CA VAL A 262 22.41 -47.06 31.91
C VAL A 262 23.91 -46.86 31.98
N SER A 263 24.60 -47.11 30.87
CA SER A 263 26.03 -46.82 30.73
C SER A 263 26.25 -45.31 30.55
N ILE A 264 26.85 -44.66 31.55
CA ILE A 264 27.17 -43.23 31.50
C ILE A 264 28.65 -43.07 31.12
N GLU A 265 28.93 -42.29 30.06
CA GLU A 265 30.30 -41.92 29.69
C GLU A 265 30.81 -40.80 30.60
N ARG A 266 31.95 -41.01 31.26
CA ARG A 266 32.64 -40.00 32.07
C ARG A 266 33.99 -39.65 31.46
N ASN A 267 34.29 -38.35 31.49
CA ASN A 267 35.47 -37.76 30.87
C ASN A 267 36.30 -37.03 31.93
N GLU A 268 37.57 -37.39 32.06
CA GLU A 268 38.57 -36.66 32.84
C GLU A 268 39.54 -35.93 31.91
N ILE A 269 39.82 -34.65 32.19
CA ILE A 269 40.75 -33.83 31.40
C ILE A 269 42.17 -34.12 31.88
N VAL A 270 42.98 -34.80 31.05
CA VAL A 270 44.38 -35.12 31.36
C VAL A 270 45.29 -33.93 31.04
N PHE A 271 45.12 -33.34 29.85
CA PHE A 271 45.82 -32.12 29.45
C PHE A 271 44.84 -31.10 28.89
N ASP A 272 44.99 -29.84 29.30
CA ASP A 272 44.21 -28.73 28.76
C ASP A 272 44.81 -28.20 27.45
N ARG A 273 44.04 -27.36 26.75
CA ARG A 273 44.43 -26.74 25.48
C ARG A 273 45.69 -25.86 25.68
N ASP A 274 46.47 -25.64 24.62
CA ASP A 274 47.72 -24.84 24.62
C ASP A 274 48.90 -25.39 25.46
N THR A 275 48.78 -26.57 26.06
CA THR A 275 49.91 -27.24 26.70
C THR A 275 50.98 -27.55 25.64
N ILE A 276 52.22 -27.11 25.92
CA ILE A 276 53.37 -27.40 25.07
C ILE A 276 53.77 -28.86 25.31
N ILE A 277 53.96 -29.62 24.23
CA ILE A 277 54.36 -31.03 24.35
C ILE A 277 55.84 -31.09 24.71
N GLU A 278 56.10 -31.44 25.98
CA GLU A 278 57.42 -31.73 26.53
C GLU A 278 57.66 -33.25 26.59
N LYS A 279 58.89 -33.66 26.92
CA LYS A 279 59.24 -35.09 26.95
C LYS A 279 58.46 -35.89 28.00
N GLU A 280 58.04 -35.24 29.08
CA GLU A 280 57.30 -35.84 30.20
C GLU A 280 55.85 -36.17 29.81
N HIS A 281 55.22 -35.33 28.99
CA HIS A 281 53.83 -35.51 28.53
C HIS A 281 53.64 -36.71 27.58
N ILE A 282 54.72 -37.26 26.99
CA ILE A 282 54.62 -38.34 25.99
C ILE A 282 54.10 -39.64 26.62
N ASP A 283 54.61 -40.01 27.79
CA ASP A 283 54.19 -41.26 28.44
C ASP A 283 52.78 -41.13 29.03
N GLU A 284 52.40 -39.96 29.56
CA GLU A 284 51.06 -39.69 30.08
C GLU A 284 49.97 -39.67 29.00
N ILE A 285 50.24 -39.13 27.80
CA ILE A 285 49.30 -39.15 26.66
C ILE A 285 49.05 -40.58 26.17
N ILE A 286 50.06 -41.45 26.23
CA ILE A 286 49.93 -42.86 25.84
C ILE A 286 49.10 -43.62 26.89
N ASP A 287 49.33 -43.36 28.17
CA ASP A 287 48.57 -43.97 29.28
C ASP A 287 47.10 -43.50 29.34
N ALA A 288 46.81 -42.30 28.84
CA ALA A 288 45.44 -41.78 28.70
C ALA A 288 44.61 -42.56 27.66
N GLY A 289 45.23 -43.40 26.82
CA GLY A 289 44.54 -44.23 25.82
C GLY A 289 44.05 -43.48 24.57
N ALA A 290 44.48 -42.22 24.37
CA ALA A 290 44.11 -41.42 23.21
C ALA A 290 44.73 -41.99 21.91
N LYS A 291 43.91 -42.20 20.86
CA LYS A 291 44.37 -42.75 19.57
C LYS A 291 45.09 -41.70 18.70
N THR A 292 44.66 -40.46 18.77
CA THR A 292 45.19 -39.32 17.99
C THR A 292 45.21 -38.07 18.88
N ILE A 293 46.16 -37.17 18.61
CA ILE A 293 46.23 -35.84 19.23
C ILE A 293 46.16 -34.77 18.14
N LEU A 294 45.61 -33.62 18.47
CA LEU A 294 45.46 -32.47 17.57
C LEU A 294 46.46 -31.39 17.94
N LEU A 295 47.23 -30.93 16.96
CA LEU A 295 48.22 -29.87 17.11
C LEU A 295 47.84 -28.66 16.28
N HIS A 296 48.30 -27.49 16.70
CA HIS A 296 48.15 -26.26 15.91
C HIS A 296 48.90 -26.40 14.58
N LYS A 297 48.26 -26.00 13.48
CA LYS A 297 48.88 -25.92 12.15
C LYS A 297 49.85 -24.73 12.10
N VAL A 298 51.00 -24.89 11.41
CA VAL A 298 52.12 -23.91 11.47
C VAL A 298 51.89 -22.66 10.61
N ASP A 299 51.05 -22.74 9.58
CA ASP A 299 50.95 -21.74 8.49
C ASP A 299 49.67 -20.86 8.52
N ASN A 300 48.76 -21.01 9.49
CA ASN A 300 47.50 -20.22 9.52
C ASN A 300 47.66 -18.87 10.22
N ASP A 301 46.89 -17.87 9.78
CA ASP A 301 46.81 -16.54 10.38
C ASP A 301 46.43 -16.67 11.88
N MET A 302 47.27 -16.13 12.78
CA MET A 302 47.09 -16.23 14.25
C MET A 302 45.72 -15.74 14.75
N ALA A 303 45.05 -14.86 14.00
CA ALA A 303 43.75 -14.29 14.35
C ALA A 303 42.59 -15.30 14.24
N ASP A 304 42.61 -16.16 13.21
CA ASP A 304 41.56 -17.18 12.98
C ASP A 304 41.52 -18.19 14.12
N TYR A 305 42.72 -18.60 14.52
CA TYR A 305 42.90 -19.53 15.61
C TYR A 305 42.43 -18.92 16.94
N ALA A 306 42.78 -17.66 17.21
CA ALA A 306 42.46 -17.01 18.47
C ALA A 306 40.95 -16.94 18.76
N ILE A 307 40.10 -16.67 17.76
CA ILE A 307 38.66 -16.48 17.97
C ILE A 307 37.96 -17.80 18.34
N ILE A 308 38.17 -18.84 17.54
CA ILE A 308 37.57 -20.17 17.80
C ILE A 308 38.13 -20.75 19.10
N HIS A 309 39.42 -20.55 19.36
CA HIS A 309 40.04 -20.99 20.61
C HIS A 309 39.48 -20.28 21.85
N ASN A 310 39.40 -18.94 21.84
CA ASN A 310 38.83 -18.17 22.94
C ASN A 310 37.36 -18.55 23.18
N THR A 311 36.63 -18.89 22.11
CA THR A 311 35.25 -19.37 22.19
C THR A 311 35.17 -20.76 22.83
N LEU A 312 36.02 -21.70 22.41
CA LEU A 312 36.13 -23.02 23.01
C LEU A 312 36.49 -22.95 24.50
N GLN A 313 37.34 -22.00 24.93
CA GLN A 313 37.67 -21.79 26.34
C GLN A 313 36.48 -21.31 27.19
N LYS A 314 35.55 -20.57 26.58
CA LYS A 314 34.33 -20.07 27.25
C LYS A 314 33.16 -21.05 27.18
N ASP A 315 33.27 -22.13 26.42
CA ASP A 315 32.27 -23.19 26.30
C ASP A 315 32.21 -24.04 27.59
N PRO A 316 31.07 -24.08 28.30
CA PRO A 316 30.92 -24.89 29.50
C PRO A 316 30.62 -26.37 29.22
N THR A 317 30.43 -26.77 27.96
CA THR A 317 29.91 -28.09 27.58
C THR A 317 30.97 -28.95 26.87
N ASN A 318 30.92 -30.28 27.10
CA ASN A 318 31.88 -31.21 26.50
C ASN A 318 31.23 -32.27 25.58
N SER A 319 29.93 -32.54 25.74
CA SER A 319 29.18 -33.50 24.93
C SER A 319 27.96 -32.87 24.24
N GLU A 320 27.39 -33.52 23.23
CA GLU A 320 26.13 -33.09 22.60
C GLU A 320 25.00 -33.00 23.64
N LYS A 321 24.88 -34.00 24.52
CA LYS A 321 23.84 -34.05 25.55
C LYS A 321 23.90 -32.85 26.49
N GLU A 322 25.07 -32.56 27.05
CA GLU A 322 25.28 -31.39 27.91
C GLU A 322 24.97 -30.09 27.17
N ALA A 323 25.33 -30.01 25.88
CA ALA A 323 25.06 -28.84 25.05
C ALA A 323 23.56 -28.64 24.80
N VAL A 324 22.81 -29.69 24.49
CA VAL A 324 21.36 -29.65 24.29
C VAL A 324 20.65 -29.23 25.57
N GLU A 325 21.02 -29.79 26.72
CA GLU A 325 20.46 -29.41 28.03
C GLU A 325 20.78 -27.96 28.39
N HIS A 326 22.02 -27.53 28.16
CA HIS A 326 22.46 -26.16 28.42
C HIS A 326 21.71 -25.14 27.53
N VAL A 327 21.54 -25.45 26.25
CA VAL A 327 20.75 -24.63 25.31
C VAL A 327 19.28 -24.59 25.74
N TYR A 328 18.70 -25.71 26.15
CA TYR A 328 17.33 -25.77 26.67
C TYR A 328 17.15 -24.89 27.92
N ARG A 329 18.04 -25.04 28.91
CA ARG A 329 18.04 -24.25 30.15
C ARG A 329 18.17 -22.77 29.85
N GLN A 330 19.07 -22.42 28.93
CA GLN A 330 19.18 -21.05 28.44
C GLN A 330 17.87 -20.59 27.83
N LEU A 331 17.26 -21.31 26.90
CA LEU A 331 16.04 -20.85 26.22
C LEU A 331 14.81 -20.74 27.15
N ARG A 332 14.55 -21.74 28.00
CA ARG A 332 13.33 -21.86 28.81
C ARG A 332 13.47 -21.41 30.27
N ASN A 333 14.69 -21.15 30.75
CA ASN A 333 14.97 -20.92 32.18
C ASN A 333 14.47 -22.05 33.10
N ALA A 334 14.38 -23.28 32.58
CA ALA A 334 13.92 -24.47 33.28
C ALA A 334 14.75 -25.67 32.86
N GLU A 335 14.80 -26.72 33.69
CA GLU A 335 15.46 -27.97 33.32
C GLU A 335 14.60 -28.77 32.33
N PRO A 336 15.23 -29.48 31.38
CA PRO A 336 14.51 -30.32 30.44
C PRO A 336 13.89 -31.52 31.18
N PRO A 337 12.65 -31.91 30.84
CA PRO A 337 12.03 -33.12 31.40
C PRO A 337 12.71 -34.40 30.90
N ASP A 338 13.20 -34.40 29.66
CA ASP A 338 13.85 -35.51 28.98
C ASP A 338 14.71 -35.00 27.81
N GLU A 339 15.67 -35.81 27.34
CA GLU A 339 16.60 -35.45 26.26
C GLU A 339 15.87 -35.25 24.93
N GLU A 340 14.89 -36.08 24.62
CA GLU A 340 14.15 -36.06 23.36
C GLU A 340 13.36 -34.76 23.21
N THR A 341 12.70 -34.31 24.28
CA THR A 341 12.03 -33.02 24.34
C THR A 341 13.02 -31.86 24.16
N ALA A 342 14.22 -31.95 24.76
CA ALA A 342 15.23 -30.90 24.63
C ALA A 342 15.77 -30.80 23.19
N ARG A 343 16.12 -31.95 22.58
CA ARG A 343 16.57 -32.06 21.19
C ARG A 343 15.47 -31.60 20.22
N GLY A 344 14.24 -32.05 20.45
CA GLY A 344 13.07 -31.71 19.65
C GLY A 344 12.74 -30.20 19.67
N ILE A 345 13.11 -29.44 20.71
CA ILE A 345 12.98 -27.97 20.69
C ILE A 345 13.99 -27.35 19.73
N ILE A 346 15.25 -27.77 19.76
CA ILE A 346 16.30 -27.23 18.89
C ILE A 346 15.97 -27.55 17.42
N GLU A 347 15.53 -28.77 17.15
CA GLU A 347 15.06 -29.19 15.84
C GLU A 347 13.88 -28.35 15.35
N LYS A 348 12.89 -28.10 16.22
CA LYS A 348 11.75 -27.23 15.92
C LYS A 348 12.11 -25.76 15.74
N LEU A 349 13.27 -25.30 16.23
CA LEU A 349 13.66 -23.89 16.13
C LEU A 349 14.24 -23.53 14.76
N PHE A 350 15.07 -24.39 14.17
CA PHE A 350 15.81 -24.07 12.94
C PHE A 350 15.59 -25.06 11.79
N PHE A 351 15.25 -26.31 12.09
CA PHE A 351 15.25 -27.41 11.13
C PHE A 351 13.84 -27.92 10.78
N SER A 352 12.80 -27.41 11.43
CA SER A 352 11.40 -27.77 11.15
C SER A 352 10.70 -26.75 10.25
N GLU A 353 10.27 -27.19 9.07
CA GLU A 353 9.55 -26.36 8.08
C GLU A 353 8.27 -25.72 8.62
N GLN A 354 7.61 -26.38 9.58
CA GLN A 354 6.37 -25.85 10.18
C GLN A 354 6.61 -24.56 10.99
N ARG A 355 7.80 -24.44 11.60
CA ARG A 355 8.16 -23.38 12.55
C ARG A 355 9.15 -22.38 11.95
N TYR A 356 10.05 -22.85 11.10
CA TYR A 356 11.14 -22.08 10.51
C TYR A 356 11.11 -22.18 8.98
N SER A 357 11.25 -21.04 8.32
CA SER A 357 11.37 -20.96 6.86
C SER A 357 12.13 -19.70 6.47
N LEU A 358 13.16 -19.85 5.66
CA LEU A 358 13.86 -18.78 4.94
C LEU A 358 13.01 -18.27 3.77
N GLY A 359 12.05 -19.08 3.30
CA GLY A 359 11.36 -18.87 2.04
C GLY A 359 12.29 -18.98 0.83
N GLU A 360 11.73 -18.93 -0.37
CA GLU A 360 12.49 -18.96 -1.63
C GLU A 360 13.49 -17.79 -1.70
N VAL A 361 13.06 -16.60 -1.26
CA VAL A 361 13.90 -15.39 -1.26
C VAL A 361 15.10 -15.56 -0.33
N GLY A 362 14.87 -16.05 0.89
CA GLY A 362 15.96 -16.21 1.86
C GLY A 362 16.97 -17.27 1.43
N ARG A 363 16.50 -18.36 0.82
CA ARG A 363 17.39 -19.41 0.29
C ARG A 363 18.19 -18.91 -0.90
N PHE A 364 17.55 -18.25 -1.87
CA PHE A 364 18.21 -17.60 -3.00
C PHE A 364 19.31 -16.65 -2.53
N ARG A 365 18.99 -15.72 -1.62
CA ARG A 365 19.98 -14.76 -1.10
C ARG A 365 21.14 -15.42 -0.37
N MET A 366 20.86 -16.42 0.45
CA MET A 366 21.90 -17.12 1.20
C MET A 366 22.84 -17.87 0.26
N ASN A 367 22.28 -18.49 -0.79
CA ASN A 367 23.04 -19.19 -1.82
C ASN A 367 23.93 -18.22 -2.61
N THR A 368 23.38 -17.12 -3.10
CA THR A 368 24.14 -16.11 -3.85
C THR A 368 25.24 -15.49 -3.00
N LYS A 369 24.93 -15.10 -1.76
CA LYS A 369 25.90 -14.42 -0.87
C LYS A 369 27.05 -15.32 -0.42
N LEU A 370 26.76 -16.60 -0.14
CA LEU A 370 27.75 -17.55 0.37
C LEU A 370 28.36 -18.46 -0.72
N GLY A 371 27.93 -18.31 -1.98
CA GLY A 371 28.35 -19.16 -3.09
C GLY A 371 27.92 -20.62 -2.96
N LEU A 372 26.74 -20.88 -2.38
CA LEU A 372 26.20 -22.23 -2.17
C LEU A 372 25.33 -22.65 -3.37
N ASN A 373 25.41 -23.93 -3.76
CA ASN A 373 24.60 -24.53 -4.83
C ASN A 373 23.50 -25.46 -4.29
N GLU A 374 22.89 -25.07 -3.17
CA GLU A 374 21.80 -25.83 -2.56
C GLU A 374 20.46 -25.57 -3.26
N ASP A 375 19.52 -26.51 -3.17
CA ASP A 375 18.21 -26.38 -3.81
C ASP A 375 17.38 -25.23 -3.18
N ILE A 376 16.60 -24.53 -4.01
CA ILE A 376 15.71 -23.43 -3.62
C ILE A 376 14.54 -23.96 -2.77
N ASP A 377 14.16 -25.22 -2.97
CA ASP A 377 13.08 -25.86 -2.21
C ASP A 377 13.47 -26.14 -0.75
N GLN A 378 14.76 -26.20 -0.43
CA GLN A 378 15.23 -26.37 0.94
C GLN A 378 15.11 -25.06 1.73
N LYS A 379 13.94 -24.86 2.34
CA LYS A 379 13.56 -23.61 3.01
C LYS A 379 14.03 -23.50 4.46
N VAL A 380 14.59 -24.54 5.06
CA VAL A 380 15.13 -24.53 6.43
C VAL A 380 16.63 -24.26 6.45
N LEU A 381 17.17 -23.86 7.60
CA LEU A 381 18.61 -23.73 7.75
C LEU A 381 19.28 -25.11 7.73
N THR A 382 20.39 -25.22 7.01
CA THR A 382 21.23 -26.42 7.01
C THR A 382 22.46 -26.22 7.91
N LYS A 383 23.09 -27.34 8.28
CA LYS A 383 24.36 -27.31 9.02
C LYS A 383 25.45 -26.61 8.19
N THR A 384 25.46 -26.85 6.88
CA THR A 384 26.39 -26.24 5.92
C THR A 384 26.25 -24.72 5.89
N ASP A 385 25.01 -24.20 5.95
CA ASP A 385 24.76 -22.76 5.96
C ASP A 385 25.40 -22.11 7.19
N ILE A 386 25.14 -22.66 8.39
CA ILE A 386 25.67 -22.13 9.65
C ILE A 386 27.21 -22.10 9.63
N ILE A 387 27.83 -23.17 9.14
CA ILE A 387 29.29 -23.26 9.02
C ILE A 387 29.83 -22.17 8.08
N THR A 388 29.21 -22.03 6.90
CA THR A 388 29.68 -21.10 5.87
C THR A 388 29.49 -19.65 6.30
N ILE A 389 28.41 -19.34 7.02
CA ILE A 389 28.19 -18.02 7.64
C ILE A 389 29.31 -17.67 8.61
N ILE A 390 29.73 -18.63 9.45
CA ILE A 390 30.79 -18.40 10.44
C ILE A 390 32.15 -18.27 9.75
N LYS A 391 32.42 -19.05 8.69
CA LYS A 391 33.64 -18.89 7.86
C LYS A 391 33.71 -17.49 7.25
N TYR A 392 32.62 -17.03 6.63
CA TYR A 392 32.56 -15.68 6.06
C TYR A 392 32.73 -14.60 7.13
N LEU A 393 32.17 -14.78 8.32
CA LEU A 393 32.37 -13.85 9.44
C LEU A 393 33.84 -13.79 9.88
N ILE A 394 34.59 -14.90 9.84
CA ILE A 394 36.03 -14.93 10.10
C ILE A 394 36.81 -14.20 9.00
N GLU A 395 36.46 -14.40 7.73
CA GLU A 395 37.04 -13.66 6.60
C GLU A 395 36.82 -12.14 6.71
N LEU A 396 35.64 -11.73 7.17
CA LEU A 396 35.30 -10.34 7.45
C LEU A 396 36.19 -9.75 8.55
N ILE A 397 36.45 -10.50 9.63
CA ILE A 397 37.32 -10.06 10.73
C ILE A 397 38.76 -9.87 10.23
N ASN A 398 39.21 -10.73 9.33
CA ASN A 398 40.51 -10.65 8.67
C ASN A 398 40.60 -9.58 7.57
N SER A 399 39.53 -8.81 7.33
CA SER A 399 39.46 -7.82 6.24
C SER A 399 39.66 -8.42 4.85
N LYS A 400 39.35 -9.71 4.67
CA LYS A 400 39.32 -10.39 3.36
C LYS A 400 37.97 -10.23 2.66
N ALA A 401 36.93 -9.81 3.40
CA ALA A 401 35.58 -9.55 2.91
C ALA A 401 35.08 -8.17 3.37
N GLU A 402 34.10 -7.63 2.66
CA GLU A 402 33.44 -6.36 2.98
C GLU A 402 32.14 -6.55 3.76
N VAL A 403 31.77 -5.51 4.51
CA VAL A 403 30.54 -5.46 5.30
C VAL A 403 29.34 -5.16 4.39
N ASP A 404 28.19 -5.76 4.67
CA ASP A 404 26.99 -5.50 3.88
C ASP A 404 26.42 -4.11 4.16
N ASP A 405 26.06 -3.40 3.10
CA ASP A 405 25.26 -2.19 3.21
C ASP A 405 23.77 -2.56 3.38
N ILE A 406 23.24 -2.32 4.58
CA ILE A 406 21.86 -2.63 4.97
C ILE A 406 20.82 -1.90 4.09
N ASP A 407 21.20 -0.77 3.50
CA ASP A 407 20.30 0.12 2.76
C ASP A 407 20.33 -0.15 1.26
N HIS A 408 21.26 -0.98 0.79
CA HIS A 408 21.28 -1.51 -0.57
C HIS A 408 19.93 -2.17 -0.92
N LEU A 409 19.41 -1.94 -2.14
CA LEU A 409 18.12 -2.49 -2.53
C LEU A 409 18.11 -4.01 -2.75
N SER A 410 19.25 -4.69 -2.85
CA SER A 410 19.30 -6.17 -2.77
C SER A 410 18.98 -6.68 -1.34
N ASN A 411 19.24 -5.85 -0.33
CA ASN A 411 18.97 -6.12 1.07
C ASN A 411 17.54 -5.75 1.50
N ARG A 412 16.74 -5.18 0.59
CA ARG A 412 15.37 -4.75 0.83
C ARG A 412 14.45 -5.26 -0.26
N ARG A 413 13.27 -5.75 0.13
CA ARG A 413 12.28 -6.27 -0.81
C ARG A 413 10.91 -5.66 -0.55
N VAL A 414 10.12 -5.57 -1.61
CA VAL A 414 8.76 -5.04 -1.61
C VAL A 414 7.78 -6.19 -1.36
N ARG A 415 6.97 -6.08 -0.30
CA ARG A 415 5.75 -6.90 -0.16
C ARG A 415 4.62 -6.22 -0.92
N THR A 416 4.21 -6.87 -1.98
CA THR A 416 3.05 -6.47 -2.78
C THR A 416 1.75 -6.78 -2.02
N VAL A 417 0.61 -6.30 -2.55
CA VAL A 417 -0.69 -6.49 -1.88
C VAL A 417 -1.07 -7.97 -1.81
N GLY A 418 -0.81 -8.73 -2.87
CA GLY A 418 -1.04 -10.17 -2.91
C GLY A 418 -0.29 -10.92 -1.81
N GLU A 419 1.01 -10.64 -1.63
CA GLU A 419 1.81 -11.27 -0.58
C GLU A 419 1.35 -10.87 0.83
N GLN A 420 1.03 -9.58 1.03
CA GLN A 420 0.50 -9.11 2.31
C GLN A 420 -0.81 -9.82 2.67
N LEU A 421 -1.71 -9.98 1.69
CA LEU A 421 -2.95 -10.73 1.86
C LEU A 421 -2.65 -12.21 2.14
N ALA A 422 -1.81 -12.86 1.35
CA ALA A 422 -1.41 -14.26 1.57
C ALA A 422 -0.91 -14.48 3.01
N GLY A 423 -0.08 -13.59 3.55
CA GLY A 423 0.35 -13.64 4.95
C GLY A 423 -0.80 -13.56 5.95
N GLN A 424 -1.79 -12.70 5.72
CA GLN A 424 -2.98 -12.61 6.59
C GLN A 424 -3.90 -13.83 6.45
N PHE A 425 -4.07 -14.35 5.23
CA PHE A 425 -4.81 -15.58 4.97
C PHE A 425 -4.14 -16.77 5.66
N GLY A 426 -2.82 -16.89 5.60
CA GLY A 426 -2.07 -17.93 6.30
C GLY A 426 -2.28 -17.89 7.81
N VAL A 427 -2.28 -16.70 8.42
CA VAL A 427 -2.61 -16.56 9.86
C VAL A 427 -4.06 -16.96 10.16
N GLY A 428 -5.01 -16.58 9.28
CA GLY A 428 -6.42 -16.93 9.42
C GLY A 428 -6.68 -18.43 9.27
N LEU A 429 -6.08 -19.07 8.27
CA LEU A 429 -6.16 -20.51 8.01
C LEU A 429 -5.46 -21.32 9.10
N ALA A 430 -4.29 -20.90 9.59
CA ALA A 430 -3.63 -21.58 10.71
C ALA A 430 -4.47 -21.58 12.00
N ARG A 431 -5.20 -20.49 12.27
CA ARG A 431 -6.17 -20.44 13.38
C ARG A 431 -7.35 -21.37 13.14
N MET A 432 -7.86 -21.41 11.90
CA MET A 432 -8.95 -22.28 11.51
C MET A 432 -8.55 -23.76 11.60
N ALA A 433 -7.36 -24.12 11.11
CA ALA A 433 -6.81 -25.46 11.14
C ALA A 433 -6.73 -26.01 12.57
N ARG A 434 -6.33 -25.17 13.54
CA ARG A 434 -6.35 -25.55 14.96
C ARG A 434 -7.76 -25.89 15.45
N THR A 435 -8.74 -25.03 15.15
CA THR A 435 -10.14 -25.27 15.53
C THR A 435 -10.73 -26.50 14.83
N ILE A 436 -10.37 -26.75 13.57
CA ILE A 436 -10.78 -27.95 12.83
C ILE A 436 -10.22 -29.20 13.52
N ARG A 437 -8.91 -29.21 13.81
CA ARG A 437 -8.26 -30.34 14.50
C ARG A 437 -8.89 -30.60 15.87
N GLU A 438 -9.13 -29.56 16.67
CA GLU A 438 -9.81 -29.70 17.96
C GLU A 438 -11.23 -30.27 17.81
N ARG A 439 -11.98 -29.87 16.77
CA ARG A 439 -13.33 -30.37 16.52
C ARG A 439 -13.36 -31.81 16.00
N MET A 440 -12.37 -32.23 15.21
CA MET A 440 -12.21 -33.61 14.77
C MET A 440 -12.06 -34.54 15.99
N ASN A 441 -11.09 -34.26 16.87
CA ASN A 441 -10.87 -35.04 18.11
C ASN A 441 -12.11 -35.15 19.02
N VAL A 442 -12.96 -34.12 19.06
CA VAL A 442 -14.16 -34.10 19.92
C VAL A 442 -15.29 -34.94 19.32
N ARG A 443 -15.30 -35.14 18.00
CA ARG A 443 -16.42 -35.73 17.24
C ARG A 443 -16.11 -37.12 16.68
N ASP A 444 -15.09 -37.82 17.19
CA ASP A 444 -14.69 -39.15 16.73
C ASP A 444 -15.84 -40.18 16.63
N ASN A 445 -16.92 -40.03 17.41
CA ASN A 445 -18.05 -40.97 17.44
C ASN A 445 -19.27 -40.59 16.57
N GLU A 446 -19.24 -39.48 15.81
CA GLU A 446 -20.36 -39.01 14.98
C GLU A 446 -19.98 -38.92 13.50
N VAL A 447 -20.93 -39.17 12.58
CA VAL A 447 -20.75 -38.85 11.15
C VAL A 447 -20.89 -37.34 10.96
N PHE A 448 -19.79 -36.64 10.68
CA PHE A 448 -19.76 -35.19 10.46
C PHE A 448 -19.31 -34.83 9.05
N THR A 449 -19.74 -33.67 8.56
CA THR A 449 -19.37 -33.14 7.25
C THR A 449 -18.30 -32.05 7.35
N PRO A 450 -17.59 -31.71 6.26
CA PRO A 450 -16.65 -30.59 6.24
C PRO A 450 -17.23 -29.24 6.71
N ILE A 451 -18.52 -28.99 6.47
CA ILE A 451 -19.21 -27.75 6.88
C ILE A 451 -19.27 -27.62 8.40
N ASP A 452 -19.45 -28.73 9.12
CA ASP A 452 -19.62 -28.72 10.56
C ASP A 452 -18.30 -28.39 11.30
N LEU A 453 -17.17 -28.69 10.67
CA LEU A 453 -15.83 -28.44 11.22
C LEU A 453 -15.40 -26.98 11.08
N ILE A 454 -15.92 -26.27 10.09
CA ILE A 454 -15.39 -24.96 9.68
C ILE A 454 -16.21 -23.80 10.26
N ASN A 455 -15.51 -22.76 10.71
CA ASN A 455 -16.12 -21.51 11.15
C ASN A 455 -15.58 -20.32 10.33
N ALA A 456 -16.38 -19.81 9.40
CA ALA A 456 -16.01 -18.70 8.52
C ALA A 456 -15.64 -17.39 9.26
N LYS A 457 -16.07 -17.20 10.53
CA LYS A 457 -15.75 -15.98 11.30
C LYS A 457 -14.27 -15.87 11.64
N THR A 458 -13.55 -16.98 11.80
CA THR A 458 -12.13 -16.96 12.21
C THR A 458 -11.28 -16.27 11.14
N LEU A 459 -11.48 -16.64 9.87
CA LEU A 459 -10.80 -16.03 8.72
C LEU A 459 -11.26 -14.59 8.48
N SER A 460 -12.59 -14.37 8.42
CA SER A 460 -13.14 -13.04 8.13
C SER A 460 -12.70 -11.97 9.14
N SER A 461 -12.53 -12.35 10.42
CA SER A 461 -12.11 -11.41 11.47
C SER A 461 -10.68 -10.88 11.27
N VAL A 462 -9.74 -11.73 10.83
CA VAL A 462 -8.35 -11.36 10.56
C VAL A 462 -8.26 -10.42 9.37
N ILE A 463 -8.96 -10.75 8.27
CA ILE A 463 -8.99 -9.94 7.05
C ILE A 463 -9.61 -8.57 7.31
N ASN A 464 -10.75 -8.52 8.00
CA ASN A 464 -11.39 -7.25 8.36
C ASN A 464 -10.52 -6.39 9.26
N SER A 465 -9.75 -6.99 10.18
CA SER A 465 -8.77 -6.26 10.98
C SER A 465 -7.65 -5.69 10.10
N PHE A 466 -7.12 -6.45 9.14
CA PHE A 466 -6.09 -5.96 8.22
C PHE A 466 -6.56 -4.73 7.44
N PHE A 467 -7.72 -4.82 6.79
CA PHE A 467 -8.24 -3.69 6.00
C PHE A 467 -8.69 -2.52 6.87
N GLY A 468 -9.16 -2.78 8.10
CA GLY A 468 -9.70 -1.76 9.00
C GLY A 468 -8.64 -0.96 9.76
N THR A 469 -7.69 -1.64 10.43
CA THR A 469 -6.78 -1.05 11.42
C THR A 469 -5.32 -0.99 10.98
N ASN A 470 -4.90 -1.75 9.96
CA ASN A 470 -3.49 -1.74 9.54
C ASN A 470 -3.09 -0.39 8.93
N GLN A 471 -1.90 0.10 9.29
CA GLN A 471 -1.33 1.36 8.78
C GLN A 471 -1.10 1.35 7.26
N LEU A 472 -0.94 0.16 6.67
CA LEU A 472 -0.75 0.01 5.21
C LEU A 472 -2.07 0.11 4.43
N SER A 473 -3.21 -0.14 5.07
CA SER A 473 -4.54 0.06 4.47
C SER A 473 -4.99 1.50 4.72
N GLN A 474 -4.74 2.38 3.76
CA GLN A 474 -4.96 3.83 3.89
C GLN A 474 -6.18 4.28 3.10
N PHE A 475 -6.84 5.35 3.56
CA PHE A 475 -7.82 6.04 2.73
C PHE A 475 -7.16 6.56 1.47
N MET A 476 -7.79 6.31 0.33
CA MET A 476 -7.24 6.73 -0.94
C MET A 476 -7.20 8.25 -1.05
N ASP A 477 -6.13 8.77 -1.65
CA ASP A 477 -5.97 10.19 -1.94
C ASP A 477 -6.56 10.45 -3.33
N GLN A 478 -7.80 10.91 -3.34
CA GLN A 478 -8.62 11.19 -4.52
C GLN A 478 -8.81 12.69 -4.69
N THR A 479 -7.75 13.45 -4.43
CA THR A 479 -7.77 14.88 -4.74
C THR A 479 -7.87 15.07 -6.25
N ASN A 480 -7.03 14.38 -7.02
CA ASN A 480 -6.99 14.38 -8.49
C ASN A 480 -6.39 13.04 -9.02
N PRO A 481 -6.43 12.76 -10.34
CA PRO A 481 -5.92 11.49 -10.89
C PRO A 481 -4.43 11.20 -10.59
N LEU A 482 -3.59 12.24 -10.55
CA LEU A 482 -2.17 12.09 -10.24
C LEU A 482 -1.96 11.64 -8.79
N ALA A 483 -2.71 12.21 -7.84
CA ALA A 483 -2.68 11.82 -6.44
C ALA A 483 -3.05 10.34 -6.26
N GLU A 484 -4.01 9.84 -7.05
CA GLU A 484 -4.44 8.44 -7.00
C GLU A 484 -3.37 7.47 -7.48
N ILE A 485 -2.78 7.72 -8.66
CA ILE A 485 -1.75 6.84 -9.23
C ILE A 485 -0.51 6.80 -8.34
N THR A 486 -0.07 7.97 -7.87
CA THR A 486 1.13 8.08 -7.03
C THR A 486 0.93 7.42 -5.67
N HIS A 487 -0.29 7.44 -5.12
CA HIS A 487 -0.60 6.72 -3.89
C HIS A 487 -0.59 5.19 -4.10
N LYS A 488 -1.08 4.69 -5.24
CA LYS A 488 -1.06 3.25 -5.58
C LYS A 488 0.35 2.70 -5.81
N ARG A 489 1.28 3.54 -6.28
CA ARG A 489 2.70 3.22 -6.51
C ARG A 489 3.62 3.57 -5.34
N ARG A 490 3.06 3.96 -4.20
CA ARG A 490 3.83 4.33 -3.01
C ARG A 490 4.42 3.09 -2.34
N LEU A 491 5.64 3.23 -1.87
CA LEU A 491 6.32 2.25 -1.03
C LEU A 491 6.51 2.83 0.38
N SER A 492 6.23 2.03 1.39
CA SER A 492 6.37 2.40 2.80
C SER A 492 7.35 1.48 3.51
N ALA A 493 8.39 2.04 4.13
CA ALA A 493 9.25 1.32 5.06
C ALA A 493 8.59 1.09 6.44
N LEU A 494 7.47 1.79 6.70
CA LEU A 494 6.67 1.66 7.90
C LEU A 494 5.72 0.45 7.80
N GLY A 495 5.29 -0.08 8.94
CA GLY A 495 4.29 -1.15 9.04
C GLY A 495 4.80 -2.39 9.78
N PRO A 496 3.99 -3.45 9.90
CA PRO A 496 4.37 -4.68 10.59
C PRO A 496 5.58 -5.34 9.93
N GLY A 497 6.65 -5.61 10.69
CA GLY A 497 7.91 -6.15 10.15
C GLY A 497 8.82 -5.11 9.47
N GLY A 498 8.37 -3.86 9.36
CA GLY A 498 9.17 -2.72 8.90
C GLY A 498 9.77 -1.91 10.06
N LEU A 499 10.12 -0.66 9.76
CA LEU A 499 10.70 0.28 10.73
C LEU A 499 9.61 1.14 11.39
N SER A 500 9.87 1.61 12.60
CA SER A 500 9.07 2.69 13.22
C SER A 500 9.76 4.03 13.00
N ARG A 501 9.00 5.13 13.05
CA ARG A 501 9.53 6.49 12.84
C ARG A 501 10.66 6.85 13.80
N GLU A 502 10.55 6.40 15.05
CA GLU A 502 11.51 6.66 16.13
C GLU A 502 12.77 5.80 16.03
N ARG A 503 12.66 4.59 15.47
CA ARG A 503 13.80 3.68 15.30
C ARG A 503 14.56 3.91 13.99
N ALA A 504 13.94 4.56 13.01
CA ALA A 504 14.58 4.84 11.74
C ALA A 504 15.62 5.94 11.90
N GLY A 505 16.90 5.55 11.79
CA GLY A 505 18.05 6.45 11.78
C GLY A 505 18.14 7.30 10.51
N PHE A 506 19.24 8.05 10.40
CA PHE A 506 19.53 8.90 9.24
C PHE A 506 19.81 8.09 7.98
N GLU A 507 20.63 7.03 8.07
CA GLU A 507 21.08 6.17 6.95
C GLU A 507 19.90 5.67 6.10
N VAL A 508 18.88 5.08 6.75
CA VAL A 508 17.69 4.54 6.09
C VAL A 508 16.90 5.60 5.30
N ARG A 509 16.98 6.87 5.71
CA ARG A 509 16.23 7.98 5.11
C ARG A 509 16.99 8.64 3.96
N ASP A 510 18.28 8.35 3.83
CA ASP A 510 19.13 8.95 2.81
C ASP A 510 18.88 8.31 1.44
N VAL A 511 19.37 8.98 0.40
CA VAL A 511 19.28 8.49 -0.98
C VAL A 511 20.50 7.62 -1.27
N HIS A 512 20.26 6.34 -1.54
CA HIS A 512 21.29 5.38 -1.91
C HIS A 512 21.43 5.28 -3.44
N TYR A 513 22.63 4.99 -3.97
CA TYR A 513 22.88 4.96 -5.43
C TYR A 513 22.04 3.89 -6.16
N THR A 514 21.76 2.75 -5.51
CA THR A 514 20.86 1.72 -6.07
C THR A 514 19.41 2.17 -6.27
N HIS A 515 19.00 3.30 -5.69
CA HIS A 515 17.68 3.89 -5.96
C HIS A 515 17.54 4.29 -7.43
N TYR A 516 18.64 4.48 -8.17
CA TYR A 516 18.65 4.83 -9.59
C TYR A 516 17.73 3.90 -10.40
N GLY A 517 16.77 4.50 -11.12
CA GLY A 517 15.80 3.76 -11.94
C GLY A 517 14.71 2.98 -11.18
N ARG A 518 14.82 2.88 -9.84
CA ARG A 518 13.96 2.02 -9.00
C ARG A 518 13.06 2.84 -8.07
N LEU A 519 13.66 3.71 -7.27
CA LEU A 519 12.98 4.61 -6.34
C LEU A 519 13.28 6.06 -6.71
N CYS A 520 12.25 6.89 -6.73
CA CYS A 520 12.47 8.29 -7.03
C CYS A 520 13.18 9.00 -5.85
N PRO A 521 14.30 9.70 -6.10
CA PRO A 521 15.01 10.43 -5.05
C PRO A 521 14.33 11.76 -4.68
N ILE A 522 13.41 12.26 -5.52
CA ILE A 522 12.76 13.58 -5.36
C ILE A 522 11.41 13.46 -4.65
N GLU A 523 10.58 12.47 -4.99
CA GLU A 523 9.22 12.36 -4.48
C GLU A 523 9.16 11.63 -3.12
N THR A 524 9.25 12.41 -2.04
CA THR A 524 9.00 11.96 -0.66
C THR A 524 8.18 13.01 0.09
N PRO A 525 7.35 12.62 1.09
CA PRO A 525 6.72 13.59 1.98
C PRO A 525 7.74 14.40 2.78
N GLU A 526 7.48 15.70 2.95
CA GLU A 526 8.22 16.55 3.89
C GLU A 526 7.89 16.17 5.35
N GLY A 527 8.83 16.39 6.26
CA GLY A 527 8.65 16.20 7.70
C GLY A 527 9.06 14.81 8.21
N PRO A 528 8.37 14.23 9.21
CA PRO A 528 8.88 13.06 9.95
C PRO A 528 8.94 11.77 9.12
N ASN A 529 8.28 11.73 7.97
CA ASN A 529 8.25 10.56 7.07
C ASN A 529 9.24 10.65 5.91
N ILE A 530 10.10 11.68 5.87
CA ILE A 530 11.11 11.83 4.82
C ILE A 530 11.98 10.57 4.72
N GLY A 531 12.15 10.06 3.49
CA GLY A 531 12.93 8.85 3.18
C GLY A 531 12.29 7.52 3.61
N LEU A 532 11.22 7.55 4.40
CA LEU A 532 10.49 6.34 4.84
C LEU A 532 9.32 6.01 3.92
N ILE A 533 8.88 6.99 3.14
CA ILE A 533 7.85 6.84 2.13
C ILE A 533 8.42 7.34 0.82
N SER A 534 8.55 6.43 -0.14
CA SER A 534 9.11 6.72 -1.45
C SER A 534 8.13 6.32 -2.55
N SER A 535 8.34 6.84 -3.75
CA SER A 535 7.55 6.53 -4.94
C SER A 535 8.38 5.68 -5.89
N LEU A 536 7.76 4.70 -6.54
CA LEU A 536 8.42 3.95 -7.61
C LEU A 536 8.74 4.85 -8.80
N SER A 537 9.90 4.66 -9.39
CA SER A 537 10.27 5.32 -10.63
C SER A 537 9.37 4.88 -11.80
N VAL A 538 9.37 5.64 -12.90
CA VAL A 538 8.41 5.45 -14.00
C VAL A 538 8.49 4.05 -14.63
N PHE A 539 9.70 3.52 -14.85
CA PHE A 539 9.93 2.22 -15.49
C PHE A 539 10.13 1.04 -14.53
N ALA A 540 10.23 1.33 -13.23
CA ALA A 540 10.51 0.31 -12.22
C ALA A 540 9.44 -0.78 -12.20
N LYS A 541 9.88 -2.04 -12.16
CA LYS A 541 9.03 -3.22 -11.96
C LYS A 541 9.45 -3.95 -10.69
N VAL A 542 8.55 -4.78 -10.18
CA VAL A 542 8.84 -5.67 -9.05
C VAL A 542 8.78 -7.09 -9.58
N ASN A 543 9.84 -7.86 -9.37
CA ASN A 543 9.89 -9.26 -9.78
C ASN A 543 9.14 -10.17 -8.80
N ASN A 544 9.04 -11.47 -9.12
CA ASN A 544 8.29 -12.43 -8.31
C ASN A 544 8.89 -12.64 -6.90
N LEU A 545 10.20 -12.40 -6.72
CA LEU A 545 10.87 -12.45 -5.42
C LEU A 545 10.65 -11.19 -4.56
N GLY A 546 10.14 -10.12 -5.17
CA GLY A 546 9.87 -8.83 -4.54
C GLY A 546 11.02 -7.83 -4.63
N PHE A 547 12.04 -8.05 -5.45
CA PHE A 547 13.09 -7.06 -5.73
C PHE A 547 12.64 -6.07 -6.81
N ILE A 548 13.12 -4.83 -6.70
CA ILE A 548 12.81 -3.78 -7.67
C ILE A 548 13.85 -3.83 -8.79
N GLU A 549 13.36 -3.91 -10.02
CA GLU A 549 14.16 -3.99 -11.23
C GLU A 549 13.93 -2.77 -12.11
N THR A 550 14.94 -2.45 -12.90
CA THR A 550 14.93 -1.32 -13.82
C THR A 550 15.43 -1.80 -15.19
N PRO A 551 14.85 -1.32 -16.31
CA PRO A 551 15.21 -1.80 -17.63
C PRO A 551 16.48 -1.15 -18.17
N TYR A 552 17.28 -1.89 -18.92
CA TYR A 552 18.47 -1.41 -19.61
C TYR A 552 18.53 -1.94 -21.04
N VAL A 553 19.26 -1.23 -21.91
CA VAL A 553 19.62 -1.69 -23.26
C VAL A 553 21.01 -2.30 -23.20
N LYS A 554 21.18 -3.50 -23.75
CA LYS A 554 22.48 -4.17 -23.78
C LYS A 554 23.38 -3.55 -24.85
N VAL A 555 24.63 -3.33 -24.50
CA VAL A 555 25.68 -2.86 -25.42
C VAL A 555 26.60 -4.04 -25.74
N THR A 556 26.87 -4.27 -27.02
CA THR A 556 27.79 -5.32 -27.48
C THR A 556 28.88 -4.69 -28.33
N GLU A 557 30.14 -4.81 -27.90
CA GLU A 557 31.32 -4.28 -28.61
C GLU A 557 31.20 -2.78 -28.96
N GLY A 558 30.59 -1.98 -28.07
CA GLY A 558 30.40 -0.55 -28.28
C GLY A 558 29.22 -0.17 -29.18
N ASN A 559 28.39 -1.13 -29.57
CA ASN A 559 27.14 -0.91 -30.30
C ASN A 559 25.91 -1.19 -29.43
N VAL A 560 24.98 -0.25 -29.39
CA VAL A 560 23.71 -0.33 -28.66
C VAL A 560 22.70 -1.15 -29.46
N ASP A 561 22.31 -2.32 -28.93
CA ASP A 561 21.36 -3.21 -29.60
C ASP A 561 19.91 -2.76 -29.38
N ALA A 562 19.51 -1.68 -30.07
CA ALA A 562 18.20 -1.05 -29.95
C ALA A 562 17.02 -1.94 -30.41
N LYS A 563 17.28 -3.09 -31.05
CA LYS A 563 16.24 -3.98 -31.60
C LYS A 563 15.86 -5.13 -30.66
N LYS A 564 16.64 -5.42 -29.62
CA LYS A 564 16.33 -6.46 -28.63
C LYS A 564 15.43 -5.91 -27.51
N GLU A 565 14.66 -6.80 -26.91
CA GLU A 565 13.87 -6.48 -25.72
C GLU A 565 14.76 -5.99 -24.57
N HIS A 566 14.25 -5.02 -23.80
CA HIS A 566 14.95 -4.47 -22.65
C HIS A 566 15.15 -5.52 -21.57
N ILE A 567 16.35 -5.55 -20.99
CA ILE A 567 16.70 -6.46 -19.91
C ILE A 567 16.45 -5.73 -18.60
N TYR A 568 15.61 -6.31 -17.75
CA TYR A 568 15.37 -5.81 -16.40
C TYR A 568 16.45 -6.37 -15.47
N LEU A 569 17.18 -5.50 -14.79
CA LEU A 569 18.21 -5.89 -13.81
C LEU A 569 17.80 -5.46 -12.40
N SER A 570 17.96 -6.37 -11.45
CA SER A 570 17.87 -6.11 -10.02
C SER A 570 19.10 -5.34 -9.53
N ALA A 571 19.06 -4.81 -8.29
CA ALA A 571 20.19 -4.05 -7.75
C ALA A 571 21.45 -4.91 -7.54
N GLU A 572 21.29 -6.22 -7.34
CA GLU A 572 22.40 -7.17 -7.15
C GLU A 572 23.05 -7.53 -8.49
N GLU A 573 22.25 -7.72 -9.53
CA GLU A 573 22.75 -7.98 -10.89
C GLU A 573 23.45 -6.76 -11.52
N GLU A 574 23.20 -5.56 -10.99
CA GLU A 574 23.84 -4.32 -11.43
C GLU A 574 25.28 -4.17 -10.92
N GLU A 575 25.65 -4.90 -9.86
CA GLU A 575 26.96 -4.78 -9.24
C GLU A 575 28.09 -5.20 -10.20
N GLY A 576 29.13 -4.37 -10.31
CA GLY A 576 30.29 -4.62 -11.16
C GLY A 576 30.09 -4.39 -12.66
N MET A 577 28.92 -3.91 -13.09
CA MET A 577 28.64 -3.56 -14.49
C MET A 577 28.76 -2.05 -14.74
N LYS A 578 29.10 -1.67 -15.99
CA LYS A 578 29.24 -0.26 -16.41
C LYS A 578 28.07 0.19 -17.28
N PHE A 579 27.43 1.29 -16.87
CA PHE A 579 26.22 1.84 -17.50
C PHE A 579 26.48 3.18 -18.19
N ALA A 580 25.97 3.34 -19.40
CA ALA A 580 25.96 4.60 -20.15
C ALA A 580 24.63 5.36 -19.96
N GLN A 581 24.71 6.69 -19.98
CA GLN A 581 23.53 7.55 -19.89
C GLN A 581 22.72 7.56 -21.19
N SER A 582 21.40 7.73 -21.08
CA SER A 582 20.46 7.73 -22.22
C SER A 582 20.49 8.98 -23.10
N ASN A 583 21.12 10.07 -22.63
CA ASN A 583 21.26 11.35 -23.34
C ASN A 583 22.50 11.41 -24.25
N LEU A 584 23.32 10.36 -24.28
CA LEU A 584 24.49 10.30 -25.15
C LEU A 584 24.05 10.17 -26.61
N GLU A 585 24.72 10.89 -27.50
CA GLU A 585 24.48 10.81 -28.94
C GLU A 585 24.97 9.45 -29.48
N VAL A 586 24.06 8.76 -30.17
CA VAL A 586 24.28 7.46 -30.81
C VAL A 586 23.99 7.60 -32.29
N ASP A 587 24.85 7.06 -33.15
CA ASP A 587 24.66 7.02 -34.60
C ASP A 587 23.49 6.09 -34.99
N ALA A 588 22.99 6.22 -36.22
CA ALA A 588 21.93 5.35 -36.75
C ALA A 588 22.30 3.85 -36.75
N ASP A 589 23.61 3.54 -36.77
CA ASP A 589 24.13 2.17 -36.71
C ASP A 589 24.27 1.63 -35.27
N GLY A 590 23.98 2.48 -34.26
CA GLY A 590 24.01 2.15 -32.83
C GLY A 590 25.37 2.38 -32.14
N SER A 591 26.37 2.90 -32.84
CA SER A 591 27.68 3.27 -32.26
C SER A 591 27.63 4.59 -31.49
N PHE A 592 28.40 4.69 -30.41
CA PHE A 592 28.58 5.96 -29.70
C PHE A 592 29.51 6.90 -30.47
N VAL A 593 29.17 8.19 -30.52
CA VAL A 593 29.93 9.21 -31.27
C VAL A 593 31.27 9.59 -30.59
N GLY A 594 31.39 9.42 -29.27
CA GLY A 594 32.57 9.82 -28.49
C GLY A 594 33.57 8.69 -28.20
N GLU A 595 34.88 8.98 -28.26
CA GLU A 595 35.95 8.02 -27.89
C GLU A 595 36.04 7.75 -26.38
N LYS A 596 35.58 8.70 -25.56
CA LYS A 596 35.55 8.62 -24.10
C LYS A 596 34.20 9.07 -23.59
N LEU A 597 33.57 8.23 -22.79
CA LEU A 597 32.21 8.42 -22.30
C LEU A 597 32.21 8.34 -20.78
N ILE A 598 31.36 9.15 -20.14
CA ILE A 598 31.11 9.03 -18.71
C ILE A 598 30.17 7.84 -18.52
N SER A 599 30.62 6.86 -17.75
CA SER A 599 29.83 5.70 -17.35
C SER A 599 29.59 5.72 -15.85
N ARG A 600 28.58 4.99 -15.40
CA ARG A 600 28.27 4.76 -13.99
C ARG A 600 28.68 3.34 -13.62
N GLU A 601 29.40 3.20 -12.51
CA GLU A 601 29.81 1.92 -11.93
C GLU A 601 29.58 1.99 -10.41
N GLY A 602 28.53 1.33 -9.93
CA GLY A 602 28.09 1.48 -8.53
C GLY A 602 27.75 2.93 -8.17
N GLY A 603 28.48 3.50 -7.22
CA GLY A 603 28.38 4.90 -6.79
C GLY A 603 29.34 5.86 -7.50
N ASP A 604 30.23 5.35 -8.36
CA ASP A 604 31.26 6.13 -9.03
C ASP A 604 30.93 6.42 -10.51
N PHE A 605 31.59 7.43 -11.09
CA PHE A 605 31.37 7.89 -12.47
C PHE A 605 32.67 7.87 -13.31
N PRO A 606 33.22 6.68 -13.63
CA PRO A 606 34.45 6.57 -14.40
C PRO A 606 34.27 6.98 -15.88
N VAL A 607 35.34 7.53 -16.47
CA VAL A 607 35.42 7.85 -17.89
C VAL A 607 36.05 6.67 -18.64
N VAL A 608 35.26 6.00 -19.48
CA VAL A 608 35.63 4.74 -20.13
C VAL A 608 35.51 4.82 -21.65
N THR A 609 36.04 3.81 -22.34
CA THR A 609 35.87 3.66 -23.79
C THR A 609 34.53 2.98 -24.12
N PRO A 610 33.95 3.21 -25.31
CA PRO A 610 32.69 2.57 -25.73
C PRO A 610 32.64 1.04 -25.59
N THR A 611 33.78 0.37 -25.74
CA THR A 611 33.89 -1.09 -25.65
C THR A 611 33.80 -1.65 -24.23
N GLU A 612 33.99 -0.82 -23.21
CA GLU A 612 33.90 -1.22 -21.80
C GLU A 612 32.49 -1.05 -21.22
N ILE A 613 31.54 -0.49 -21.99
CA ILE A 613 30.17 -0.27 -21.55
C ILE A 613 29.39 -1.56 -21.78
N ASP A 614 28.73 -2.05 -20.73
CA ASP A 614 27.90 -3.26 -20.78
C ASP A 614 26.45 -2.93 -21.14
N TYR A 615 25.93 -1.81 -20.61
CA TYR A 615 24.52 -1.43 -20.71
C TYR A 615 24.33 0.08 -20.85
N MET A 616 23.17 0.48 -21.35
CA MET A 616 22.74 1.88 -21.48
C MET A 616 21.35 2.06 -20.87
N ASP A 617 21.13 3.22 -20.22
CA ASP A 617 19.83 3.61 -19.70
C ASP A 617 18.79 3.69 -20.83
N VAL A 618 17.53 3.41 -20.51
CA VAL A 618 16.45 3.36 -21.49
C VAL A 618 15.89 4.74 -21.81
N ALA A 619 15.76 5.59 -20.78
CA ALA A 619 15.21 6.93 -20.94
C ALA A 619 15.74 7.88 -19.86
N PRO A 620 15.89 9.18 -20.13
CA PRO A 620 16.37 10.14 -19.14
C PRO A 620 15.45 10.25 -17.91
N ASN A 621 14.13 10.06 -18.11
CA ASN A 621 13.15 10.13 -17.03
C ASN A 621 13.05 8.84 -16.19
N GLN A 622 13.88 7.83 -16.45
CA GLN A 622 13.91 6.57 -15.72
C GLN A 622 14.25 6.74 -14.24
N ILE A 623 15.05 7.75 -13.88
CA ILE A 623 15.41 8.06 -12.49
C ILE A 623 14.23 8.63 -11.66
N ALA A 624 13.26 9.27 -12.31
CA ALA A 624 12.21 10.03 -11.65
C ALA A 624 10.92 9.21 -11.45
N SER A 625 10.04 9.68 -10.57
CA SER A 625 8.67 9.18 -10.46
C SER A 625 7.75 9.85 -11.49
N ILE A 626 6.50 9.40 -11.53
CA ILE A 626 5.45 9.98 -12.38
C ILE A 626 5.24 11.46 -12.06
N SER A 627 5.15 11.83 -10.78
CA SER A 627 4.92 13.23 -10.39
C SER A 627 6.09 14.14 -10.78
N ALA A 628 7.33 13.71 -10.51
CA ALA A 628 8.51 14.49 -10.85
C ALA A 628 8.68 14.61 -12.37
N SER A 629 8.37 13.55 -13.13
CA SER A 629 8.42 13.54 -14.60
C SER A 629 7.36 14.39 -15.30
N LEU A 630 6.42 15.01 -14.56
CA LEU A 630 5.43 15.96 -15.09
C LEU A 630 5.87 17.43 -14.94
N ILE A 631 7.02 17.68 -14.31
CA ILE A 631 7.61 19.01 -14.17
C ILE A 631 8.48 19.26 -15.41
N PRO A 632 8.12 20.18 -16.33
CA PRO A 632 8.99 20.54 -17.44
C PRO A 632 10.22 21.27 -16.91
N PHE A 633 11.35 21.25 -17.63
CA PHE A 633 12.58 21.94 -17.22
C PHE A 633 13.07 21.60 -15.81
N LEU A 634 12.86 20.34 -15.38
CA LEU A 634 13.24 19.85 -14.06
C LEU A 634 14.76 19.99 -13.82
N GLU A 635 15.56 19.86 -14.86
CA GLU A 635 17.02 20.05 -14.87
C GLU A 635 17.47 21.47 -14.46
N HIS A 636 16.56 22.45 -14.43
CA HIS A 636 16.82 23.83 -14.03
C HIS A 636 16.27 24.20 -12.65
N ASP A 637 15.73 23.23 -11.92
CA ASP A 637 15.19 23.41 -10.58
C ASP A 637 16.05 22.73 -9.50
N ASP A 638 16.20 23.39 -8.36
CA ASP A 638 16.74 22.74 -7.16
C ASP A 638 15.86 21.55 -6.73
N ALA A 639 16.50 20.47 -6.28
CA ALA A 639 15.82 19.23 -5.91
C ALA A 639 14.75 19.43 -4.82
N ASN A 640 14.96 20.34 -3.86
CA ASN A 640 13.96 20.62 -2.83
C ASN A 640 12.72 21.30 -3.42
N ARG A 641 12.89 22.12 -4.47
CA ARG A 641 11.77 22.75 -5.18
C ARG A 641 11.01 21.76 -6.03
N ALA A 642 11.72 20.85 -6.70
CA ALA A 642 11.11 19.73 -7.42
C ALA A 642 10.29 18.82 -6.48
N LEU A 643 10.81 18.52 -5.29
CA LEU A 643 10.11 17.78 -4.24
C LEU A 643 8.82 18.51 -3.82
N MET A 644 8.90 19.81 -3.57
CA MET A 644 7.73 20.62 -3.25
C MET A 644 6.71 20.64 -4.41
N GLY A 645 7.19 20.80 -5.65
CA GLY A 645 6.38 20.83 -6.87
C GLY A 645 5.58 19.55 -7.08
N SER A 646 6.26 18.39 -7.04
CA SER A 646 5.64 17.07 -7.13
C SER A 646 4.59 16.84 -6.03
N ASN A 647 4.90 17.24 -4.79
CA ASN A 647 3.97 17.13 -3.65
C ASN A 647 2.76 18.06 -3.78
N MET A 648 2.92 19.26 -4.35
CA MET A 648 1.84 20.23 -4.53
C MET A 648 0.89 19.85 -5.68
N MET A 649 1.41 19.26 -6.76
CA MET A 649 0.56 18.76 -7.85
C MET A 649 -0.44 17.70 -7.37
N ARG A 650 -0.05 16.85 -6.42
CA ARG A 650 -0.97 15.88 -5.78
C ARG A 650 -2.08 16.55 -4.96
N GLN A 651 -1.88 17.78 -4.50
CA GLN A 651 -2.85 18.56 -3.71
C GLN A 651 -3.72 19.48 -4.57
N ALA A 652 -3.55 19.48 -5.90
CA ALA A 652 -4.30 20.33 -6.81
C ALA A 652 -5.77 19.88 -6.88
N VAL A 653 -6.70 20.81 -6.64
CA VAL A 653 -8.14 20.50 -6.72
C VAL A 653 -8.64 20.57 -8.17
N PRO A 654 -9.50 19.62 -8.61
CA PRO A 654 -10.09 19.66 -9.93
C PRO A 654 -10.91 20.94 -10.15
N LEU A 655 -10.55 21.68 -11.19
CA LEU A 655 -11.25 22.89 -11.58
C LEU A 655 -12.54 22.56 -12.35
N LEU A 656 -13.49 23.48 -12.36
CA LEU A 656 -14.73 23.38 -13.15
C LEU A 656 -14.44 23.29 -14.65
N ARG A 657 -13.42 24.02 -15.09
CA ARG A 657 -12.94 24.05 -16.47
C ARG A 657 -11.41 23.93 -16.43
N PRO A 658 -10.85 22.72 -16.35
CA PRO A 658 -9.41 22.54 -16.41
C PRO A 658 -8.90 22.81 -17.84
N GLU A 659 -7.61 23.08 -17.97
CA GLU A 659 -6.94 23.23 -19.26
C GLU A 659 -5.64 22.43 -19.25
N SER A 660 -5.35 21.71 -20.33
CA SER A 660 -4.09 20.99 -20.50
C SER A 660 -2.91 21.97 -20.54
N PRO A 661 -1.75 21.64 -19.95
CA PRO A 661 -0.60 22.54 -19.95
C PRO A 661 -0.09 22.76 -21.38
N ILE A 662 0.22 24.01 -21.76
CA ILE A 662 0.84 24.30 -23.06
C ILE A 662 2.23 23.66 -23.12
N VAL A 663 3.03 23.85 -22.06
CA VAL A 663 4.33 23.20 -21.87
C VAL A 663 4.15 21.98 -20.98
N GLY A 664 4.11 20.79 -21.57
CA GLY A 664 4.02 19.51 -20.86
C GLY A 664 5.30 18.70 -20.98
N THR A 665 5.29 17.46 -20.51
CA THR A 665 6.41 16.51 -20.71
C THR A 665 6.05 15.37 -21.67
N GLY A 666 4.77 15.23 -22.05
CA GLY A 666 4.25 14.14 -22.87
C GLY A 666 3.68 12.99 -22.06
N LEU A 667 3.96 12.95 -20.74
CA LEU A 667 3.49 11.90 -19.83
C LEU A 667 2.02 12.08 -19.42
N GLU A 668 1.45 13.28 -19.62
CA GLU A 668 0.11 13.66 -19.17
C GLU A 668 -1.01 12.73 -19.67
N ARG A 669 -0.93 12.31 -20.94
CA ARG A 669 -1.93 11.42 -21.55
C ARG A 669 -1.86 10.01 -20.97
N ARG A 670 -0.65 9.51 -20.75
CA ARG A 670 -0.45 8.17 -20.17
C ARG A 670 -0.96 8.12 -18.74
N VAL A 671 -0.68 9.14 -17.93
CA VAL A 671 -1.20 9.26 -16.55
C VAL A 671 -2.72 9.30 -16.53
N ALA A 672 -3.35 10.05 -17.44
CA ALA A 672 -4.80 10.08 -17.53
C ALA A 672 -5.41 8.72 -17.92
N LYS A 673 -4.82 8.04 -18.93
CA LYS A 673 -5.24 6.71 -19.41
C LYS A 673 -5.11 5.64 -18.33
N ASP A 674 -3.94 5.54 -17.69
CA ASP A 674 -3.61 4.49 -16.72
C ASP A 674 -4.26 4.73 -15.35
N SER A 675 -4.84 5.90 -15.11
CA SER A 675 -5.63 6.15 -13.89
C SER A 675 -6.86 5.22 -13.78
N ARG A 676 -7.37 4.75 -14.94
CA ARG A 676 -8.58 3.93 -15.10
C ARG A 676 -9.85 4.54 -14.47
N ILE A 677 -9.85 5.86 -14.27
CA ILE A 677 -11.04 6.64 -13.85
C ILE A 677 -11.80 7.10 -15.09
N LEU A 678 -11.05 7.45 -16.13
CA LEU A 678 -11.60 7.69 -17.45
C LEU A 678 -11.96 6.35 -18.08
N ILE A 679 -13.01 6.37 -18.91
CA ILE A 679 -13.45 5.22 -19.67
C ILE A 679 -12.58 5.14 -20.92
N ASN A 680 -11.89 4.01 -21.08
CA ASN A 680 -11.08 3.69 -22.25
C ASN A 680 -11.85 2.71 -23.15
N ALA A 681 -11.65 2.80 -24.46
CA ALA A 681 -12.19 1.82 -25.40
C ALA A 681 -11.51 0.45 -25.22
N GLU A 682 -12.29 -0.63 -25.29
CA GLU A 682 -11.81 -2.02 -25.17
C GLU A 682 -11.17 -2.55 -26.46
N GLY A 683 -11.41 -1.90 -27.59
CA GLY A 683 -10.92 -2.33 -28.89
C GLY A 683 -11.17 -1.29 -29.97
N ALA A 684 -10.89 -1.66 -31.23
CA ALA A 684 -11.25 -0.83 -32.37
C ALA A 684 -12.77 -0.91 -32.65
N GLY A 685 -13.43 0.22 -32.87
CA GLY A 685 -14.88 0.24 -33.09
C GLY A 685 -15.41 1.58 -33.56
N VAL A 686 -16.73 1.67 -33.78
CA VAL A 686 -17.43 2.89 -34.19
C VAL A 686 -18.41 3.32 -33.11
N VAL A 687 -18.40 4.61 -32.78
CA VAL A 687 -19.30 5.21 -31.80
C VAL A 687 -20.71 5.33 -32.40
N GLU A 688 -21.66 4.57 -31.86
CA GLU A 688 -23.04 4.56 -32.34
C GLU A 688 -23.91 5.62 -31.63
N TYR A 689 -23.70 5.81 -30.33
CA TYR A 689 -24.49 6.73 -29.53
C TYR A 689 -23.66 7.42 -28.45
N VAL A 690 -23.85 8.74 -28.31
CA VAL A 690 -23.20 9.55 -27.27
C VAL A 690 -24.23 10.44 -26.60
N ASP A 691 -24.26 10.40 -25.27
CA ASP A 691 -24.97 11.34 -24.41
C ASP A 691 -24.08 11.73 -23.23
N ALA A 692 -24.48 12.75 -22.47
CA ALA A 692 -23.82 13.11 -21.24
C ALA A 692 -23.69 11.92 -20.28
N ASN A 693 -24.65 10.99 -20.23
CA ASN A 693 -24.66 9.92 -19.24
C ASN A 693 -24.07 8.59 -19.73
N LYS A 694 -24.05 8.32 -21.04
CA LYS A 694 -23.58 7.03 -21.57
C LYS A 694 -22.99 7.15 -22.97
N ILE A 695 -22.08 6.24 -23.30
CA ILE A 695 -21.45 6.09 -24.61
C ILE A 695 -21.68 4.65 -25.08
N LYS A 696 -22.15 4.46 -26.32
CA LYS A 696 -22.33 3.14 -26.93
C LYS A 696 -21.38 2.99 -28.11
N ILE A 697 -20.58 1.93 -28.11
CA ILE A 697 -19.59 1.63 -29.14
C ILE A 697 -19.88 0.25 -29.70
N LYS A 698 -19.81 0.16 -31.03
CA LYS A 698 -19.87 -1.10 -31.75
C LYS A 698 -18.45 -1.51 -32.11
N TYR A 699 -17.95 -2.59 -31.51
CA TYR A 699 -16.59 -3.07 -31.72
C TYR A 699 -16.47 -3.94 -32.96
N ASP A 700 -15.33 -3.83 -33.63
CA ASP A 700 -14.96 -4.67 -34.77
C ASP A 700 -14.46 -6.02 -34.22
N ARG A 701 -15.25 -7.09 -34.37
CA ARG A 701 -14.84 -8.46 -34.00
C ARG A 701 -14.63 -9.31 -35.25
N THR A 702 -13.61 -10.16 -35.21
CA THR A 702 -13.35 -11.16 -36.26
C THR A 702 -14.43 -12.26 -36.25
N GLU A 703 -14.57 -13.01 -37.35
CA GLU A 703 -15.54 -14.12 -37.39
C GLU A 703 -15.22 -15.24 -36.36
N GLU A 704 -13.93 -15.48 -36.08
CA GLU A 704 -13.48 -16.43 -35.05
C GLU A 704 -13.86 -15.98 -33.64
N GLU A 705 -13.65 -14.71 -33.29
CA GLU A 705 -14.05 -14.16 -31.99
C GLU A 705 -15.57 -14.15 -31.81
N ARG A 706 -16.32 -13.89 -32.88
CA ARG A 706 -17.80 -13.98 -32.86
C ARG A 706 -18.30 -15.40 -32.63
N LEU A 707 -17.58 -16.41 -33.13
CA LEU A 707 -17.91 -17.82 -32.90
C LEU A 707 -17.71 -18.23 -31.43
N VAL A 708 -16.73 -17.63 -30.73
CA VAL A 708 -16.33 -18.02 -29.37
C VAL A 708 -16.92 -17.12 -28.26
N SER A 709 -17.25 -15.86 -28.56
CA SER A 709 -17.79 -14.89 -27.59
C SER A 709 -19.31 -14.95 -27.47
N PHE A 710 -19.87 -14.79 -26.27
CA PHE A 710 -21.32 -14.67 -26.03
C PHE A 710 -21.82 -13.22 -25.93
N ASP A 711 -20.91 -12.25 -26.00
CA ASP A 711 -21.24 -10.83 -25.86
C ASP A 711 -21.73 -10.23 -27.17
N SER A 712 -22.58 -9.20 -27.09
CA SER A 712 -22.94 -8.39 -28.25
C SER A 712 -21.75 -7.59 -28.78
N ASP A 713 -21.75 -7.29 -30.08
CA ASP A 713 -20.79 -6.36 -30.69
C ASP A 713 -20.91 -4.94 -30.12
N ASP A 714 -22.08 -4.62 -29.58
CA ASP A 714 -22.39 -3.35 -28.94
C ASP A 714 -22.10 -3.37 -27.44
N ILE A 715 -21.27 -2.43 -26.97
CA ILE A 715 -20.97 -2.25 -25.54
C ILE A 715 -21.39 -0.84 -25.11
N SER A 716 -22.05 -0.74 -23.96
CA SER A 716 -22.54 0.52 -23.38
C SER A 716 -21.78 0.88 -22.11
N TYR A 717 -21.17 2.06 -22.10
CA TYR A 717 -20.42 2.63 -20.97
C TYR A 717 -21.22 3.70 -20.26
N ASN A 718 -21.41 3.57 -18.95
CA ASN A 718 -22.07 4.59 -18.12
C ASN A 718 -21.05 5.57 -17.53
N LEU A 719 -21.28 6.88 -17.69
CA LEU A 719 -20.40 7.93 -17.21
C LEU A 719 -20.72 8.33 -15.77
N ILE A 720 -19.67 8.57 -14.97
CA ILE A 720 -19.79 9.04 -13.59
C ILE A 720 -20.16 10.53 -13.57
N LYS A 721 -21.23 10.87 -12.85
CA LYS A 721 -21.74 12.24 -12.69
C LYS A 721 -21.78 12.68 -11.24
N PHE A 722 -21.19 13.85 -10.97
CA PHE A 722 -21.22 14.53 -9.68
C PHE A 722 -20.99 13.59 -8.48
N ARG A 723 -19.98 12.73 -8.55
CA ARG A 723 -19.64 11.78 -7.49
C ARG A 723 -18.66 12.44 -6.52
N LYS A 724 -18.96 12.34 -5.22
CA LYS A 724 -18.07 12.77 -4.14
C LYS A 724 -16.82 11.89 -4.07
N THR A 725 -15.67 12.49 -3.83
CA THR A 725 -14.40 11.80 -3.49
C THR A 725 -14.17 11.76 -1.98
N ASN A 726 -13.18 10.99 -1.52
CA ASN A 726 -12.77 10.96 -0.11
C ASN A 726 -12.42 12.36 0.45
N GLN A 727 -11.80 13.23 -0.35
CA GLN A 727 -11.39 14.59 0.05
C GLN A 727 -12.52 15.63 -0.16
N GLY A 728 -13.73 15.20 -0.54
CA GLY A 728 -14.86 16.09 -0.77
C GLY A 728 -14.78 16.88 -2.08
N THR A 729 -13.90 16.49 -3.01
CA THR A 729 -13.87 17.00 -4.39
C THR A 729 -14.91 16.27 -5.25
N ASN A 730 -14.95 16.58 -6.55
CA ASN A 730 -15.97 16.10 -7.47
C ASN A 730 -15.37 15.32 -8.65
N ILE A 731 -15.86 14.10 -8.90
CA ILE A 731 -15.67 13.37 -10.14
C ILE A 731 -16.90 13.57 -11.02
N ASN A 732 -16.68 14.22 -12.17
CA ASN A 732 -17.70 14.44 -13.18
C ASN A 732 -17.08 14.25 -14.57
N LEU A 733 -17.53 13.22 -15.29
CA LEU A 733 -17.03 12.86 -16.60
C LEU A 733 -17.94 13.37 -17.71
N LYS A 734 -17.37 13.74 -18.86
CA LYS A 734 -18.07 14.21 -20.06
C LYS A 734 -17.51 13.46 -21.27
N PRO A 735 -18.33 13.09 -22.26
CA PRO A 735 -17.83 12.44 -23.46
C PRO A 735 -16.94 13.39 -24.28
N ILE A 736 -15.86 12.86 -24.85
CA ILE A 736 -15.00 13.55 -25.83
C ILE A 736 -15.46 13.22 -27.26
N VAL A 737 -15.79 11.95 -27.49
CA VAL A 737 -16.16 11.39 -28.80
C VAL A 737 -17.55 11.85 -29.27
N LYS A 738 -17.75 11.86 -30.59
CA LYS A 738 -19.01 12.13 -31.27
C LYS A 738 -19.53 10.88 -31.97
N VAL A 739 -20.83 10.89 -32.29
CA VAL A 739 -21.46 9.81 -33.06
C VAL A 739 -20.82 9.72 -34.43
N GLY A 740 -20.42 8.50 -34.83
CA GLY A 740 -19.72 8.23 -36.08
C GLY A 740 -18.20 8.26 -35.99
N ASP A 741 -17.62 8.69 -34.86
CA ASP A 741 -16.17 8.63 -34.66
C ASP A 741 -15.71 7.17 -34.59
N ARG A 742 -14.55 6.88 -35.20
CA ARG A 742 -13.88 5.59 -35.06
C ARG A 742 -12.89 5.66 -33.90
N VAL A 743 -12.93 4.66 -33.03
CA VAL A 743 -12.09 4.57 -31.84
C VAL A 743 -11.09 3.43 -31.96
N GLU A 744 -9.96 3.58 -31.29
CA GLU A 744 -8.90 2.58 -31.18
C GLU A 744 -8.84 1.99 -29.77
N GLU A 745 -8.20 0.82 -29.66
CA GLU A 745 -8.01 0.15 -28.38
C GLU A 745 -7.27 1.05 -27.36
N GLY A 746 -7.85 1.19 -26.18
CA GLY A 746 -7.30 2.00 -25.11
C GLY A 746 -7.38 3.51 -25.36
N GLN A 747 -8.13 3.98 -26.36
CA GLN A 747 -8.43 5.40 -26.53
C GLN A 747 -9.35 5.90 -25.41
N VAL A 748 -9.01 7.06 -24.84
CA VAL A 748 -9.82 7.71 -23.80
C VAL A 748 -11.08 8.31 -24.42
N LEU A 749 -12.26 7.90 -23.92
CA LEU A 749 -13.57 8.28 -24.48
C LEU A 749 -14.21 9.49 -23.80
N CYS A 750 -13.75 9.80 -22.58
CA CYS A 750 -14.32 10.86 -21.76
C CYS A 750 -13.24 11.73 -21.10
N GLU A 751 -13.58 12.98 -20.80
CA GLU A 751 -12.78 13.92 -20.03
C GLU A 751 -13.48 14.31 -18.74
N GLY A 752 -12.76 14.97 -17.83
CA GLY A 752 -13.26 15.37 -16.52
C GLY A 752 -12.33 14.94 -15.40
N TYR A 753 -12.64 15.35 -14.17
CA TYR A 753 -11.79 15.08 -13.00
C TYR A 753 -10.31 15.45 -13.25
N ALA A 754 -10.07 16.73 -13.54
CA ALA A 754 -8.74 17.29 -13.85
C ALA A 754 -8.08 16.67 -15.11
N THR A 755 -8.86 16.45 -16.17
CA THR A 755 -8.38 16.05 -17.50
C THR A 755 -9.08 16.83 -18.61
N GLN A 756 -8.41 17.00 -19.76
CA GLN A 756 -8.95 17.64 -20.95
C GLN A 756 -8.47 16.90 -22.20
N LYS A 757 -9.38 16.52 -23.11
CA LYS A 757 -9.04 15.75 -24.33
C LYS A 757 -8.15 14.51 -24.08
N GLY A 758 -8.31 13.86 -22.93
CA GLY A 758 -7.51 12.69 -22.53
C GLY A 758 -6.11 13.00 -21.98
N GLU A 759 -5.73 14.26 -21.81
CA GLU A 759 -4.51 14.68 -21.10
C GLU A 759 -4.82 15.08 -19.65
N LEU A 760 -3.86 14.88 -18.74
CA LEU A 760 -3.91 15.40 -17.39
C LEU A 760 -3.90 16.95 -17.40
N ALA A 761 -4.90 17.53 -16.74
CA ALA A 761 -5.15 18.96 -16.69
C ALA A 761 -5.51 19.39 -15.25
N LEU A 762 -4.49 19.49 -14.38
CA LEU A 762 -4.61 19.90 -12.98
C LEU A 762 -4.98 21.38 -12.76
N GLY A 763 -4.76 22.24 -13.75
CA GLY A 763 -4.72 23.69 -13.59
C GLY A 763 -5.12 24.44 -14.85
N ARG A 764 -4.52 25.63 -15.01
CA ARG A 764 -4.80 26.59 -16.09
C ARG A 764 -3.52 27.32 -16.50
N ASN A 765 -3.38 27.59 -17.80
CA ASN A 765 -2.31 28.43 -18.34
C ASN A 765 -2.69 29.91 -18.12
N MET A 766 -1.87 30.68 -17.38
CA MET A 766 -2.20 32.06 -16.98
C MET A 766 -1.11 33.04 -17.42
N LYS A 767 -1.51 34.23 -17.89
CA LYS A 767 -0.54 35.28 -18.23
C LYS A 767 0.02 35.91 -16.96
N VAL A 768 1.32 35.80 -16.76
CA VAL A 768 2.02 36.24 -15.55
C VAL A 768 3.05 37.31 -15.86
N ALA A 769 3.25 38.25 -14.93
CA ALA A 769 4.39 39.15 -14.89
C ALA A 769 5.22 38.95 -13.62
N PHE A 770 6.54 38.85 -13.76
CA PHE A 770 7.48 38.84 -12.65
C PHE A 770 7.95 40.26 -12.35
N MET A 771 7.28 40.92 -11.39
CA MET A 771 7.65 42.25 -10.93
C MET A 771 7.09 42.54 -9.53
N PRO A 772 7.76 43.37 -8.70
CA PRO A 772 7.15 43.83 -7.46
C PRO A 772 5.95 44.74 -7.77
N TRP A 773 4.84 44.56 -7.04
CA TRP A 773 3.63 45.38 -7.21
C TRP A 773 3.17 45.88 -5.84
N LYS A 774 3.38 47.17 -5.56
CA LYS A 774 2.96 47.96 -4.37
C LYS A 774 2.94 47.18 -3.03
N GLY A 775 3.85 46.22 -2.84
CA GLY A 775 3.91 45.35 -1.66
C GLY A 775 2.85 44.25 -1.55
N TYR A 776 1.91 44.10 -2.49
CA TYR A 776 0.88 43.05 -2.43
C TYR A 776 1.39 41.66 -2.79
N ASN A 777 2.53 41.57 -3.48
CA ASN A 777 3.24 40.33 -3.70
C ASN A 777 4.50 40.21 -2.83
N PHE A 778 4.48 40.78 -1.62
CA PHE A 778 5.58 40.62 -0.66
C PHE A 778 5.75 39.14 -0.26
N GLU A 779 6.99 38.72 -0.07
CA GLU A 779 7.37 37.30 0.08
C GLU A 779 6.80 36.43 -1.06
N ASP A 780 5.82 35.59 -0.72
CA ASP A 780 5.15 34.61 -1.59
C ASP A 780 3.70 34.98 -1.88
N ALA A 781 3.30 36.21 -1.57
CA ALA A 781 1.96 36.66 -1.87
C ALA A 781 1.75 36.76 -3.40
N ILE A 782 0.54 36.42 -3.84
CA ILE A 782 0.13 36.46 -5.25
C ILE A 782 -0.94 37.53 -5.41
N VAL A 783 -0.75 38.37 -6.44
CA VAL A 783 -1.76 39.35 -6.88
C VAL A 783 -2.47 38.78 -8.09
N ILE A 784 -3.80 38.82 -8.09
CA ILE A 784 -4.64 38.21 -9.11
C ILE A 784 -5.61 39.24 -9.69
N SER A 785 -5.82 39.21 -11.00
CA SER A 785 -6.83 40.01 -11.68
C SER A 785 -8.25 39.54 -11.35
N GLU A 786 -9.17 40.47 -11.14
CA GLU A 786 -10.60 40.23 -10.94
C GLU A 786 -11.21 39.41 -12.08
N LYS A 787 -10.67 39.55 -13.30
CA LYS A 787 -11.05 38.75 -14.48
C LYS A 787 -11.07 37.25 -14.16
N VAL A 788 -10.05 36.77 -13.45
CA VAL A 788 -9.88 35.35 -13.10
C VAL A 788 -11.02 34.84 -12.23
N VAL A 789 -11.53 35.68 -11.34
CA VAL A 789 -12.65 35.36 -10.44
C VAL A 789 -13.99 35.51 -11.15
N ARG A 790 -14.13 36.55 -11.99
CA ARG A 790 -15.34 36.84 -12.77
C ARG A 790 -15.65 35.74 -13.78
N GLU A 791 -14.61 35.20 -14.44
CA GLU A 791 -14.73 34.13 -15.45
C GLU A 791 -14.72 32.72 -14.84
N ASP A 792 -14.73 32.61 -13.50
CA ASP A 792 -14.71 31.35 -12.76
C ASP A 792 -13.52 30.41 -13.10
N ILE A 793 -12.37 30.96 -13.48
CA ILE A 793 -11.21 30.17 -13.97
C ILE A 793 -10.71 29.16 -12.92
N PHE A 794 -10.46 29.61 -11.68
CA PHE A 794 -10.01 28.76 -10.56
C PHE A 794 -11.15 28.37 -9.61
N THR A 795 -12.34 28.13 -10.16
CA THR A 795 -13.49 27.64 -9.38
C THR A 795 -13.51 26.12 -9.33
N SER A 796 -13.68 25.56 -8.13
CA SER A 796 -13.82 24.12 -7.90
C SER A 796 -15.22 23.77 -7.40
N ILE A 797 -15.67 22.53 -7.66
CA ILE A 797 -16.90 21.97 -7.09
C ILE A 797 -16.50 21.01 -5.97
N HIS A 798 -17.10 21.19 -4.81
CA HIS A 798 -16.97 20.30 -3.66
C HIS A 798 -18.32 19.66 -3.35
N ILE A 799 -18.32 18.40 -2.93
CA ILE A 799 -19.55 17.69 -2.59
C ILE A 799 -19.40 17.17 -1.17
N ASP A 800 -20.24 17.69 -0.28
CA ASP A 800 -20.29 17.26 1.11
C ASP A 800 -21.46 16.31 1.32
N GLU A 801 -21.22 15.29 2.13
CA GLU A 801 -22.22 14.30 2.53
C GLU A 801 -22.61 14.56 3.97
N TYR A 802 -23.90 14.76 4.19
CA TYR A 802 -24.51 14.94 5.49
C TYR A 802 -25.40 13.74 5.75
N SER A 803 -25.12 13.00 6.83
CA SER A 803 -25.89 11.81 7.19
C SER A 803 -26.44 11.91 8.60
N LEU A 804 -27.66 11.42 8.80
CA LEU A 804 -28.29 11.30 10.11
C LEU A 804 -28.91 9.91 10.24
N ASP A 805 -28.59 9.24 11.34
CA ASP A 805 -29.09 7.92 11.70
C ASP A 805 -30.25 8.01 12.68
N VAL A 806 -31.18 7.07 12.50
CA VAL A 806 -32.34 6.88 13.35
C VAL A 806 -32.12 5.65 14.20
N ARG A 807 -32.07 5.85 15.52
CA ARG A 807 -31.80 4.78 16.49
C ARG A 807 -33.03 4.45 17.31
N ASP A 808 -33.04 3.22 17.81
CA ASP A 808 -33.97 2.83 18.85
C ASP A 808 -33.35 3.15 20.22
N THR A 809 -33.96 4.09 20.95
CA THR A 809 -33.47 4.50 22.28
C THR A 809 -34.30 3.81 23.37
N LYS A 810 -33.81 3.81 24.62
CA LYS A 810 -34.56 3.26 25.74
C LYS A 810 -35.92 3.94 25.97
N LEU A 811 -36.08 5.20 25.55
CA LEU A 811 -37.30 5.99 25.71
C LEU A 811 -38.26 5.84 24.52
N GLY A 812 -37.83 5.18 23.45
CA GLY A 812 -38.58 5.02 22.20
C GLY A 812 -37.69 5.18 20.97
N ALA A 813 -38.26 4.86 19.81
CA ALA A 813 -37.59 5.04 18.53
C ALA A 813 -37.52 6.53 18.16
N GLU A 814 -36.37 6.97 17.66
CA GLU A 814 -36.27 8.26 16.99
C GLU A 814 -37.04 8.23 15.67
N GLU A 815 -37.51 9.39 15.21
CA GLU A 815 -38.24 9.50 13.95
C GLU A 815 -37.72 10.65 13.09
N LEU A 816 -37.76 10.46 11.77
CA LEU A 816 -37.53 11.52 10.79
C LEU A 816 -38.88 12.04 10.34
N THR A 817 -39.10 13.33 10.53
CA THR A 817 -40.35 14.02 10.22
C THR A 817 -40.05 15.49 9.93
N ASN A 818 -40.95 16.14 9.19
CA ASN A 818 -40.96 17.59 9.04
C ASN A 818 -41.72 18.31 10.18
N ASP A 819 -42.45 17.57 11.03
CA ASP A 819 -43.15 18.12 12.20
C ASP A 819 -42.20 18.24 13.40
N ILE A 820 -41.50 19.38 13.50
CA ILE A 820 -40.45 19.61 14.50
C ILE A 820 -40.95 20.66 15.51
N PRO A 821 -40.89 20.39 16.82
CA PRO A 821 -41.39 21.31 17.84
C PRO A 821 -40.56 22.60 17.87
N ASN A 822 -41.23 23.74 18.09
CA ASN A 822 -40.62 25.07 18.22
C ASN A 822 -39.85 25.57 16.98
N VAL A 823 -40.16 25.04 15.79
CA VAL A 823 -39.60 25.48 14.51
C VAL A 823 -40.72 26.11 13.67
N SER A 824 -40.43 27.21 12.97
CA SER A 824 -41.41 27.86 12.09
C SER A 824 -41.68 27.05 10.82
N GLU A 825 -42.89 27.16 10.27
CA GLU A 825 -43.26 26.51 9.00
C GLU A 825 -42.37 26.96 7.82
N GLU A 826 -41.82 28.19 7.88
CA GLU A 826 -40.89 28.69 6.87
C GLU A 826 -39.57 27.89 6.86
N ALA A 827 -39.09 27.45 8.01
CA ALA A 827 -37.87 26.65 8.14
C ALA A 827 -38.07 25.18 7.73
N THR A 828 -39.31 24.67 7.76
CA THR A 828 -39.65 23.29 7.35
C THR A 828 -40.22 23.20 5.93
N LYS A 829 -40.44 24.33 5.25
CA LYS A 829 -41.01 24.42 3.90
C LYS A 829 -40.33 23.53 2.86
N ASP A 830 -39.01 23.40 2.92
CA ASP A 830 -38.23 22.61 1.95
C ASP A 830 -38.07 21.14 2.37
N LEU A 831 -38.59 20.71 3.52
CA LEU A 831 -38.55 19.33 4.01
C LEU A 831 -39.70 18.49 3.45
N ASP A 832 -39.41 17.25 3.09
CA ASP A 832 -40.43 16.26 2.71
C ASP A 832 -41.08 15.58 3.93
N GLU A 833 -42.03 14.67 3.67
CA GLU A 833 -42.71 13.88 4.72
C GLU A 833 -41.75 13.03 5.58
N ASN A 834 -40.56 12.71 5.07
CA ASN A 834 -39.52 12.00 5.82
C ASN A 834 -38.52 12.97 6.48
N GLY A 835 -38.86 14.25 6.59
CA GLY A 835 -38.00 15.28 7.17
C GLY A 835 -36.73 15.56 6.36
N MET A 836 -36.65 15.18 5.09
CA MET A 836 -35.45 15.41 4.27
C MET A 836 -35.65 16.58 3.30
N ILE A 837 -34.69 17.49 3.25
CA ILE A 837 -34.70 18.63 2.32
C ILE A 837 -34.91 18.19 0.85
N ARG A 838 -35.59 18.99 0.04
CA ARG A 838 -35.82 18.69 -1.38
C ARG A 838 -34.55 18.83 -2.22
N ILE A 839 -34.46 18.04 -3.30
CA ILE A 839 -33.39 18.16 -4.29
C ILE A 839 -33.56 19.49 -5.05
N GLY A 840 -32.46 20.21 -5.27
CA GLY A 840 -32.44 21.53 -5.90
C GLY A 840 -32.72 22.69 -4.95
N ALA A 841 -32.87 22.46 -3.64
CA ALA A 841 -32.92 23.55 -2.67
C ALA A 841 -31.54 24.20 -2.50
N GLU A 842 -31.51 25.52 -2.40
CA GLU A 842 -30.33 26.29 -2.01
C GLU A 842 -30.27 26.33 -0.48
N VAL A 843 -29.20 25.77 0.07
CA VAL A 843 -28.96 25.68 1.51
C VAL A 843 -28.21 26.91 1.97
N ASN A 844 -28.77 27.60 2.95
CA ASN A 844 -28.14 28.66 3.71
C ASN A 844 -27.72 28.18 5.09
N PRO A 845 -26.78 28.90 5.75
CA PRO A 845 -26.41 28.62 7.13
C PRO A 845 -27.62 28.63 8.07
N GLY A 846 -27.79 27.56 8.86
CA GLY A 846 -28.90 27.41 9.81
C GLY A 846 -30.10 26.62 9.30
N ASP A 847 -30.23 26.40 7.99
CA ASP A 847 -31.33 25.63 7.40
C ASP A 847 -31.33 24.17 7.88
N ILE A 848 -32.52 23.58 8.01
CA ILE A 848 -32.66 22.17 8.42
C ILE A 848 -32.45 21.28 7.19
N LEU A 849 -31.44 20.42 7.23
CA LEU A 849 -31.18 19.44 6.18
C LEU A 849 -31.99 18.17 6.41
N ILE A 850 -31.94 17.63 7.63
CA ILE A 850 -32.65 16.43 8.05
C ILE A 850 -33.37 16.71 9.37
N GLY A 851 -34.70 16.76 9.33
CA GLY A 851 -35.59 16.81 10.48
C GLY A 851 -35.55 15.50 11.25
N LYS A 852 -35.21 15.57 12.54
CA LYS A 852 -35.23 14.41 13.45
C LYS A 852 -35.76 14.81 14.82
N ILE A 853 -36.64 13.98 15.35
CA ILE A 853 -37.16 14.10 16.71
C ILE A 853 -36.69 12.91 17.55
N THR A 854 -36.30 13.20 18.79
CA THR A 854 -35.91 12.19 19.78
C THR A 854 -36.87 12.27 20.97
N PRO A 855 -37.44 11.15 21.46
CA PRO A 855 -38.27 11.15 22.65
C PRO A 855 -37.50 11.65 23.87
N LYS A 856 -38.10 12.55 24.64
CA LYS A 856 -37.53 13.17 25.82
C LYS A 856 -38.26 12.66 27.06
N GLY A 857 -37.52 12.33 28.12
CA GLY A 857 -38.13 12.06 29.43
C GLY A 857 -38.73 13.32 30.06
N GLU A 858 -39.75 13.15 30.88
CA GLU A 858 -40.31 14.24 31.67
C GLU A 858 -39.26 14.76 32.66
N SER A 859 -38.89 16.04 32.53
CA SER A 859 -38.01 16.76 33.45
C SER A 859 -38.83 17.78 34.21
N ASP A 860 -38.72 17.81 35.55
CA ASP A 860 -39.39 18.82 36.37
C ASP A 860 -38.89 20.23 36.00
N PRO A 861 -39.75 21.12 35.44
CA PRO A 861 -39.35 22.49 35.12
C PRO A 861 -39.14 23.30 36.41
N THR A 862 -38.28 24.32 36.35
CA THR A 862 -38.12 25.26 37.48
C THR A 862 -39.44 26.00 37.75
N PRO A 863 -39.65 26.58 38.95
CA PRO A 863 -40.86 27.33 39.24
C PRO A 863 -41.16 28.45 38.23
N GLU A 864 -40.13 29.11 37.71
CA GLU A 864 -40.21 30.15 36.68
C GLU A 864 -40.68 29.59 35.34
N GLU A 865 -40.09 28.48 34.88
CA GLU A 865 -40.53 27.79 33.65
C GLU A 865 -41.96 27.25 33.79
N LYS A 866 -42.31 26.73 34.97
CA LYS A 866 -43.65 26.23 35.28
C LYS A 866 -44.70 27.35 35.23
N LEU A 867 -44.36 28.52 35.77
CA LEU A 867 -45.21 29.71 35.68
C LEU A 867 -45.34 30.19 34.24
N LEU A 868 -44.25 30.26 33.47
CA LEU A 868 -44.28 30.64 32.06
C LEU A 868 -45.19 29.71 31.24
N ARG A 869 -45.05 28.39 31.41
CA ARG A 869 -45.92 27.41 30.73
C ARG A 869 -47.39 27.56 31.14
N ALA A 870 -47.66 27.84 32.41
CA ALA A 870 -49.02 28.10 32.88
C ALA A 870 -49.63 29.38 32.28
N ILE A 871 -48.82 30.41 32.04
CA ILE A 871 -49.26 31.68 31.42
C ILE A 871 -49.55 31.48 29.92
N PHE A 872 -48.65 30.80 29.19
CA PHE A 872 -48.76 30.65 27.74
C PHE A 872 -49.58 29.43 27.29
N GLY A 873 -49.94 28.53 28.21
CA GLY A 873 -50.70 27.32 27.90
C GLY A 873 -49.90 26.26 27.12
N ASP A 874 -48.58 26.43 27.00
CA ASP A 874 -47.70 25.51 26.30
C ASP A 874 -47.55 24.21 27.09
N LYS A 875 -47.94 23.09 26.46
CA LYS A 875 -47.63 21.75 26.97
C LYS A 875 -46.15 21.46 26.76
N ALA A 876 -45.54 20.73 27.70
CA ALA A 876 -44.20 20.20 27.49
C ALA A 876 -44.23 19.27 26.27
N GLY A 877 -43.39 19.53 25.27
CA GLY A 877 -43.23 18.58 24.17
C GLY A 877 -42.54 17.32 24.67
N ASP A 878 -43.14 16.15 24.38
CA ASP A 878 -42.59 14.82 24.71
C ASP A 878 -41.36 14.46 23.85
N VAL A 879 -41.01 15.33 22.89
CA VAL A 879 -39.94 15.15 21.92
C VAL A 879 -39.03 16.37 21.85
N LYS A 880 -37.76 16.14 21.55
CA LYS A 880 -36.72 17.15 21.37
C LYS A 880 -36.28 17.20 19.91
N ASP A 881 -36.03 18.42 19.41
CA ASP A 881 -35.35 18.65 18.13
C ASP A 881 -33.91 18.11 18.17
N ALA A 882 -33.65 17.09 17.37
CA ALA A 882 -32.34 16.48 17.14
C ALA A 882 -31.94 16.56 15.64
N SER A 883 -32.52 17.54 14.93
CA SER A 883 -32.35 17.72 13.49
C SER A 883 -30.94 18.14 13.12
N LEU A 884 -30.51 17.73 11.93
CA LEU A 884 -29.24 18.14 11.35
C LEU A 884 -29.40 19.49 10.63
N LYS A 885 -28.75 20.52 11.16
CA LYS A 885 -28.77 21.88 10.59
C LYS A 885 -27.50 22.18 9.79
N ALA A 886 -27.64 23.05 8.79
CA ALA A 886 -26.56 23.54 7.98
C ALA A 886 -25.54 24.32 8.81
N SER A 887 -24.25 23.96 8.72
CA SER A 887 -23.19 24.65 9.44
C SER A 887 -23.08 26.14 9.04
N PRO A 888 -22.56 27.04 9.90
CA PRO A 888 -22.44 28.47 9.60
C PRO A 888 -21.75 28.84 8.27
N SER A 889 -20.87 27.97 7.77
CA SER A 889 -20.14 28.14 6.50
C SER A 889 -20.76 27.40 5.31
N LEU A 890 -21.85 26.65 5.52
CA LEU A 890 -22.49 25.86 4.47
C LEU A 890 -23.33 26.78 3.58
N ARG A 891 -22.92 26.92 2.32
CA ARG A 891 -23.72 27.45 1.22
C ARG A 891 -23.57 26.54 0.02
N GLY A 892 -24.68 26.07 -0.54
CA GLY A 892 -24.65 25.12 -1.66
C GLY A 892 -26.01 24.66 -2.10
N VAL A 893 -26.04 23.75 -3.07
CA VAL A 893 -27.28 23.20 -3.63
C VAL A 893 -27.37 21.72 -3.32
N VAL A 894 -28.55 21.27 -2.90
CA VAL A 894 -28.82 19.84 -2.67
C VAL A 894 -28.88 19.13 -4.03
N ILE A 895 -27.94 18.23 -4.31
CA ILE A 895 -27.86 17.51 -5.58
C ILE A 895 -28.57 16.16 -5.53
N ASN A 896 -28.57 15.51 -4.37
CA ASN A 896 -29.13 14.18 -4.22
C ASN A 896 -29.47 13.90 -2.75
N LYS A 897 -30.43 13.00 -2.53
CA LYS A 897 -30.79 12.51 -1.20
C LYS A 897 -31.14 11.03 -1.24
N LYS A 898 -30.75 10.29 -0.21
CA LYS A 898 -30.98 8.83 -0.11
C LYS A 898 -31.49 8.48 1.27
N LEU A 899 -32.51 7.63 1.31
CA LEU A 899 -33.07 7.08 2.55
C LEU A 899 -32.94 5.57 2.51
N PHE A 900 -32.12 5.02 3.40
CA PHE A 900 -31.99 3.59 3.58
C PHE A 900 -32.83 3.17 4.78
N LYS A 901 -33.60 2.09 4.64
CA LYS A 901 -34.49 1.59 5.69
C LYS A 901 -34.36 0.09 5.83
N ARG A 902 -34.16 -0.37 7.06
CA ARG A 902 -34.19 -1.80 7.36
C ARG A 902 -35.60 -2.35 7.13
N ALA A 903 -35.72 -3.46 6.41
CA ALA A 903 -37.02 -4.07 6.13
C ALA A 903 -37.62 -4.68 7.42
N LEU A 904 -38.70 -4.08 7.92
CA LEU A 904 -39.58 -4.71 8.91
C LEU A 904 -40.41 -5.78 8.20
N LYS A 905 -40.36 -7.02 8.71
CA LYS A 905 -40.97 -8.18 8.06
C LYS A 905 -42.47 -8.29 8.36
N ASP A 906 -43.28 -7.45 7.71
CA ASP A 906 -44.74 -7.56 7.75
C ASP A 906 -45.26 -8.74 6.91
N LYS A 907 -46.40 -9.31 7.32
CA LYS A 907 -47.02 -10.50 6.70
C LYS A 907 -47.43 -10.24 5.24
N THR A 908 -47.90 -9.03 4.93
CA THR A 908 -48.27 -8.55 3.58
C THR A 908 -47.06 -8.35 2.68
N LYS A 909 -45.95 -7.84 3.23
CA LYS A 909 -44.71 -7.62 2.48
C LYS A 909 -44.05 -8.94 2.07
N ARG A 910 -44.01 -9.93 2.98
CA ARG A 910 -43.50 -11.29 2.67
C ARG A 910 -44.23 -11.97 1.50
N ALA A 911 -45.53 -11.73 1.36
CA ALA A 911 -46.30 -12.29 0.25
C ALA A 911 -45.86 -11.69 -1.10
N ARG A 912 -45.67 -10.36 -1.15
CA ARG A 912 -45.15 -9.65 -2.33
C ARG A 912 -43.72 -10.05 -2.67
N ASP A 913 -42.85 -10.17 -1.66
CA ASP A 913 -41.45 -10.58 -1.86
C ASP A 913 -41.38 -12.00 -2.47
N LYS A 914 -42.25 -12.92 -2.02
CA LYS A 914 -42.32 -14.29 -2.56
C LYS A 914 -42.76 -14.31 -4.02
N GLU A 915 -43.73 -13.49 -4.40
CA GLU A 915 -44.19 -13.34 -5.79
C GLU A 915 -43.09 -12.74 -6.69
N ALA A 916 -42.40 -11.71 -6.21
CA ALA A 916 -41.28 -11.09 -6.93
C ALA A 916 -40.12 -12.07 -7.15
N ILE A 917 -39.78 -12.90 -6.15
CA ILE A 917 -38.75 -13.94 -6.27
C ILE A 917 -39.15 -15.00 -7.31
N ALA A 918 -40.41 -15.44 -7.31
CA ALA A 918 -40.87 -16.42 -8.29
C ALA A 918 -40.83 -15.88 -9.73
N ALA A 919 -41.20 -14.61 -9.93
CA ALA A 919 -41.09 -13.95 -11.23
C ALA A 919 -39.63 -13.82 -11.69
N LEU A 920 -38.71 -13.54 -10.76
CA LEU A 920 -37.29 -13.45 -11.03
C LEU A 920 -36.68 -14.81 -11.42
N GLU A 921 -37.04 -15.88 -10.71
CA GLU A 921 -36.60 -17.24 -11.05
C GLU A 921 -37.09 -17.68 -12.43
N ALA A 922 -38.35 -17.37 -12.78
CA ALA A 922 -38.88 -17.63 -14.12
C ALA A 922 -38.11 -16.87 -15.23
N SER A 923 -37.78 -15.58 -14.98
CA SER A 923 -36.95 -14.77 -15.88
C SER A 923 -35.55 -15.34 -16.06
N TYR A 924 -34.93 -15.83 -14.98
CA TYR A 924 -33.63 -16.49 -15.03
C TYR A 924 -33.66 -17.78 -15.85
N VAL A 925 -34.66 -18.65 -15.64
CA VAL A 925 -34.78 -19.91 -16.40
C VAL A 925 -34.86 -19.63 -17.89
N SER A 926 -35.68 -18.65 -18.31
CA SER A 926 -35.78 -18.24 -19.71
C SER A 926 -34.45 -17.72 -20.29
N LYS A 927 -33.70 -16.90 -19.53
CA LYS A 927 -32.38 -16.41 -19.96
C LYS A 927 -31.34 -17.52 -20.02
N PHE A 928 -31.37 -18.45 -19.08
CA PHE A 928 -30.46 -19.59 -19.02
C PHE A 928 -30.67 -20.55 -20.18
N GLU A 929 -31.93 -20.90 -20.49
CA GLU A 929 -32.27 -21.69 -21.68
C GLU A 929 -31.84 -20.99 -22.97
N GLY A 930 -32.08 -19.68 -23.09
CA GLY A 930 -31.61 -18.89 -24.23
C GLY A 930 -30.09 -18.90 -24.41
N LEU A 931 -29.30 -18.79 -23.33
CA LEU A 931 -27.84 -18.92 -23.41
C LEU A 931 -27.40 -20.34 -23.80
N LYS A 932 -28.08 -21.37 -23.27
CA LYS A 932 -27.80 -22.76 -23.59
C LYS A 932 -28.04 -23.03 -25.08
N ASP A 933 -29.12 -22.52 -25.64
CA ASP A 933 -29.43 -22.66 -27.07
C ASP A 933 -28.36 -22.00 -27.95
N ILE A 934 -27.90 -20.79 -27.59
CA ILE A 934 -26.80 -20.10 -28.30
C ILE A 934 -25.50 -20.92 -28.23
N LEU A 935 -25.16 -21.49 -27.08
CA LEU A 935 -23.98 -22.36 -26.93
C LEU A 935 -24.09 -23.56 -27.87
N ILE A 936 -25.23 -24.24 -27.86
CA ILE A 936 -25.44 -25.45 -28.67
C ILE A 936 -25.31 -25.11 -30.17
N GLU A 937 -25.86 -23.99 -30.62
CA GLU A 937 -25.75 -23.54 -32.00
C GLU A 937 -24.28 -23.29 -32.39
N LYS A 938 -23.53 -22.54 -31.57
CA LYS A 938 -22.11 -22.24 -31.80
C LYS A 938 -21.23 -23.49 -31.76
N LEU A 939 -21.46 -24.35 -30.78
CA LEU A 939 -20.71 -25.58 -30.58
C LEU A 939 -21.02 -26.61 -31.69
N PHE A 940 -22.26 -26.64 -32.18
CA PHE A 940 -22.61 -27.42 -33.37
C PHE A 940 -21.89 -26.89 -34.61
N ASN A 941 -21.87 -25.57 -34.84
CA ASN A 941 -21.15 -24.96 -35.97
C ASN A 941 -19.66 -25.30 -35.98
N LEU A 942 -19.00 -25.33 -34.80
CA LEU A 942 -17.59 -25.70 -34.68
C LEU A 942 -17.32 -27.20 -34.94
N ILE A 943 -18.19 -28.08 -34.44
CA ILE A 943 -17.90 -29.52 -34.34
C ILE A 943 -18.61 -30.35 -35.43
N THR A 944 -19.38 -29.70 -36.32
CA THR A 944 -20.13 -30.38 -37.39
C THR A 944 -19.25 -31.31 -38.22
N GLY A 945 -19.66 -32.58 -38.33
CA GLY A 945 -19.01 -33.60 -39.16
C GLY A 945 -17.80 -34.31 -38.53
N LYS A 946 -17.34 -33.88 -37.33
CA LYS A 946 -16.23 -34.51 -36.59
C LYS A 946 -16.72 -35.65 -35.68
N THR A 947 -15.81 -36.54 -35.26
CA THR A 947 -16.08 -37.67 -34.36
C THR A 947 -15.59 -37.38 -32.95
N SER A 948 -16.42 -37.69 -31.94
CA SER A 948 -16.09 -37.54 -30.51
C SER A 948 -14.94 -38.45 -30.09
N GLN A 949 -13.99 -37.92 -29.31
CA GLN A 949 -12.92 -38.69 -28.67
C GLN A 949 -13.25 -39.18 -27.25
N GLY A 950 -14.48 -38.93 -26.77
CA GLY A 950 -14.92 -39.24 -25.41
C GLY A 950 -14.79 -38.01 -24.50
N VAL A 951 -15.94 -37.46 -24.07
CA VAL A 951 -15.97 -36.33 -23.11
C VAL A 951 -16.53 -36.84 -21.80
N PHE A 952 -15.82 -36.54 -20.71
CA PHE A 952 -16.12 -37.03 -19.37
C PHE A 952 -16.61 -35.90 -18.47
N ASN A 953 -17.32 -36.23 -17.39
CA ASN A 953 -17.58 -35.29 -16.31
C ASN A 953 -16.48 -35.33 -15.23
N ASP A 954 -16.55 -34.42 -14.26
CA ASP A 954 -15.69 -34.40 -13.04
C ASP A 954 -15.60 -35.75 -12.29
N LEU A 955 -16.60 -36.61 -12.44
CA LEU A 955 -16.72 -37.91 -11.76
C LEU A 955 -16.19 -39.08 -12.60
N GLY A 956 -15.64 -38.81 -13.79
CA GLY A 956 -15.12 -39.81 -14.70
C GLY A 956 -16.18 -40.56 -15.52
N GLU A 957 -17.45 -40.13 -15.49
CA GLU A 957 -18.52 -40.71 -16.30
C GLU A 957 -18.49 -40.17 -17.73
N GLU A 958 -18.68 -41.04 -18.72
CA GLU A 958 -18.65 -40.68 -20.14
C GLU A 958 -19.99 -40.04 -20.56
N VAL A 959 -19.98 -38.72 -20.80
CA VAL A 959 -21.17 -37.94 -21.19
C VAL A 959 -21.38 -37.99 -22.70
N LEU A 960 -20.29 -37.94 -23.49
CA LEU A 960 -20.34 -38.03 -24.95
C LEU A 960 -19.51 -39.22 -25.43
N PRO A 961 -20.14 -40.28 -25.98
CA PRO A 961 -19.47 -41.53 -26.27
C PRO A 961 -18.43 -41.41 -27.39
N LYS A 962 -17.28 -42.05 -27.19
CA LYS A 962 -16.19 -42.11 -28.16
C LYS A 962 -16.62 -42.77 -29.48
N GLY A 963 -16.21 -42.18 -30.61
CA GLY A 963 -16.40 -42.71 -31.95
C GLY A 963 -17.72 -42.37 -32.66
N LYS A 964 -18.67 -41.69 -32.01
CA LYS A 964 -19.89 -41.18 -32.66
C LYS A 964 -19.67 -39.77 -33.24
N LYS A 965 -20.35 -39.45 -34.35
CA LYS A 965 -20.41 -38.07 -34.89
C LYS A 965 -21.31 -37.20 -34.02
N PHE A 966 -20.91 -35.94 -33.80
CA PHE A 966 -21.73 -34.99 -33.05
C PHE A 966 -23.02 -34.66 -33.82
N THR A 967 -24.16 -34.68 -33.12
CA THR A 967 -25.48 -34.35 -33.67
C THR A 967 -26.19 -33.38 -32.73
N GLN A 968 -27.08 -32.51 -33.25
CA GLN A 968 -27.83 -31.55 -32.43
C GLN A 968 -28.59 -32.23 -31.27
N LYS A 969 -29.17 -33.42 -31.51
CA LYS A 969 -29.88 -34.20 -30.48
C LYS A 969 -28.95 -34.66 -29.35
N MET A 970 -27.71 -35.01 -29.65
CA MET A 970 -26.71 -35.44 -28.67
C MET A 970 -26.21 -34.28 -27.81
N LEU A 971 -26.10 -33.07 -28.39
CA LEU A 971 -25.76 -31.87 -27.64
C LEU A 971 -26.93 -31.41 -26.74
N ASN A 972 -28.18 -31.48 -27.23
CA ASN A 972 -29.36 -31.14 -26.43
C ASN A 972 -29.58 -32.10 -25.24
N SER A 973 -29.14 -33.36 -25.34
CA SER A 973 -29.26 -34.33 -24.24
C SER A 973 -28.29 -34.07 -23.08
N VAL A 974 -27.28 -33.22 -23.27
CA VAL A 974 -26.37 -32.84 -22.18
C VAL A 974 -27.09 -31.89 -21.22
N GLY A 975 -27.22 -32.32 -19.96
CA GLY A 975 -27.86 -31.54 -18.90
C GLY A 975 -27.06 -30.28 -18.56
N ASP A 976 -25.76 -30.46 -18.29
CA ASP A 976 -24.84 -29.42 -17.83
C ASP A 976 -23.52 -29.47 -18.59
N PHE A 977 -23.09 -28.32 -19.13
CA PHE A 977 -21.85 -28.16 -19.87
C PHE A 977 -20.71 -27.59 -19.02
N THR A 978 -20.97 -27.18 -17.77
CA THR A 978 -19.99 -26.47 -16.92
C THR A 978 -18.95 -27.38 -16.25
N HIS A 979 -19.22 -28.69 -16.25
CA HIS A 979 -18.47 -29.76 -15.58
C HIS A 979 -17.90 -30.81 -16.56
N LEU A 980 -17.72 -30.42 -17.83
CA LEU A 980 -17.20 -31.31 -18.86
C LEU A 980 -15.71 -31.11 -19.10
N HIS A 981 -14.98 -32.23 -19.14
CA HIS A 981 -13.54 -32.27 -19.36
C HIS A 981 -13.19 -33.31 -20.41
N GLY A 982 -12.14 -33.04 -21.17
CA GLY A 982 -11.60 -33.99 -22.14
C GLY A 982 -11.38 -33.40 -23.52
N THR A 983 -10.83 -34.23 -24.40
CA THR A 983 -10.52 -33.87 -25.79
C THR A 983 -11.75 -34.12 -26.65
N TRP A 984 -12.31 -33.10 -27.29
CA TRP A 984 -13.57 -33.22 -28.03
C TRP A 984 -13.38 -33.83 -29.43
N THR A 985 -12.31 -33.44 -30.13
CA THR A 985 -12.01 -33.86 -31.52
C THR A 985 -10.55 -34.26 -31.68
N THR A 986 -10.15 -34.74 -32.86
CA THR A 986 -8.74 -35.05 -33.19
C THR A 986 -7.89 -33.81 -33.50
N ASP A 987 -8.52 -32.64 -33.67
CA ASP A 987 -7.87 -31.41 -34.14
C ASP A 987 -7.52 -30.50 -32.95
N LYS A 988 -6.25 -30.08 -32.84
CA LYS A 988 -5.76 -29.29 -31.70
C LYS A 988 -6.33 -27.87 -31.69
N ASP A 989 -6.44 -27.22 -32.85
CA ASP A 989 -6.93 -25.83 -32.93
C ASP A 989 -8.43 -25.75 -32.67
N LEU A 990 -9.18 -26.74 -33.17
CA LEU A 990 -10.62 -26.84 -32.95
C LEU A 990 -10.93 -27.17 -31.48
N ASN A 991 -10.12 -28.03 -30.84
CA ASN A 991 -10.23 -28.26 -29.40
C ASN A 991 -9.93 -27.01 -28.57
N ARG A 992 -8.94 -26.19 -28.96
CA ARG A 992 -8.66 -24.91 -28.31
C ARG A 992 -9.89 -24.00 -28.32
N LEU A 993 -10.51 -23.82 -29.50
CA LEU A 993 -11.72 -23.00 -29.66
C LEU A 993 -12.94 -23.55 -28.91
N VAL A 994 -13.13 -24.87 -28.87
CA VAL A 994 -14.23 -25.50 -28.12
C VAL A 994 -14.04 -25.32 -26.61
N VAL A 995 -12.82 -25.50 -26.10
CA VAL A 995 -12.49 -25.25 -24.69
C VAL A 995 -12.73 -23.78 -24.34
N GLU A 996 -12.33 -22.86 -25.21
CA GLU A 996 -12.53 -21.42 -25.03
C GLU A 996 -14.02 -21.04 -25.04
N LEU A 997 -14.81 -21.61 -25.95
CA LEU A 997 -16.25 -21.41 -26.03
C LEU A 997 -16.96 -21.92 -24.76
N VAL A 998 -16.64 -23.14 -24.30
CA VAL A 998 -17.21 -23.72 -23.07
C VAL A 998 -16.80 -22.89 -21.85
N HIS A 999 -15.56 -22.39 -21.82
CA HIS A 999 -15.10 -21.50 -20.76
C HIS A 999 -15.87 -20.17 -20.72
N ASN A 1000 -16.04 -19.50 -21.86
CA ASN A 1000 -16.82 -18.26 -21.96
C ASN A 1000 -18.29 -18.48 -21.55
N TYR A 1001 -18.87 -19.63 -21.91
CA TYR A 1001 -20.20 -20.01 -21.45
C TYR A 1001 -20.26 -20.17 -19.92
N LYS A 1002 -19.26 -20.84 -19.32
CA LYS A 1002 -19.16 -21.02 -17.87
C LYS A 1002 -19.10 -19.66 -17.14
N ILE A 1003 -18.36 -18.69 -17.67
CA ILE A 1003 -18.33 -17.32 -17.14
C ILE A 1003 -19.73 -16.69 -17.17
N LYS A 1004 -20.44 -16.73 -18.32
CA LYS A 1004 -21.78 -16.14 -18.44
C LYS A 1004 -22.84 -16.82 -17.56
N VAL A 1005 -22.77 -18.14 -17.41
CA VAL A 1005 -23.66 -18.87 -16.49
C VAL A 1005 -23.42 -18.43 -15.05
N ASN A 1006 -22.15 -18.32 -14.64
CA ASN A 1006 -21.81 -17.83 -13.31
C ASN A 1006 -22.29 -16.39 -13.08
N ASP A 1007 -22.16 -15.51 -14.08
CA ASP A 1007 -22.67 -14.13 -14.02
C ASP A 1007 -24.20 -14.08 -13.84
N LEU A 1008 -24.94 -14.87 -14.64
CA LEU A 1008 -26.40 -14.94 -14.52
C LEU A 1008 -26.84 -15.50 -13.16
N GLN A 1009 -26.21 -16.58 -12.69
CA GLN A 1009 -26.49 -17.14 -11.36
C GLN A 1009 -26.17 -16.15 -10.26
N GLY A 1010 -25.08 -15.39 -10.41
CA GLY A 1010 -24.71 -14.28 -9.56
C GLY A 1010 -25.79 -13.21 -9.48
N SER A 1011 -26.28 -12.74 -10.63
CA SER A 1011 -27.35 -11.73 -10.71
C SER A 1011 -28.63 -12.21 -10.03
N LEU A 1012 -29.05 -13.45 -10.29
CA LEU A 1012 -30.22 -14.06 -9.65
C LEU A 1012 -30.07 -14.07 -8.13
N ARG A 1013 -28.94 -14.58 -7.61
CA ARG A 1013 -28.68 -14.64 -6.17
C ARG A 1013 -28.70 -13.24 -5.54
N ARG A 1014 -28.11 -12.25 -6.22
CA ARG A 1014 -28.05 -10.85 -5.75
C ARG A 1014 -29.42 -10.20 -5.71
N GLU A 1015 -30.21 -10.32 -6.78
CA GLU A 1015 -31.54 -9.73 -6.85
C GLU A 1015 -32.49 -10.40 -5.85
N LYS A 1016 -32.44 -11.73 -5.73
CA LYS A 1016 -33.19 -12.50 -4.73
C LYS A 1016 -32.84 -12.09 -3.30
N PHE A 1017 -31.55 -11.90 -3.01
CA PHE A 1017 -31.10 -11.43 -1.71
C PHE A 1017 -31.59 -10.01 -1.39
N THR A 1018 -31.47 -9.10 -2.36
CA THR A 1018 -31.92 -7.70 -2.23
C THR A 1018 -33.42 -7.63 -1.89
N ILE A 1019 -34.24 -8.43 -2.56
CA ILE A 1019 -35.69 -8.51 -2.29
C ILE A 1019 -35.95 -9.10 -0.90
N SER A 1020 -35.23 -10.16 -0.50
CA SER A 1020 -35.51 -10.88 0.74
C SER A 1020 -35.03 -10.18 2.02
N VAL A 1021 -33.91 -9.46 1.98
CA VAL A 1021 -33.26 -8.89 3.18
C VAL A 1021 -33.52 -7.38 3.30
N GLY A 1022 -33.75 -6.69 2.18
CA GLY A 1022 -33.80 -5.22 2.14
C GLY A 1022 -32.42 -4.59 2.30
N ASP A 1023 -32.36 -3.33 2.73
CA ASP A 1023 -31.09 -2.64 2.96
C ASP A 1023 -30.42 -3.12 4.26
N GLU A 1024 -29.14 -3.49 4.13
CA GLU A 1024 -28.29 -3.86 5.26
C GLU A 1024 -27.78 -2.59 5.96
N LEU A 1025 -28.17 -2.40 7.22
CA LEU A 1025 -27.74 -1.29 8.08
C LEU A 1025 -27.04 -1.81 9.33
N PRO A 1026 -26.13 -1.02 9.94
CA PRO A 1026 -25.49 -1.38 11.21
C PRO A 1026 -26.52 -1.70 12.31
N ALA A 1027 -26.13 -2.57 13.25
CA ALA A 1027 -26.99 -2.96 14.35
C ALA A 1027 -27.43 -1.75 15.20
N GLY A 1028 -28.73 -1.66 15.48
CA GLY A 1028 -29.34 -0.55 16.23
C GLY A 1028 -29.78 0.65 15.38
N ILE A 1029 -29.44 0.69 14.08
CA ILE A 1029 -29.91 1.72 13.15
C ILE A 1029 -31.13 1.21 12.38
N LEU A 1030 -32.24 1.94 12.46
CA LEU A 1030 -33.50 1.62 11.78
C LEU A 1030 -33.57 2.24 10.38
N LYS A 1031 -33.20 3.52 10.28
CA LYS A 1031 -33.14 4.30 9.03
C LYS A 1031 -31.84 5.09 9.00
N LEU A 1032 -31.30 5.29 7.80
CA LEU A 1032 -30.16 6.16 7.53
C LEU A 1032 -30.54 7.12 6.41
N ALA A 1033 -30.58 8.42 6.73
CA ALA A 1033 -30.80 9.48 5.75
C ALA A 1033 -29.46 10.11 5.37
N LYS A 1034 -29.22 10.25 4.06
CA LYS A 1034 -28.04 10.92 3.50
C LYS A 1034 -28.45 12.02 2.54
N ILE A 1035 -27.80 13.17 2.63
CA ILE A 1035 -27.97 14.31 1.73
C ILE A 1035 -26.62 14.71 1.19
N TYR A 1036 -26.58 14.95 -0.13
CA TYR A 1036 -25.40 15.42 -0.82
C TYR A 1036 -25.60 16.88 -1.21
N VAL A 1037 -24.71 17.75 -0.74
CA VAL A 1037 -24.75 19.20 -1.03
C VAL A 1037 -23.52 19.58 -1.84
N ALA A 1038 -23.74 20.12 -3.03
CA ALA A 1038 -22.67 20.64 -3.88
C ALA A 1038 -22.39 22.12 -3.56
N LYS A 1039 -21.12 22.42 -3.34
CA LYS A 1039 -20.58 23.76 -3.08
C LYS A 1039 -19.74 24.22 -4.26
N LYS A 1040 -20.06 25.40 -4.79
CA LYS A 1040 -19.21 26.06 -5.79
C LYS A 1040 -18.24 26.99 -5.07
N ARG A 1041 -16.94 26.63 -5.06
CA ARG A 1041 -15.90 27.38 -4.35
C ARG A 1041 -15.04 28.19 -5.31
N LYS A 1042 -15.33 29.49 -5.39
CA LYS A 1042 -14.54 30.46 -6.15
C LYS A 1042 -13.21 30.75 -5.44
N LEU A 1043 -12.26 31.34 -6.17
CA LEU A 1043 -11.00 31.80 -5.61
C LEU A 1043 -11.21 33.01 -4.68
N LYS A 1044 -10.62 32.99 -3.50
CA LYS A 1044 -10.70 34.06 -2.50
C LYS A 1044 -9.33 34.49 -1.99
N VAL A 1045 -9.26 35.68 -1.40
CA VAL A 1045 -8.07 36.12 -0.64
C VAL A 1045 -7.83 35.15 0.51
N GLY A 1046 -6.59 34.68 0.66
CA GLY A 1046 -6.20 33.64 1.61
C GLY A 1046 -6.14 32.23 1.03
N ASP A 1047 -6.68 31.99 -0.17
CA ASP A 1047 -6.50 30.70 -0.85
C ASP A 1047 -5.05 30.49 -1.29
N LYS A 1048 -4.61 29.24 -1.31
CA LYS A 1048 -3.25 28.87 -1.71
C LYS A 1048 -3.20 28.40 -3.16
N MET A 1049 -2.27 28.95 -3.93
CA MET A 1049 -1.96 28.54 -5.30
C MET A 1049 -0.49 28.12 -5.40
N ALA A 1050 -0.17 27.38 -6.45
CA ALA A 1050 1.21 27.01 -6.76
C ALA A 1050 1.41 26.85 -8.27
N GLY A 1051 2.66 26.86 -8.71
CA GLY A 1051 3.07 26.28 -9.99
C GLY A 1051 3.68 24.90 -9.80
N ARG A 1052 4.18 24.30 -10.89
CA ARG A 1052 4.82 22.96 -10.88
C ARG A 1052 6.24 22.97 -10.31
N HIS A 1053 6.89 24.11 -10.30
CA HIS A 1053 8.29 24.31 -9.90
C HIS A 1053 8.48 24.61 -8.40
N GLY A 1054 7.56 24.15 -7.55
CA GLY A 1054 7.60 24.39 -6.10
C GLY A 1054 7.41 25.85 -5.66
N ASN A 1055 6.99 26.74 -6.58
CA ASN A 1055 6.60 28.12 -6.30
C ASN A 1055 5.18 28.12 -5.72
N LYS A 1056 5.07 28.34 -4.41
CA LYS A 1056 3.80 28.42 -3.69
C LYS A 1056 3.51 29.86 -3.32
N GLY A 1057 2.22 30.22 -3.26
CA GLY A 1057 1.82 31.53 -2.79
C GLY A 1057 0.39 31.60 -2.32
N ILE A 1058 0.12 32.61 -1.49
CA ILE A 1058 -1.21 32.91 -0.96
C ILE A 1058 -1.77 34.09 -1.75
N VAL A 1059 -3.03 33.99 -2.18
CA VAL A 1059 -3.71 35.11 -2.83
C VAL A 1059 -3.89 36.22 -1.81
N ALA A 1060 -3.12 37.31 -1.94
CA ALA A 1060 -3.18 38.42 -0.99
C ALA A 1060 -4.18 39.48 -1.41
N ARG A 1061 -4.32 39.74 -2.72
CA ARG A 1061 -5.28 40.71 -3.24
C ARG A 1061 -5.80 40.30 -4.61
N ILE A 1062 -7.10 40.49 -4.78
CA ILE A 1062 -7.76 40.49 -6.09
C ILE A 1062 -7.89 41.95 -6.53
N VAL A 1063 -7.28 42.30 -7.65
CA VAL A 1063 -7.16 43.66 -8.19
C VAL A 1063 -8.06 43.78 -9.42
N ARG A 1064 -8.72 44.94 -9.58
CA ARG A 1064 -9.59 45.19 -10.73
C ARG A 1064 -8.78 45.09 -12.02
N GLN A 1065 -9.40 44.63 -13.10
CA GLN A 1065 -8.71 44.38 -14.36
C GLN A 1065 -8.01 45.63 -14.91
N GLU A 1066 -8.62 46.80 -14.74
CA GLU A 1066 -8.07 48.10 -15.17
C GLU A 1066 -6.87 48.58 -14.35
N ASP A 1067 -6.71 48.11 -13.11
CA ASP A 1067 -5.59 48.49 -12.23
C ASP A 1067 -4.37 47.57 -12.42
N MET A 1068 -4.52 46.48 -13.18
CA MET A 1068 -3.45 45.51 -13.42
C MET A 1068 -2.41 46.06 -14.42
N PRO A 1069 -1.14 45.66 -14.31
CA PRO A 1069 -0.16 45.93 -15.35
C PRO A 1069 -0.61 45.35 -16.69
N PHE A 1070 -0.38 46.10 -17.77
CA PHE A 1070 -0.80 45.68 -19.11
C PHE A 1070 0.33 45.86 -20.14
N LEU A 1071 0.25 45.07 -21.21
CA LEU A 1071 1.17 45.09 -22.35
C LEU A 1071 0.89 46.28 -23.28
N GLU A 1072 1.78 46.57 -24.21
CA GLU A 1072 1.60 47.65 -25.20
C GLU A 1072 0.34 47.47 -26.06
N ASP A 1073 -0.11 46.22 -26.28
CA ASP A 1073 -1.35 45.88 -26.98
C ASP A 1073 -2.63 46.11 -26.15
N GLY A 1074 -2.50 46.59 -24.91
CA GLY A 1074 -3.62 46.80 -23.99
C GLY A 1074 -4.02 45.56 -23.19
N THR A 1075 -3.39 44.40 -23.40
CA THR A 1075 -3.73 43.16 -22.70
C THR A 1075 -3.24 43.21 -21.25
N PRO A 1076 -4.11 43.14 -20.24
CA PRO A 1076 -3.70 43.06 -18.84
C PRO A 1076 -3.12 41.68 -18.51
N VAL A 1077 -2.21 41.65 -17.54
CA VAL A 1077 -1.71 40.38 -16.97
C VAL A 1077 -2.73 39.80 -15.99
N ASP A 1078 -2.82 38.48 -15.91
CA ASP A 1078 -3.77 37.81 -15.02
C ASP A 1078 -3.21 37.67 -13.59
N ILE A 1079 -1.89 37.47 -13.47
CA ILE A 1079 -1.19 37.25 -12.20
C ILE A 1079 0.09 38.10 -12.15
N VAL A 1080 0.42 38.65 -10.99
CA VAL A 1080 1.74 39.27 -10.73
C VAL A 1080 2.46 38.49 -9.63
N LEU A 1081 3.65 38.00 -9.96
CA LEU A 1081 4.53 37.25 -9.06
C LEU A 1081 5.78 38.05 -8.68
N ASN A 1082 6.32 37.76 -7.50
CA ASN A 1082 7.53 38.40 -7.01
C ASN A 1082 8.79 37.80 -7.68
N PRO A 1083 9.62 38.59 -8.37
CA PRO A 1083 10.84 38.09 -9.00
C PRO A 1083 11.89 37.65 -7.99
N LEU A 1084 11.90 38.21 -6.78
CA LEU A 1084 12.91 37.89 -5.74
C LEU A 1084 12.83 36.45 -5.24
N GLY A 1085 11.66 35.82 -5.38
CA GLY A 1085 11.45 34.44 -4.98
C GLY A 1085 12.16 33.42 -5.87
N VAL A 1086 12.56 33.78 -7.10
CA VAL A 1086 13.17 32.84 -8.06
C VAL A 1086 14.66 32.60 -7.74
N PRO A 1087 15.52 33.62 -7.59
CA PRO A 1087 16.94 33.39 -7.32
C PRO A 1087 17.19 32.72 -5.97
N SER A 1088 16.45 33.13 -4.92
CA SER A 1088 16.61 32.56 -3.57
C SER A 1088 16.22 31.09 -3.49
N ARG A 1089 15.41 30.59 -4.43
CA ARG A 1089 14.89 29.22 -4.43
C ARG A 1089 15.45 28.36 -5.55
N MET A 1090 16.18 28.96 -6.47
CA MET A 1090 16.84 28.29 -7.59
C MET A 1090 15.88 27.40 -8.40
N ASN A 1091 14.66 27.89 -8.65
CA ASN A 1091 13.67 27.23 -9.51
C ASN A 1091 13.48 28.00 -10.82
N ILE A 1092 14.51 27.96 -11.65
CA ILE A 1092 14.60 28.74 -12.88
C ILE A 1092 13.71 28.15 -13.97
N GLY A 1093 13.36 26.86 -13.87
CA GLY A 1093 12.47 26.17 -14.82
C GLY A 1093 11.16 26.91 -15.08
N GLN A 1094 10.60 27.57 -14.05
CA GLN A 1094 9.36 28.35 -14.18
C GLN A 1094 9.48 29.52 -15.17
N ILE A 1095 10.67 30.10 -15.35
CA ILE A 1095 10.90 31.20 -16.29
C ILE A 1095 10.90 30.63 -17.72
N TYR A 1096 11.59 29.51 -17.96
CA TYR A 1096 11.57 28.84 -19.26
C TYR A 1096 10.16 28.39 -19.65
N GLU A 1097 9.42 27.82 -18.69
CA GLU A 1097 8.00 27.48 -18.87
C GLU A 1097 7.18 28.72 -19.28
N THR A 1098 7.40 29.84 -18.59
CA THR A 1098 6.69 31.10 -18.83
C THR A 1098 6.91 31.62 -20.26
N VAL A 1099 8.16 31.60 -20.74
CA VAL A 1099 8.52 32.12 -22.07
C VAL A 1099 8.00 31.18 -23.18
N LEU A 1100 8.28 29.87 -23.07
CA LEU A 1100 7.84 28.88 -24.05
C LEU A 1100 6.30 28.78 -24.10
N GLY A 1101 5.64 28.88 -22.95
CA GLY A 1101 4.19 28.92 -22.86
C GLY A 1101 3.59 30.10 -23.62
N TRP A 1102 4.25 31.26 -23.58
CA TRP A 1102 3.80 32.45 -24.32
C TRP A 1102 3.89 32.24 -25.84
N ALA A 1103 5.01 31.66 -26.32
CA ALA A 1103 5.16 31.29 -27.73
C ALA A 1103 4.06 30.30 -28.16
N GLY A 1104 3.81 29.27 -27.34
CA GLY A 1104 2.79 28.25 -27.62
C GLY A 1104 1.37 28.80 -27.69
N GLN A 1105 0.98 29.71 -26.80
CA GLN A 1105 -0.34 30.35 -26.90
C GLN A 1105 -0.48 31.20 -28.18
N LYS A 1106 0.57 31.91 -28.61
CA LYS A 1106 0.52 32.75 -29.81
C LYS A 1106 0.48 31.93 -31.10
N LEU A 1107 1.16 30.79 -31.12
CA LEU A 1107 1.21 29.87 -32.26
C LEU A 1107 0.07 28.82 -32.25
N ASP A 1108 -0.73 28.75 -31.18
CA ASP A 1108 -1.72 27.70 -30.93
C ASP A 1108 -1.12 26.28 -30.96
N GLN A 1109 0.08 26.15 -30.40
CA GLN A 1109 0.85 24.91 -30.34
C GLN A 1109 1.12 24.49 -28.90
N LYS A 1110 1.15 23.18 -28.66
CA LYS A 1110 1.55 22.59 -27.39
C LYS A 1110 2.89 21.88 -27.55
N TYR A 1111 3.67 21.94 -26.49
CA TYR A 1111 5.02 21.41 -26.46
C TYR A 1111 5.15 20.27 -25.44
N ALA A 1112 6.05 19.34 -25.73
CA ALA A 1112 6.54 18.34 -24.80
C ALA A 1112 8.04 18.57 -24.59
N THR A 1113 8.40 18.91 -23.35
CA THR A 1113 9.79 19.04 -22.87
C THR A 1113 10.03 17.97 -21.81
N PRO A 1114 10.45 16.75 -22.21
CA PRO A 1114 10.81 15.70 -21.26
C PRO A 1114 11.92 16.14 -20.31
N ILE A 1115 11.97 15.55 -19.12
CA ILE A 1115 12.98 15.90 -18.12
C ILE A 1115 14.37 15.45 -18.57
N PHE A 1116 15.39 16.28 -18.35
CA PHE A 1116 16.79 16.06 -18.76
C PHE A 1116 17.03 15.91 -20.28
N ASP A 1117 15.99 16.04 -21.12
CA ASP A 1117 16.04 16.00 -22.59
C ASP A 1117 14.96 16.95 -23.15
N GLY A 1118 14.96 18.18 -22.63
CA GLY A 1118 13.97 19.22 -22.91
C GLY A 1118 14.44 20.24 -23.94
N ALA A 1119 13.61 21.27 -24.16
CA ALA A 1119 13.89 22.34 -25.12
C ALA A 1119 15.11 23.17 -24.70
N ASN A 1120 16.01 23.42 -25.64
CA ASN A 1120 17.15 24.32 -25.45
C ASN A 1120 16.76 25.79 -25.57
N ILE A 1121 17.54 26.67 -24.95
CA ILE A 1121 17.28 28.13 -25.01
C ILE A 1121 17.26 28.69 -26.44
N ASN A 1122 18.05 28.12 -27.35
CA ASN A 1122 18.08 28.54 -28.75
C ASN A 1122 16.79 28.16 -29.49
N GLU A 1123 16.23 26.99 -29.18
CA GLU A 1123 14.97 26.52 -29.75
C GLU A 1123 13.79 27.34 -29.23
N ILE A 1124 13.79 27.63 -27.92
CA ILE A 1124 12.81 28.53 -27.31
C ILE A 1124 12.88 29.91 -27.97
N ASN A 1125 14.09 30.44 -28.18
CA ASN A 1125 14.25 31.74 -28.84
C ASN A 1125 13.78 31.72 -30.30
N ALA A 1126 14.04 30.65 -31.06
CA ALA A 1126 13.56 30.50 -32.43
C ALA A 1126 12.02 30.52 -32.47
N LEU A 1127 11.35 29.84 -31.55
CA LEU A 1127 9.89 29.87 -31.42
C LEU A 1127 9.36 31.23 -30.94
N THR A 1128 10.09 31.95 -30.08
CA THR A 1128 9.71 33.32 -29.70
C THR A 1128 9.80 34.27 -30.89
N ASP A 1129 10.82 34.11 -31.74
CA ASP A 1129 11.00 34.91 -32.96
C ASP A 1129 9.88 34.58 -33.97
N GLU A 1130 9.54 33.30 -34.16
CA GLU A 1130 8.42 32.85 -35.02
C GLU A 1130 7.07 33.39 -34.53
N ALA A 1131 6.84 33.38 -33.21
CA ALA A 1131 5.62 33.89 -32.59
C ALA A 1131 5.53 35.43 -32.57
N GLY A 1132 6.60 36.14 -32.95
CA GLY A 1132 6.67 37.60 -32.90
C GLY A 1132 6.64 38.18 -31.49
N ILE A 1133 7.13 37.43 -30.49
CA ILE A 1133 7.23 37.87 -29.09
C ILE A 1133 8.68 38.20 -28.73
N PRO A 1134 8.94 39.08 -27.74
CA PRO A 1134 10.30 39.42 -27.35
C PRO A 1134 11.09 38.19 -26.86
N ARG A 1135 12.35 38.07 -27.32
CA ARG A 1135 13.29 37.07 -26.78
C ARG A 1135 13.38 37.19 -25.25
N TYR A 1136 13.54 36.05 -24.58
CA TYR A 1136 13.51 35.93 -23.11
C TYR A 1136 12.20 36.36 -22.43
N GLY A 1137 11.16 36.74 -23.18
CA GLY A 1137 9.90 37.25 -22.65
C GLY A 1137 10.02 38.61 -21.94
N HIS A 1138 11.10 39.36 -22.14
CA HIS A 1138 11.29 40.68 -21.54
C HIS A 1138 10.54 41.74 -22.34
N THR A 1139 9.58 42.40 -21.69
CA THR A 1139 8.79 43.46 -22.31
C THR A 1139 8.51 44.59 -21.33
N TYR A 1140 8.28 45.79 -21.86
CA TYR A 1140 7.76 46.89 -21.06
C TYR A 1140 6.29 46.65 -20.73
N LEU A 1141 5.91 47.01 -19.50
CA LEU A 1141 4.54 47.04 -19.02
C LEU A 1141 4.14 48.47 -18.70
N TYR A 1142 2.83 48.71 -18.62
CA TYR A 1142 2.23 49.96 -18.23
C TYR A 1142 1.42 49.77 -16.95
N ASP A 1143 1.50 50.72 -16.02
CA ASP A 1143 0.73 50.71 -14.78
C ASP A 1143 -0.75 51.02 -15.08
N GLY A 1144 -1.66 50.09 -14.79
CA GLY A 1144 -3.09 50.28 -14.99
C GLY A 1144 -3.68 51.48 -14.24
N GLY A 1145 -3.12 51.84 -13.08
CA GLY A 1145 -3.62 52.98 -12.29
C GLY A 1145 -3.23 54.36 -12.84
N THR A 1146 -2.05 54.47 -13.45
CA THR A 1146 -1.51 55.77 -13.91
C THR A 1146 -1.40 55.89 -15.43
N GLY A 1147 -1.47 54.77 -16.16
CA GLY A 1147 -1.20 54.68 -17.59
C GLY A 1147 0.26 54.87 -17.98
N LYS A 1148 1.16 55.08 -17.02
CA LYS A 1148 2.59 55.30 -17.29
C LYS A 1148 3.31 53.97 -17.49
N ARG A 1149 4.28 53.97 -18.40
CA ARG A 1149 5.19 52.85 -18.61
C ARG A 1149 6.11 52.67 -17.39
N PHE A 1150 6.37 51.43 -16.99
CA PHE A 1150 7.40 51.13 -15.98
C PHE A 1150 8.81 51.43 -16.52
N ASP A 1151 9.73 51.80 -15.63
CA ASP A 1151 11.09 52.20 -15.99
C ASP A 1151 11.94 51.04 -16.54
N GLN A 1152 11.72 49.83 -16.03
CA GLN A 1152 12.43 48.61 -16.41
C GLN A 1152 11.48 47.60 -17.06
N PRO A 1153 11.94 46.83 -18.07
CA PRO A 1153 11.17 45.72 -18.61
C PRO A 1153 11.02 44.61 -17.57
N ALA A 1154 9.90 43.90 -17.61
CA ALA A 1154 9.62 42.74 -16.78
C ALA A 1154 9.54 41.48 -17.64
N THR A 1155 9.80 40.33 -17.03
CA THR A 1155 9.51 39.03 -17.67
C THR A 1155 8.01 38.80 -17.64
N VAL A 1156 7.43 38.63 -18.83
CA VAL A 1156 6.02 38.30 -19.02
C VAL A 1156 5.94 37.01 -19.82
N GLY A 1157 4.91 36.22 -19.57
CA GLY A 1157 4.57 35.09 -20.41
C GLY A 1157 3.45 34.27 -19.80
N ILE A 1158 3.41 32.97 -20.08
CA ILE A 1158 2.31 32.09 -19.69
C ILE A 1158 2.84 30.92 -18.90
N ILE A 1159 2.40 30.84 -17.65
CA ILE A 1159 2.80 29.79 -16.71
C ILE A 1159 1.59 28.92 -16.36
N TYR A 1160 1.80 27.63 -16.13
CA TYR A 1160 0.75 26.73 -15.67
C TYR A 1160 0.57 26.80 -14.16
N MET A 1161 -0.58 27.31 -13.72
CA MET A 1161 -0.92 27.50 -12.30
C MET A 1161 -1.98 26.52 -11.84
N ILE A 1162 -1.83 26.05 -10.60
CA ILE A 1162 -2.74 25.13 -9.92
C ILE A 1162 -3.31 25.76 -8.63
N LYS A 1163 -4.58 25.43 -8.34
CA LYS A 1163 -5.24 25.75 -7.07
C LYS A 1163 -5.09 24.56 -6.13
N LEU A 1164 -4.58 24.78 -4.91
CA LEU A 1164 -4.41 23.71 -3.93
C LEU A 1164 -5.67 23.53 -3.08
N GLY A 1165 -5.86 22.33 -2.51
CA GLY A 1165 -6.92 22.03 -1.54
C GLY A 1165 -6.83 22.77 -0.20
N HIS A 1166 -5.96 23.78 -0.09
CA HIS A 1166 -5.78 24.62 1.09
C HIS A 1166 -6.58 25.91 0.96
N MET A 1167 -7.89 25.82 1.16
CA MET A 1167 -8.81 26.95 1.05
C MET A 1167 -9.02 27.67 2.38
N ILE A 1168 -9.21 28.99 2.33
CA ILE A 1168 -9.39 29.81 3.54
C ILE A 1168 -10.66 29.44 4.31
N GLU A 1169 -11.75 29.08 3.63
CA GLU A 1169 -13.04 28.72 4.26
C GLU A 1169 -12.93 27.50 5.18
N ASP A 1170 -12.04 26.57 4.85
CA ASP A 1170 -11.80 25.38 5.68
C ASP A 1170 -10.90 25.71 6.88
N LYS A 1171 -10.01 26.69 6.75
CA LYS A 1171 -9.03 27.07 7.79
C LYS A 1171 -9.56 28.12 8.77
N MET A 1172 -10.48 28.97 8.34
CA MET A 1172 -11.07 29.99 9.20
C MET A 1172 -11.89 29.33 10.31
N HIS A 1173 -11.54 29.62 11.56
CA HIS A 1173 -12.21 29.13 12.74
C HIS A 1173 -12.16 30.19 13.84
N ALA A 1174 -13.29 30.42 14.49
CA ALA A 1174 -13.42 31.34 15.60
C ALA A 1174 -14.37 30.73 16.63
N ARG A 1175 -14.06 30.95 17.91
CA ARG A 1175 -14.86 30.50 19.04
C ARG A 1175 -14.93 31.62 20.07
N SER A 1176 -16.14 31.94 20.51
CA SER A 1176 -16.38 32.72 21.73
C SER A 1176 -16.64 31.75 22.89
N ILE A 1177 -17.77 31.05 22.85
CA ILE A 1177 -18.18 29.98 23.77
C ILE A 1177 -18.45 28.71 22.98
N GLY A 1178 -18.44 27.55 23.64
CA GLY A 1178 -18.67 26.28 22.97
C GLY A 1178 -18.72 25.12 23.95
N PRO A 1179 -18.72 23.87 23.43
CA PRO A 1179 -18.71 22.70 24.29
C PRO A 1179 -17.37 22.56 25.02
N TYR A 1180 -17.45 21.87 26.17
CA TYR A 1180 -16.34 21.60 27.07
C TYR A 1180 -16.20 20.10 27.30
N SER A 1181 -14.97 19.67 27.60
CA SER A 1181 -14.65 18.31 27.99
C SER A 1181 -15.37 17.95 29.30
N LEU A 1182 -15.93 16.75 29.37
CA LEU A 1182 -16.60 16.28 30.59
C LEU A 1182 -15.63 16.08 31.75
N ILE A 1183 -14.40 15.62 31.44
CA ILE A 1183 -13.39 15.27 32.45
C ILE A 1183 -12.61 16.52 32.88
N THR A 1184 -11.97 17.19 31.93
CA THR A 1184 -11.06 18.30 32.22
C THR A 1184 -11.75 19.66 32.29
N GLN A 1185 -13.03 19.76 31.93
CA GLN A 1185 -13.78 21.01 31.81
C GLN A 1185 -13.18 22.06 30.85
N GLN A 1186 -12.15 21.69 30.08
CA GLN A 1186 -11.51 22.55 29.09
C GLN A 1186 -12.34 22.64 27.80
N PRO A 1187 -12.21 23.73 27.03
CA PRO A 1187 -12.71 23.79 25.66
C PRO A 1187 -12.34 22.55 24.86
N LEU A 1188 -13.31 21.94 24.16
CA LEU A 1188 -13.00 20.85 23.24
C LEU A 1188 -12.00 21.30 22.17
N GLY A 1189 -11.28 20.36 21.57
CA GLY A 1189 -10.31 20.65 20.50
C GLY A 1189 -10.94 20.58 19.11
N GLY A 1190 -10.51 21.47 18.21
CA GLY A 1190 -10.77 21.36 16.77
C GLY A 1190 -12.09 21.97 16.26
N LYS A 1191 -12.09 22.35 14.98
CA LYS A 1191 -13.20 23.07 14.32
C LYS A 1191 -14.52 22.31 14.32
N ALA A 1192 -14.49 20.99 14.11
CA ALA A 1192 -15.68 20.15 13.99
C ALA A 1192 -16.53 20.14 15.28
N GLN A 1193 -15.89 20.30 16.44
CA GLN A 1193 -16.55 20.36 17.75
C GLN A 1193 -16.73 21.81 18.23
N PHE A 1194 -16.51 22.80 17.37
CA PHE A 1194 -16.48 24.22 17.76
C PHE A 1194 -15.48 24.47 18.90
N GLY A 1195 -14.30 23.86 18.78
CA GLY A 1195 -13.26 23.80 19.80
C GLY A 1195 -12.44 25.07 19.99
N GLY A 1196 -11.72 25.17 21.11
CA GLY A 1196 -10.77 26.24 21.39
C GLY A 1196 -9.42 26.06 20.70
N GLN A 1197 -8.62 27.13 20.67
CA GLN A 1197 -7.21 27.06 20.29
C GLN A 1197 -6.40 26.55 21.47
N ARG A 1198 -5.37 25.74 21.21
CA ARG A 1198 -4.46 25.29 22.25
C ARG A 1198 -3.47 26.40 22.56
N PHE A 1199 -3.42 26.82 23.82
CA PHE A 1199 -2.38 27.69 24.36
C PHE A 1199 -1.37 26.82 25.10
N GLY A 1200 -0.18 26.63 24.52
CA GLY A 1200 0.83 25.71 25.01
C GLY A 1200 1.87 26.39 25.89
N GLU A 1201 2.87 25.61 26.29
CA GLU A 1201 3.97 26.04 27.14
C GLU A 1201 4.77 27.20 26.54
N MET A 1202 5.07 27.15 25.23
CA MET A 1202 5.82 28.21 24.55
C MET A 1202 5.05 29.54 24.53
N GLU A 1203 3.73 29.51 24.34
CA GLU A 1203 2.91 30.72 24.38
C GLU A 1203 2.78 31.29 25.81
N VAL A 1204 2.79 30.42 26.84
CA VAL A 1204 2.86 30.83 28.25
C VAL A 1204 4.17 31.57 28.52
N TRP A 1205 5.31 31.01 28.14
CA TRP A 1205 6.62 31.66 28.31
C TRP A 1205 6.68 33.03 27.62
N ALA A 1206 6.04 33.15 26.46
CA ALA A 1206 5.97 34.44 25.76
C ALA A 1206 5.24 35.49 26.62
N LEU A 1207 4.10 35.17 27.23
CA LEU A 1207 3.38 36.10 28.11
C LEU A 1207 4.13 36.38 29.41
N GLU A 1208 4.81 35.39 29.98
CA GLU A 1208 5.66 35.56 31.15
C GLU A 1208 6.81 36.53 30.86
N ALA A 1209 7.47 36.40 29.70
CA ALA A 1209 8.55 37.29 29.28
C ALA A 1209 8.09 38.76 29.14
N TYR A 1210 6.84 38.99 28.74
CA TYR A 1210 6.23 40.33 28.70
C TYR A 1210 5.75 40.82 30.08
N GLY A 1211 5.74 39.97 31.10
CA GLY A 1211 5.15 40.29 32.41
C GLY A 1211 3.62 40.40 32.38
N ALA A 1212 2.96 39.81 31.38
CA ALA A 1212 1.51 39.91 31.15
C ALA A 1212 0.71 38.94 32.06
N SER A 1213 0.92 39.01 33.37
CA SER A 1213 0.38 38.07 34.35
C SER A 1213 -1.14 38.01 34.38
N SER A 1214 -1.84 39.14 34.20
CA SER A 1214 -3.32 39.17 34.18
C SER A 1214 -3.90 38.44 32.96
N ILE A 1215 -3.28 38.60 31.78
CA ILE A 1215 -3.70 37.91 30.55
C ILE A 1215 -3.45 36.42 30.70
N LEU A 1216 -2.27 36.03 31.20
CA LEU A 1216 -1.93 34.64 31.42
C LEU A 1216 -2.91 33.99 32.42
N ARG A 1217 -3.19 34.68 33.54
CA ARG A 1217 -4.15 34.22 34.55
C ARG A 1217 -5.53 34.01 33.94
N GLU A 1218 -6.02 34.94 33.13
CA GLU A 1218 -7.31 34.82 32.44
C GLU A 1218 -7.36 33.61 31.49
N ILE A 1219 -6.32 33.43 30.67
CA ILE A 1219 -6.22 32.33 29.69
C ILE A 1219 -6.23 30.96 30.39
N LEU A 1220 -5.47 30.82 31.48
CA LEU A 1220 -5.35 29.56 32.21
C LEU A 1220 -6.57 29.23 33.09
N THR A 1221 -7.47 30.18 33.36
CA THR A 1221 -8.61 30.01 34.27
C THR A 1221 -9.95 30.21 33.55
N VAL A 1222 -10.48 31.45 33.54
CA VAL A 1222 -11.84 31.80 33.09
C VAL A 1222 -12.07 31.56 31.59
N LYS A 1223 -11.03 31.57 30.76
CA LYS A 1223 -11.12 31.20 29.34
C LYS A 1223 -10.98 29.69 29.10
N SER A 1224 -10.60 28.92 30.12
CA SER A 1224 -10.33 27.49 30.05
C SER A 1224 -11.32 26.70 30.92
N ASP A 1225 -10.91 26.32 32.13
CA ASP A 1225 -11.51 25.27 32.95
C ASP A 1225 -12.02 25.75 34.33
N ASP A 1226 -11.97 27.06 34.62
CA ASP A 1226 -12.72 27.61 35.76
C ASP A 1226 -14.22 27.66 35.43
N VAL A 1227 -14.96 26.65 35.88
CA VAL A 1227 -16.38 26.45 35.55
C VAL A 1227 -17.28 27.57 36.06
N LEU A 1228 -17.03 28.06 37.28
CA LEU A 1228 -17.82 29.12 37.88
C LEU A 1228 -17.35 30.49 37.39
N GLY A 1229 -16.04 30.69 37.33
CA GLY A 1229 -15.44 31.93 36.87
C GLY A 1229 -15.79 32.26 35.43
N ARG A 1230 -15.83 31.27 34.52
CA ARG A 1230 -16.22 31.51 33.12
C ARG A 1230 -17.68 31.97 32.97
N ALA A 1231 -18.60 31.41 33.74
CA ALA A 1231 -20.02 31.79 33.68
C ALA A 1231 -20.24 33.21 34.20
N LYS A 1232 -19.65 33.51 35.37
CA LYS A 1232 -19.69 34.87 35.95
C LYS A 1232 -19.01 35.90 35.05
N THR A 1233 -17.89 35.52 34.44
CA THR A 1233 -17.16 36.34 33.46
C THR A 1233 -18.04 36.68 32.26
N TYR A 1234 -18.73 35.67 31.71
CA TYR A 1234 -19.65 35.89 30.59
C TYR A 1234 -20.80 36.83 30.96
N GLU A 1235 -21.42 36.63 32.14
CA GLU A 1235 -22.45 37.55 32.65
C GLU A 1235 -21.94 38.97 32.83
N ALA A 1236 -20.75 39.14 33.42
CA ALA A 1236 -20.14 40.45 33.63
C ALA A 1236 -19.87 41.15 32.29
N ILE A 1237 -19.35 40.44 31.28
CA ILE A 1237 -19.13 40.98 29.94
C ILE A 1237 -20.46 41.44 29.31
N VAL A 1238 -21.53 40.65 29.44
CA VAL A 1238 -22.86 40.99 28.89
C VAL A 1238 -23.47 42.21 29.61
N LYS A 1239 -23.26 42.33 30.93
CA LYS A 1239 -23.74 43.45 31.73
C LYS A 1239 -22.85 44.70 31.63
N GLY A 1240 -21.63 44.58 31.10
CA GLY A 1240 -20.64 45.65 31.10
C GLY A 1240 -20.01 45.91 32.49
N GLU A 1241 -20.00 44.91 33.36
CA GLU A 1241 -19.44 44.95 34.72
C GLU A 1241 -17.95 44.57 34.72
N THR A 1242 -17.27 44.85 35.84
CA THR A 1242 -15.86 44.44 36.02
C THR A 1242 -15.72 42.93 36.12
N MET A 1243 -14.65 42.40 35.52
CA MET A 1243 -14.35 40.96 35.53
C MET A 1243 -14.18 40.44 36.96
N PRO A 1244 -14.76 39.28 37.31
CA PRO A 1244 -14.60 38.67 38.61
C PRO A 1244 -13.17 38.14 38.81
N GLU A 1245 -12.76 37.95 40.06
CA GLU A 1245 -11.49 37.26 40.35
C GLU A 1245 -11.59 35.78 39.95
N PRO A 1246 -10.57 35.23 39.24
CA PRO A 1246 -10.56 33.84 38.85
C PRO A 1246 -10.44 32.88 40.04
N GLY A 1247 -11.13 31.75 39.95
CA GLY A 1247 -11.02 30.64 40.90
C GLY A 1247 -9.89 29.66 40.54
N LEU A 1248 -9.93 28.49 41.18
CA LEU A 1248 -9.01 27.39 40.89
C LEU A 1248 -9.39 26.68 39.58
N PRO A 1249 -8.42 26.38 38.70
CA PRO A 1249 -8.62 25.54 37.53
C PRO A 1249 -9.13 24.15 37.89
N GLU A 1250 -10.11 23.63 37.15
CA GLU A 1250 -10.61 22.27 37.39
C GLU A 1250 -9.55 21.20 37.08
N SER A 1251 -8.65 21.44 36.13
CA SER A 1251 -7.52 20.53 35.88
C SER A 1251 -6.62 20.32 37.12
N PHE A 1252 -6.44 21.36 37.93
CA PHE A 1252 -5.71 21.26 39.18
C PHE A 1252 -6.49 20.44 40.22
N ASN A 1253 -7.81 20.63 40.29
CA ASN A 1253 -8.67 19.80 41.14
C ASN A 1253 -8.60 18.33 40.73
N VAL A 1254 -8.67 18.02 39.42
CA VAL A 1254 -8.54 16.65 38.91
C VAL A 1254 -7.21 16.03 39.33
N LEU A 1255 -6.09 16.77 39.17
CA LEU A 1255 -4.77 16.30 39.62
C LEU A 1255 -4.75 15.99 41.12
N MET A 1256 -5.31 16.85 41.96
CA MET A 1256 -5.40 16.59 43.40
C MET A 1256 -6.18 15.30 43.72
N HIS A 1257 -7.28 15.05 43.00
CA HIS A 1257 -8.07 13.83 43.17
C HIS A 1257 -7.34 12.59 42.66
N GLU A 1258 -6.60 12.69 41.55
CA GLU A 1258 -5.77 11.59 41.04
C GLU A 1258 -4.65 11.23 42.03
N LEU A 1259 -3.96 12.21 42.61
CA LEU A 1259 -2.95 11.99 43.64
C LEU A 1259 -3.54 11.36 44.91
N LYS A 1260 -4.73 11.80 45.34
CA LYS A 1260 -5.46 11.16 46.44
C LYS A 1260 -5.90 9.73 46.10
N GLY A 1261 -6.25 9.46 44.84
CA GLY A 1261 -6.56 8.12 44.33
C GLY A 1261 -5.36 7.17 44.39
N LEU A 1262 -4.13 7.69 44.32
CA LEU A 1262 -2.89 6.94 44.54
C LEU A 1262 -2.58 6.71 46.04
N GLY A 1263 -3.40 7.25 46.95
CA GLY A 1263 -3.20 7.18 48.39
C GLY A 1263 -2.31 8.28 48.98
N LEU A 1264 -2.05 9.37 48.22
CA LEU A 1264 -1.29 10.52 48.71
C LEU A 1264 -2.23 11.58 49.30
N ASP A 1265 -2.05 11.95 50.57
CA ASP A 1265 -2.84 13.02 51.21
C ASP A 1265 -2.27 14.40 50.86
N VAL A 1266 -2.81 15.01 49.79
CA VAL A 1266 -2.46 16.36 49.35
C VAL A 1266 -3.50 17.37 49.83
N LYS A 1267 -3.07 18.36 50.61
CA LYS A 1267 -3.89 19.44 51.16
C LYS A 1267 -3.33 20.79 50.72
N LEU A 1268 -4.22 21.76 50.48
CA LEU A 1268 -3.85 23.16 50.31
C LEU A 1268 -3.82 23.78 51.71
N GLU A 1269 -2.66 24.29 52.12
CA GLU A 1269 -2.55 25.13 53.32
C GLU A 1269 -2.93 26.56 52.93
N GLU A 1270 -3.81 27.19 53.73
CA GLU A 1270 -4.28 28.57 53.53
C GLU A 1270 -3.23 29.62 53.89
#